data_AF-F4J5S1-F1
#
_entry.id   AF-F4J5S1-F1
#
_cell.length_a   1.000
_cell.length_b   1.000
_cell.length_c   1.000
_cell.angle_alpha   90.00
_cell.angle_beta   90.00
_cell.angle_gamma   90.00
#
_symmetry.space_group_name_H-M   'P 1'
#
loop_
_entity.id
_entity.type
_entity.pdbx_description
1 polymer ?
#
loop_
_entity_poly.entity_id
_entity_poly.type
_entity_poly.pdbx_seq_one_letter_code
_entity_poly.pdbx_strand_id
1 'polypeptide(L)'
;MAGKSNKSKAKRAAQSTTTNSTTDVKSDAPAPPVAATVPATAPVTAAAAPVATAAAPVTAPDNGTLTAVDSAVPEANEVAPTIPKADESESQVENNDAQPKQGELRLYPVSVKTQSGGKMELQLNPGDSVMDIRQFLLDAPETCYFTCYELLLRNKDGETHHLEDYNEISEVADITIGGCSLEMVAALYDDRSIRAHVHRARDLLSLSTLHSSLSTTLALQYDAALNKVQNPGDKPKSDVPELECLGFMEDVPGSLKKLINSTSEEIRSVENIVFSSFNPPPSHRRLVGDLIYLDVVTLEGNKYCITGTTKTFYVNSSSGNILDPRPSKSGFEAATLIGLLQKLSSKFKKAFREVMEKKASAHPFENVQSLLPPHSWLRTYPVPDHKRDAARAEEALTISYGSELIGMQRDWNEELQSCREFPHTSPQERILRDRALYKVSSDFVDAALNGAIGVISRCIPPINPTDPECLHMYVHNNIFFSFAVDADIEQLSKKRPSNQMTEKVSSSEKVSCTEGTCDNEEHNNCNEAPLVENEQATYASANNDLKGTKLYQEADVPGLYNLAMAIIDYRGHRVVAQSVLPGILQGDKSDALLYGSVDNGKKICWNEDFHAKVLEAAKLLHIKEHSVIDASETVFKLAAPVECKGIVGSDNRHYLLDLMRVTPRDANYTGPESRFCVLRPELITSFCQAESLEKSKFKTKADEGGDDSSNVSADTSKVGDALIDGEANGASNSDQKSISDKQNTTAEDYAAGSSESSKSCDQIAFNPNVFTDFTLGGNQEEIAADEENVKKVSSYLVDVVLPKFIEDLCTLEVSPMDGQTLTEALHAHGVNVRYIGRVANGVKHLPHLWDLCLNEITVRSAKHILKDILRDIEDHDIGSAVSHFLNCFFGNYQTAGGKASANSSTAKNQKKFFGADQPITKKGQGRGKGKASSKKSFSSYMMVDSNILWSDIQEFAKAKYEFELPELSRTTAKKVSVLRNLCQKVGVSIAARKYDFSANTPFETSDILDLRPVIKHSVPVCSEAKDLVEMGKVQLAEGMLSESYTFFSEAFSILQQVTGPMHREVANCCRYLAMVLYHAGDMAGAIMQQHKELIINERCLGLDHPDTAHSYGNMALFYHGLNQTELALQNMGRALLLLGLSSGPDHPDVAATFINVAMMYQDMGKMDTALRYLQEALKKNERLLGPEHIQTAVCYHALAIAFNCMGAFKLSHQHEKKTYDILVKQLGDDDSRTRDSLNWMKTFKMRELQMTAQKQKGQAANAANTQKAIDLLKAHPDLIHAFQNAAATGRTNALNSAVLGETQPRGRGFDERAARAAAEVRKKAAAKGLLVRPQGGVPVQAMPPLSQLQNMINTATVSSEKGGENGEAKVQEKKESSENGKTENLAPAGLGAGLTSLDKKKQKAKK
;
A
#
# COMPACT_ATOMS: atom_id res chain seq x y z
N MET A 1 39.88 14.11 1.41
CA MET A 1 40.97 14.65 2.26
C MET A 1 41.70 13.51 2.95
N ALA A 2 42.99 13.30 2.62
CA ALA A 2 43.79 12.18 3.11
C ALA A 2 44.29 12.40 4.56
N GLY A 3 43.61 11.81 5.53
CA GLY A 3 44.03 11.76 6.93
C GLY A 3 45.12 10.69 7.14
N LYS A 4 46.35 11.12 7.43
CA LYS A 4 47.51 10.26 7.68
C LYS A 4 47.26 9.33 8.88
N SER A 5 47.29 8.02 8.60
CA SER A 5 47.25 6.94 9.59
C SER A 5 48.40 7.07 10.60
N ASN A 6 48.04 7.29 11.87
CA ASN A 6 48.97 7.35 13.00
C ASN A 6 49.55 5.95 13.27
N LYS A 7 50.84 5.79 13.02
CA LYS A 7 51.68 4.64 13.40
C LYS A 7 51.70 4.48 14.93
N SER A 8 50.83 3.64 15.48
CA SER A 8 50.94 3.14 16.85
C SER A 8 52.08 2.12 16.94
N LYS A 9 53.23 2.56 17.47
CA LYS A 9 54.35 1.70 17.85
C LYS A 9 53.95 0.81 19.02
N ALA A 10 53.44 -0.39 18.75
CA ALA A 10 53.30 -1.44 19.74
C ALA A 10 54.69 -1.96 20.16
N LYS A 11 55.11 -1.61 21.38
CA LYS A 11 56.33 -2.11 22.03
C LYS A 11 56.21 -3.63 22.22
N ARG A 12 57.10 -4.37 21.53
CA ARG A 12 57.46 -5.76 21.83
C ARG A 12 57.91 -5.87 23.29
N ALA A 13 57.13 -6.57 24.11
CA ALA A 13 57.62 -7.17 25.34
C ALA A 13 57.65 -8.69 25.12
N ALA A 14 58.84 -9.19 24.77
CA ALA A 14 59.13 -10.60 24.71
C ALA A 14 59.26 -11.14 26.15
N GLN A 15 58.37 -12.04 26.55
CA GLN A 15 58.63 -12.97 27.65
C GLN A 15 58.25 -14.37 27.16
N SER A 16 59.28 -15.04 26.67
CA SER A 16 59.33 -16.47 26.43
C SER A 16 59.55 -17.19 27.77
N THR A 17 58.58 -17.96 28.22
CA THR A 17 58.82 -19.05 29.18
C THR A 17 58.07 -20.28 28.70
N THR A 18 58.83 -21.11 27.98
CA THR A 18 58.57 -22.50 27.68
C THR A 18 58.33 -23.31 28.95
N THR A 19 57.15 -23.91 29.09
CA THR A 19 56.95 -25.11 29.90
C THR A 19 56.26 -26.18 29.05
N ASN A 20 57.07 -27.14 28.60
CA ASN A 20 56.64 -28.38 27.99
C ASN A 20 55.80 -29.18 28.98
N SER A 21 54.57 -29.54 28.62
CA SER A 21 53.91 -30.72 29.16
C SER A 21 53.23 -31.46 28.02
N THR A 22 54.00 -32.37 27.42
CA THR A 22 53.57 -33.44 26.55
C THR A 22 52.64 -34.38 27.31
N THR A 23 51.39 -34.48 26.87
CA THR A 23 50.54 -35.65 27.17
C THR A 23 49.99 -36.18 25.87
N ASP A 24 50.67 -37.21 25.38
CA ASP A 24 50.21 -38.12 24.34
C ASP A 24 48.84 -38.70 24.72
N VAL A 25 47.83 -38.46 23.89
CA VAL A 25 46.65 -39.32 23.84
C VAL A 25 46.53 -39.85 22.43
N LYS A 26 46.96 -41.11 22.30
CA LYS A 26 46.91 -41.94 21.11
C LYS A 26 45.49 -42.07 20.59
N SER A 27 45.42 -41.97 19.27
CA SER A 27 44.42 -42.55 18.38
C SER A 27 44.22 -44.05 18.61
N ASP A 28 43.01 -44.52 18.35
CA ASP A 28 42.67 -45.74 17.59
C ASP A 28 41.41 -46.42 18.15
N ALA A 29 40.32 -46.38 17.39
CA ALA A 29 39.77 -47.56 16.71
C ALA A 29 38.30 -47.33 16.24
N PRO A 30 37.90 -47.90 15.10
CA PRO A 30 36.70 -47.51 14.35
C PRO A 30 35.48 -48.38 14.68
N ALA A 31 34.27 -47.81 14.54
CA ALA A 31 33.00 -48.55 14.61
C ALA A 31 32.32 -48.61 13.22
N PRO A 32 31.58 -49.69 12.91
CA PRO A 32 31.36 -50.19 11.55
C PRO A 32 30.04 -49.69 10.93
N PRO A 33 29.83 -49.91 9.61
CA PRO A 33 28.76 -49.28 8.85
C PRO A 33 27.43 -50.02 9.03
N VAL A 34 26.38 -49.28 9.42
CA VAL A 34 25.02 -49.79 9.45
C VAL A 34 24.37 -49.52 8.10
N ALA A 35 24.17 -50.60 7.35
CA ALA A 35 23.47 -50.65 6.08
C ALA A 35 22.01 -50.18 6.24
N ALA A 36 21.68 -49.04 5.63
CA ALA A 36 20.32 -48.56 5.49
C ALA A 36 19.68 -49.23 4.27
N THR A 37 18.98 -50.33 4.49
CA THR A 37 17.98 -50.88 3.56
C THR A 37 16.74 -49.98 3.57
N VAL A 38 16.65 -49.05 2.63
CA VAL A 38 15.42 -48.29 2.34
C VAL A 38 14.60 -49.09 1.32
N PRO A 39 13.33 -49.44 1.61
CA PRO A 39 12.51 -50.22 0.71
C PRO A 39 12.04 -49.36 -0.47
N ALA A 40 12.25 -49.90 -1.66
CA ALA A 40 11.82 -49.35 -2.94
C ALA A 40 10.29 -49.30 -3.06
N THR A 41 9.74 -48.10 -3.19
CA THR A 41 8.42 -47.88 -3.79
C THR A 41 8.63 -47.40 -5.23
N ALA A 42 8.14 -48.21 -6.16
CA ALA A 42 8.33 -48.08 -7.60
C ALA A 42 7.72 -46.76 -8.14
N PRO A 43 8.41 -46.08 -9.08
CA PRO A 43 7.92 -44.85 -9.69
C PRO A 43 6.90 -45.18 -10.78
N VAL A 44 5.79 -44.45 -10.77
CA VAL A 44 4.78 -44.46 -11.84
C VAL A 44 5.42 -43.88 -13.11
N THR A 45 5.57 -44.76 -14.09
CA THR A 45 6.06 -44.48 -15.44
C THR A 45 5.08 -43.59 -16.21
N ALA A 46 5.44 -42.33 -16.43
CA ALA A 46 4.89 -41.52 -17.51
C ALA A 46 5.98 -41.40 -18.59
N ALA A 47 5.92 -42.30 -19.56
CA ALA A 47 6.76 -42.26 -20.75
C ALA A 47 6.25 -41.15 -21.69
N ALA A 48 7.07 -40.12 -21.88
CA ALA A 48 6.93 -39.21 -23.03
C ALA A 48 8.33 -39.01 -23.60
N ALA A 49 8.66 -39.78 -24.64
CA ALA A 49 9.85 -39.59 -25.45
C ALA A 49 9.76 -38.25 -26.20
N PRO A 50 10.89 -37.55 -26.42
CA PRO A 50 10.90 -36.18 -26.89
C PRO A 50 10.67 -36.15 -28.41
N VAL A 51 9.68 -35.38 -28.85
CA VAL A 51 9.53 -34.99 -30.25
C VAL A 51 10.51 -33.85 -30.50
N ALA A 52 11.66 -34.19 -31.06
CA ALA A 52 12.63 -33.23 -31.57
C ALA A 52 12.13 -32.68 -32.92
N THR A 53 11.41 -31.56 -32.90
CA THR A 53 11.21 -30.73 -34.09
C THR A 53 12.28 -29.64 -34.12
N ALA A 54 13.35 -29.92 -34.85
CA ALA A 54 14.36 -28.95 -35.23
C ALA A 54 13.73 -27.86 -36.10
N ALA A 55 13.46 -26.69 -35.52
CA ALA A 55 13.14 -25.47 -36.26
C ALA A 55 14.44 -24.81 -36.72
N ALA A 56 14.74 -24.94 -38.01
CA ALA A 56 15.78 -24.16 -38.69
C ALA A 56 15.37 -22.67 -38.74
N PRO A 57 16.34 -21.74 -38.73
CA PRO A 57 16.09 -20.32 -38.46
C PRO A 57 15.45 -19.63 -39.67
N VAL A 58 14.34 -18.94 -39.41
CA VAL A 58 13.63 -18.11 -40.38
C VAL A 58 14.41 -16.82 -40.57
N THR A 59 14.97 -16.64 -41.76
CA THR A 59 15.57 -15.41 -42.26
C THR A 59 14.56 -14.26 -42.25
N ALA A 60 14.97 -13.13 -41.67
CA ALA A 60 14.21 -11.89 -41.62
C ALA A 60 13.79 -11.42 -43.04
N PRO A 61 12.52 -11.04 -43.26
CA PRO A 61 12.04 -10.61 -44.56
C PRO A 61 12.40 -9.14 -44.81
N ASP A 62 12.88 -8.86 -46.01
CA ASP A 62 13.15 -7.52 -46.54
C ASP A 62 11.90 -6.62 -46.46
N ASN A 63 12.12 -5.41 -45.94
CA ASN A 63 11.14 -4.34 -45.83
C ASN A 63 10.64 -3.91 -47.22
N GLY A 64 9.51 -4.49 -47.64
CA GLY A 64 8.72 -4.03 -48.77
C GLY A 64 8.07 -2.69 -48.48
N THR A 65 8.50 -1.69 -49.22
CA THR A 65 8.08 -0.28 -49.22
C THR A 65 6.56 -0.17 -49.38
N LEU A 66 5.87 0.32 -48.34
CA LEU A 66 4.43 0.60 -48.38
C LEU A 66 4.18 1.87 -49.20
N THR A 67 3.56 1.67 -50.35
CA THR A 67 3.05 2.67 -51.28
C THR A 67 1.99 3.54 -50.61
N ALA A 68 2.34 4.80 -50.33
CA ALA A 68 1.41 5.83 -49.89
C ALA A 68 0.43 6.17 -51.03
N VAL A 69 -0.86 6.09 -50.73
CA VAL A 69 -1.95 6.31 -51.67
C VAL A 69 -2.19 7.82 -51.82
N ASP A 70 -1.95 8.31 -53.04
CA ASP A 70 -2.17 9.67 -53.50
C ASP A 70 -3.60 10.17 -53.20
N SER A 71 -3.69 11.25 -52.41
CA SER A 71 -4.88 12.09 -52.32
C SER A 71 -4.59 13.41 -53.02
N ALA A 72 -4.74 13.40 -54.34
CA ALA A 72 -4.55 14.56 -55.20
C ALA A 72 -5.76 15.51 -55.11
N VAL A 73 -5.56 16.68 -54.50
CA VAL A 73 -6.43 17.85 -54.66
C VAL A 73 -5.76 18.77 -55.69
N PRO A 74 -6.40 19.06 -56.84
CA PRO A 74 -5.75 19.75 -57.95
C PRO A 74 -6.15 21.23 -57.97
N GLU A 75 -5.21 22.16 -57.76
CA GLU A 75 -5.43 23.56 -58.13
C GLU A 75 -4.21 24.19 -58.81
N ALA A 76 -4.42 24.42 -60.11
CA ALA A 76 -4.01 25.55 -60.94
C ALA A 76 -2.54 26.00 -60.96
N ASN A 77 -1.89 25.59 -62.06
CA ASN A 77 -0.77 26.23 -62.73
C ASN A 77 -0.87 27.77 -62.77
N GLU A 78 0.08 28.48 -62.17
CA GLU A 78 0.54 29.75 -62.74
C GLU A 78 2.06 29.85 -62.69
N VAL A 79 2.57 30.40 -63.78
CA VAL A 79 3.91 30.22 -64.34
C VAL A 79 4.90 31.19 -63.69
N ALA A 80 6.03 30.63 -63.26
CA ALA A 80 7.20 31.35 -62.81
C ALA A 80 7.75 32.31 -63.89
N PRO A 81 7.97 33.60 -63.59
CA PRO A 81 8.86 34.45 -64.36
C PRO A 81 10.24 34.50 -63.71
N THR A 82 11.19 34.07 -64.53
CA THR A 82 12.64 34.14 -64.44
C THR A 82 13.26 35.36 -63.75
N ILE A 83 14.13 35.01 -62.81
CA ILE A 83 15.26 35.73 -62.22
C ILE A 83 16.06 36.54 -63.26
N PRO A 84 16.40 37.80 -62.95
CA PRO A 84 17.65 38.40 -63.38
C PRO A 84 18.50 38.82 -62.18
N LYS A 85 19.73 38.31 -62.18
CA LYS A 85 20.84 38.62 -61.28
C LYS A 85 21.19 40.11 -61.31
N ALA A 86 21.39 40.71 -60.14
CA ALA A 86 22.27 41.86 -59.97
C ALA A 86 22.91 41.77 -58.58
N ASP A 87 24.23 41.67 -58.59
CA ASP A 87 25.11 41.77 -57.44
C ASP A 87 24.93 43.13 -56.74
N GLU A 88 24.94 43.16 -55.41
CA GLU A 88 25.89 43.94 -54.59
C GLU A 88 25.42 44.09 -53.13
N SER A 89 26.38 43.79 -52.23
CA SER A 89 26.55 44.31 -50.86
C SER A 89 25.50 44.01 -49.78
N GLU A 90 25.83 42.98 -48.99
CA GLU A 90 25.91 42.99 -47.52
C GLU A 90 24.95 43.92 -46.75
N SER A 91 23.85 43.35 -46.26
CA SER A 91 23.24 43.77 -45.01
C SER A 91 22.77 42.53 -44.26
N GLN A 92 23.55 42.18 -43.22
CA GLN A 92 23.28 41.13 -42.25
C GLN A 92 21.88 41.30 -41.66
N VAL A 93 21.00 40.32 -41.91
CA VAL A 93 19.76 40.15 -41.15
C VAL A 93 19.94 38.86 -40.38
N GLU A 94 20.08 39.00 -39.06
CA GLU A 94 20.25 37.93 -38.09
C GLU A 94 19.11 36.92 -38.22
N ASN A 95 19.47 35.68 -38.55
CA ASN A 95 18.56 34.54 -38.46
C ASN A 95 18.29 34.28 -36.98
N ASN A 96 17.04 34.51 -36.58
CA ASN A 96 16.47 33.97 -35.35
C ASN A 96 16.45 32.43 -35.46
N ASP A 97 17.54 31.79 -35.03
CA ASP A 97 17.54 30.35 -34.79
C ASP A 97 16.60 30.06 -33.63
N ALA A 98 15.47 29.44 -33.96
CA ALA A 98 14.48 28.96 -33.03
C ALA A 98 15.14 27.99 -32.03
N GLN A 99 15.27 28.43 -30.78
CA GLN A 99 15.64 27.56 -29.67
C GLN A 99 14.68 26.35 -29.64
N PRO A 100 15.20 25.11 -29.65
CA PRO A 100 14.37 23.92 -29.62
C PRO A 100 13.67 23.86 -28.25
N LYS A 101 12.33 23.79 -28.30
CA LYS A 101 11.46 23.59 -27.14
C LYS A 101 11.96 22.41 -26.31
N GLN A 102 12.10 22.66 -25.02
CA GLN A 102 12.64 21.77 -23.98
C GLN A 102 12.10 20.33 -24.07
N GLY A 103 13.03 19.36 -23.96
CA GLY A 103 12.89 18.24 -23.03
C GLY A 103 12.41 16.88 -23.56
N GLU A 104 12.36 16.61 -24.86
CA GLU A 104 12.09 15.24 -25.32
C GLU A 104 13.31 14.34 -25.00
N LEU A 105 13.16 13.43 -24.03
CA LEU A 105 14.16 12.44 -23.59
C LEU A 105 14.60 11.55 -24.76
N ARG A 106 15.67 11.94 -25.47
CA ARG A 106 16.27 11.13 -26.53
C ARG A 106 17.28 10.15 -25.95
N LEU A 107 16.99 8.86 -26.13
CA LEU A 107 17.89 7.75 -25.83
C LEU A 107 18.74 7.42 -27.07
N TYR A 108 20.01 7.09 -26.85
CA TYR A 108 20.97 6.74 -27.89
C TYR A 108 21.48 5.31 -27.70
N PRO A 109 21.50 4.50 -28.78
CA PRO A 109 22.02 3.15 -28.72
C PRO A 109 23.55 3.15 -28.60
N VAL A 110 24.06 2.55 -27.54
CA VAL A 110 25.50 2.37 -27.27
C VAL A 110 25.81 0.88 -27.19
N SER A 111 26.69 0.41 -28.08
CA SER A 111 27.11 -1.00 -28.06
C SER A 111 28.04 -1.29 -26.89
N VAL A 112 27.78 -2.36 -26.14
CA VAL A 112 28.62 -2.83 -25.02
C VAL A 112 29.25 -4.17 -25.35
N LYS A 113 30.58 -4.23 -25.27
CA LYS A 113 31.36 -5.47 -25.38
C LYS A 113 31.55 -6.07 -23.99
N THR A 114 31.02 -7.27 -23.77
CA THR A 114 31.07 -7.95 -22.48
C THR A 114 32.42 -8.65 -22.25
N GLN A 115 32.71 -9.00 -20.99
CA GLN A 115 33.92 -9.75 -20.63
C GLN A 115 33.97 -11.16 -21.24
N SER A 116 32.82 -11.74 -21.63
CA SER A 116 32.75 -13.02 -22.35
C SER A 116 32.99 -12.88 -23.86
N GLY A 117 33.15 -11.66 -24.38
CA GLY A 117 33.33 -11.36 -25.79
C GLY A 117 32.02 -11.16 -26.58
N GLY A 118 30.87 -11.27 -25.92
CA GLY A 118 29.57 -10.93 -26.51
C GLY A 118 29.41 -9.43 -26.73
N LYS A 119 28.52 -9.05 -27.65
CA LYS A 119 28.10 -7.65 -27.83
C LYS A 119 26.62 -7.54 -27.50
N MET A 120 26.26 -6.51 -26.73
CA MET A 120 24.88 -6.10 -26.47
C MET A 120 24.74 -4.61 -26.79
N GLU A 121 23.52 -4.08 -26.74
CA GLU A 121 23.23 -2.67 -26.96
C GLU A 121 22.46 -2.11 -25.77
N LEU A 122 22.89 -0.97 -25.24
CA LEU A 122 22.21 -0.22 -24.19
C LEU A 122 21.62 1.06 -24.78
N GLN A 123 20.43 1.43 -24.34
CA GLN A 123 19.80 2.71 -24.67
C GLN A 123 20.12 3.68 -23.54
N LEU A 124 20.98 4.67 -23.80
CA LEU A 124 21.50 5.59 -22.79
C LEU A 124 21.11 7.04 -23.11
N ASN A 125 20.80 7.81 -22.06
CA ASN A 125 20.66 9.26 -22.10
C ASN A 125 22.03 9.91 -21.82
N PRO A 126 22.38 11.03 -22.48
CA PRO A 126 23.57 11.81 -22.11
C PRO A 126 23.70 12.14 -20.61
N GLY A 127 22.58 12.29 -19.90
CA GLY A 127 22.56 12.52 -18.45
C GLY A 127 22.67 11.27 -17.57
N ASP A 128 22.79 10.07 -18.14
CA ASP A 128 22.93 8.85 -17.34
C ASP A 128 24.30 8.78 -16.66
N SER A 129 24.31 8.51 -15.35
CA SER A 129 25.54 8.31 -14.58
C SER A 129 26.17 6.95 -14.86
N VAL A 130 27.48 6.83 -14.65
CA VAL A 130 28.19 5.54 -14.77
C VAL A 130 27.63 4.50 -13.79
N MET A 131 27.18 4.91 -12.60
CA MET A 131 26.47 4.02 -11.66
C MET A 131 25.18 3.44 -12.26
N ASP A 132 24.41 4.25 -12.97
CA ASP A 132 23.17 3.80 -13.63
C ASP A 132 23.48 2.78 -14.72
N ILE A 133 24.52 3.02 -15.52
CA ILE A 133 25.02 2.06 -16.52
C ILE A 133 25.43 0.74 -15.86
N ARG A 134 26.16 0.78 -14.74
CA ARG A 134 26.54 -0.42 -13.99
C ARG A 134 25.32 -1.16 -13.47
N GLN A 135 24.29 -0.45 -13.01
CA GLN A 135 23.04 -1.06 -12.56
C GLN A 135 22.29 -1.73 -13.73
N PHE A 136 22.19 -1.07 -14.88
CA PHE A 136 21.63 -1.68 -16.09
C PHE A 136 22.36 -2.96 -16.50
N LEU A 137 23.70 -2.95 -16.45
CA LEU A 137 24.51 -4.14 -16.74
C LEU A 137 24.38 -5.24 -15.68
N LEU A 138 24.16 -4.88 -14.42
CA LEU A 138 23.90 -5.85 -13.36
C LEU A 138 22.52 -6.51 -13.53
N ASP A 139 21.54 -5.81 -14.09
CA ASP A 139 20.19 -6.33 -14.30
C ASP A 139 20.03 -7.06 -15.64
N ALA A 140 20.90 -6.80 -16.62
CA ALA A 140 20.90 -7.50 -17.90
C ALA A 140 21.32 -8.98 -17.76
N PRO A 141 20.55 -9.93 -18.33
CA PRO A 141 20.74 -11.37 -18.10
C PRO A 141 22.08 -11.91 -18.63
N GLU A 142 22.70 -11.26 -19.61
CA GLU A 142 23.99 -11.66 -20.17
C GLU A 142 25.17 -11.25 -19.28
N THR A 143 25.01 -10.19 -18.48
CA THR A 143 26.09 -9.57 -17.68
C THR A 143 25.88 -9.59 -16.17
N CYS A 144 24.71 -10.03 -15.68
CA CYS A 144 24.32 -9.96 -14.27
C CYS A 144 25.27 -10.63 -13.27
N TYR A 145 26.09 -11.58 -13.72
CA TYR A 145 27.06 -12.33 -12.92
C TYR A 145 28.49 -11.77 -13.00
N PHE A 146 28.73 -10.66 -13.71
CA PHE A 146 29.97 -9.89 -13.63
C PHE A 146 29.77 -8.76 -12.63
N THR A 147 30.56 -8.73 -11.56
CA THR A 147 30.42 -7.70 -10.50
C THR A 147 31.70 -6.89 -10.27
N CYS A 148 32.82 -7.29 -10.88
CA CYS A 148 34.12 -6.64 -10.70
C CYS A 148 34.73 -6.40 -12.09
N TYR A 149 34.46 -5.21 -12.62
CA TYR A 149 34.89 -4.78 -13.94
C TYR A 149 35.04 -3.26 -13.99
N GLU A 150 35.94 -2.80 -14.84
CA GLU A 150 36.06 -1.41 -15.26
C GLU A 150 35.29 -1.22 -16.58
N LEU A 151 34.68 -0.05 -16.75
CA LEU A 151 34.01 0.33 -17.98
C LEU A 151 34.90 1.28 -18.77
N LEU A 152 35.23 0.89 -19.99
CA LEU A 152 35.97 1.71 -20.93
C LEU A 152 35.04 2.24 -22.01
N LEU A 153 35.00 3.55 -22.21
CA LEU A 153 34.30 4.19 -23.30
C LEU A 153 35.25 4.41 -24.47
N ARG A 154 34.91 3.86 -25.63
CA ARG A 154 35.65 4.03 -26.89
C ARG A 154 34.88 4.96 -27.82
N ASN A 155 35.50 6.07 -28.21
CA ASN A 155 34.94 7.04 -29.15
C ASN A 155 35.26 6.66 -30.60
N LYS A 156 34.62 7.34 -31.57
CA LYS A 156 34.86 7.14 -33.02
C LYS A 156 36.33 7.28 -33.41
N ASP A 157 37.06 8.18 -32.75
CA ASP A 157 38.49 8.45 -33.03
C ASP A 157 39.43 7.36 -32.48
N GLY A 158 38.89 6.35 -31.79
CA GLY A 158 39.66 5.27 -31.17
C GLY A 158 40.20 5.61 -29.78
N GLU A 159 39.95 6.82 -29.28
CA GLU A 159 40.28 7.21 -27.91
C GLU A 159 39.48 6.38 -26.89
N THR A 160 40.14 5.97 -25.81
CA THR A 160 39.57 5.08 -24.78
C THR A 160 39.62 5.77 -23.42
N HIS A 161 38.47 6.04 -22.83
CA HIS A 161 38.31 6.72 -21.54
C HIS A 161 37.89 5.71 -20.47
N HIS A 162 38.51 5.77 -19.29
CA HIS A 162 38.05 5.02 -18.12
C HIS A 162 36.90 5.77 -17.47
N LEU A 163 35.79 5.09 -17.25
CA LEU A 163 34.61 5.66 -16.61
C LEU A 163 34.71 5.50 -15.09
N GLU A 164 34.85 6.63 -14.39
CA GLU A 164 34.74 6.68 -12.93
C GLU A 164 33.27 6.64 -12.51
N ASP A 165 32.99 6.05 -11.34
CA ASP A 165 31.63 5.67 -10.96
C ASP A 165 30.63 6.84 -10.90
N TYR A 166 31.10 8.07 -10.61
CA TYR A 166 30.23 9.24 -10.40
C TYR A 166 30.12 10.18 -11.61
N ASN A 167 30.83 9.91 -12.71
CA ASN A 167 30.76 10.77 -13.88
C ASN A 167 29.43 10.56 -14.62
N GLU A 168 28.91 11.61 -15.24
CA GLU A 168 27.88 11.48 -16.27
C GLU A 168 28.52 11.04 -17.59
N ILE A 169 27.80 10.29 -18.41
CA ILE A 169 28.36 9.84 -19.69
C ILE A 169 28.67 11.01 -20.63
N SER A 170 27.85 12.07 -20.58
CA SER A 170 28.05 13.30 -21.37
C SER A 170 29.31 14.08 -21.02
N GLU A 171 29.77 14.03 -19.77
CA GLU A 171 31.02 14.69 -19.33
C GLU A 171 32.25 14.06 -19.98
N VAL A 172 32.16 12.77 -20.32
CA VAL A 172 33.28 12.00 -20.89
C VAL A 172 33.22 11.93 -22.40
N ALA A 173 32.04 11.70 -22.99
CA ALA A 173 31.87 11.75 -24.43
C ALA A 173 30.43 12.09 -24.85
N ASP A 174 30.31 12.79 -25.97
CA ASP A 174 29.02 13.06 -26.58
C ASP A 174 28.49 11.81 -27.31
N ILE A 175 27.60 11.07 -26.64
CA ILE A 175 26.95 9.88 -27.21
C ILE A 175 25.97 10.22 -28.34
N THR A 176 25.55 11.49 -28.49
CA THR A 176 24.56 11.91 -29.49
C THR A 176 25.09 11.87 -30.92
N ILE A 177 26.41 12.01 -31.09
CA ILE A 177 27.12 11.93 -32.38
C ILE A 177 27.14 10.48 -32.91
N GLY A 178 26.86 9.49 -32.06
CA GLY A 178 26.92 8.06 -32.36
C GLY A 178 28.36 7.56 -32.56
N GLY A 179 28.52 6.22 -32.58
CA GLY A 179 29.82 5.54 -32.73
C GLY A 179 30.62 5.35 -31.44
N CYS A 180 30.04 5.70 -30.30
CA CYS A 180 30.54 5.37 -28.98
C CYS A 180 30.27 3.89 -28.67
N SER A 181 31.23 3.20 -28.05
CA SER A 181 31.06 1.83 -27.58
C SER A 181 31.67 1.63 -26.20
N LEU A 182 31.01 0.87 -25.35
CA LEU A 182 31.49 0.51 -24.03
C LEU A 182 32.18 -0.86 -24.07
N GLU A 183 33.23 -1.05 -23.29
CA GLU A 183 33.90 -2.33 -23.10
C GLU A 183 34.05 -2.64 -21.61
N MET A 184 33.56 -3.81 -21.21
CA MET A 184 33.75 -4.33 -19.85
C MET A 184 35.11 -5.02 -19.76
N VAL A 185 36.01 -4.44 -18.96
CA VAL A 185 37.35 -5.00 -18.71
C VAL A 185 37.41 -5.56 -17.29
N ALA A 186 37.99 -6.75 -17.14
CA ALA A 186 38.10 -7.42 -15.84
C ALA A 186 38.93 -6.57 -14.86
N ALA A 187 38.35 -6.26 -13.70
CA ALA A 187 39.05 -5.59 -12.61
C ALA A 187 39.59 -6.61 -11.59
N LEU A 188 40.48 -6.16 -10.71
CA LEU A 188 40.96 -7.00 -9.61
C LEU A 188 39.98 -7.00 -8.44
N TYR A 189 39.70 -8.19 -7.91
CA TYR A 189 38.96 -8.32 -6.68
C TYR A 189 39.77 -7.82 -5.49
N ASP A 190 39.09 -7.15 -4.58
CA ASP A 190 39.50 -6.87 -3.22
C ASP A 190 38.61 -7.65 -2.23
N ASP A 191 38.89 -7.51 -0.93
CA ASP A 191 38.12 -8.18 0.11
C ASP A 191 36.62 -7.83 0.07
N ARG A 192 36.25 -6.61 -0.32
CA ARG A 192 34.85 -6.16 -0.35
C ARG A 192 34.12 -6.69 -1.58
N SER A 193 34.66 -6.41 -2.76
CA SER A 193 34.10 -6.81 -4.05
C SER A 193 34.00 -8.32 -4.20
N ILE A 194 34.92 -9.11 -3.63
CA ILE A 194 34.81 -10.57 -3.68
C ILE A 194 33.68 -11.11 -2.80
N ARG A 195 33.45 -10.51 -1.62
CA ARG A 195 32.31 -10.87 -0.76
C ARG A 195 30.98 -10.45 -1.41
N ALA A 196 30.93 -9.25 -1.97
CA ALA A 196 29.79 -8.78 -2.75
C ALA A 196 29.52 -9.69 -3.97
N HIS A 197 30.56 -10.17 -4.65
CA HIS A 197 30.44 -11.13 -5.74
C HIS A 197 29.82 -12.46 -5.29
N VAL A 198 30.27 -13.00 -4.16
CA VAL A 198 29.71 -14.25 -3.59
C VAL A 198 28.26 -14.06 -3.18
N HIS A 199 27.92 -12.94 -2.55
CA HIS A 199 26.53 -12.60 -2.20
C HIS A 199 25.65 -12.51 -3.45
N ARG A 200 26.07 -11.72 -4.44
CA ARG A 200 25.36 -11.58 -5.72
C ARG A 200 25.21 -12.94 -6.43
N ALA A 201 26.24 -13.77 -6.41
CA ALA A 201 26.16 -15.11 -6.97
C ALA A 201 25.08 -15.95 -6.26
N ARG A 202 25.01 -15.92 -4.93
CA ARG A 202 23.95 -16.61 -4.17
C ARG A 202 22.56 -16.06 -4.53
N ASP A 203 22.40 -14.75 -4.62
CA ASP A 203 21.13 -14.10 -4.98
C ASP A 203 20.65 -14.49 -6.38
N LEU A 204 21.57 -14.54 -7.35
CA LEU A 204 21.25 -14.92 -8.73
C LEU A 204 20.77 -16.36 -8.85
N LEU A 205 21.29 -17.26 -7.99
CA LEU A 205 20.91 -18.67 -7.95
C LEU A 205 19.54 -18.91 -7.31
N SER A 206 19.00 -17.91 -6.62
CA SER A 206 17.68 -17.98 -6.00
C SER A 206 16.61 -17.35 -6.89
N LEU A 207 15.42 -17.93 -6.84
CA LEU A 207 14.17 -17.33 -7.33
C LEU A 207 13.43 -16.59 -6.21
N SER A 208 13.98 -16.52 -4.99
CA SER A 208 13.33 -15.87 -3.84
C SER A 208 13.07 -14.38 -4.04
N THR A 209 13.83 -13.72 -4.93
CA THR A 209 13.64 -12.30 -5.27
C THR A 209 12.62 -12.09 -6.39
N LEU A 210 12.27 -13.13 -7.16
CA LEU A 210 11.32 -13.03 -8.26
C LEU A 210 9.90 -13.03 -7.71
N HIS A 211 9.21 -11.90 -7.84
CA HIS A 211 7.83 -11.76 -7.38
C HIS A 211 6.85 -12.05 -8.52
N SER A 212 6.27 -13.25 -8.55
CA SER A 212 5.22 -13.58 -9.52
C SER A 212 3.95 -12.80 -9.21
N SER A 213 3.52 -11.90 -10.10
CA SER A 213 2.18 -11.32 -10.00
C SER A 213 1.14 -12.33 -10.47
N LEU A 214 0.01 -12.39 -9.73
CA LEU A 214 -1.07 -13.30 -10.08
C LEU A 214 -1.74 -12.85 -11.39
N SER A 215 -1.84 -11.54 -11.66
CA SER A 215 -2.42 -11.05 -12.92
C SER A 215 -1.60 -11.49 -14.13
N THR A 216 -0.26 -11.37 -14.07
CA THR A 216 0.65 -11.91 -15.09
C THR A 216 0.40 -13.40 -15.29
N THR A 217 0.27 -14.14 -14.18
CA THR A 217 0.07 -15.60 -14.21
C THR A 217 -1.27 -15.96 -14.85
N LEU A 218 -2.35 -15.26 -14.53
CA LEU A 218 -3.68 -15.47 -15.10
C LEU A 218 -3.70 -15.16 -16.60
N ALA A 219 -3.07 -14.07 -17.01
CA ALA A 219 -2.94 -13.71 -18.43
C ALA A 219 -2.16 -14.78 -19.21
N LEU A 220 -1.00 -15.22 -18.70
CA LEU A 220 -0.20 -16.28 -19.31
C LEU A 220 -0.93 -17.62 -19.37
N GLN A 221 -1.70 -17.97 -18.34
CA GLN A 221 -2.53 -19.19 -18.32
C GLN A 221 -3.66 -19.11 -19.35
N TYR A 222 -4.29 -17.95 -19.49
CA TYR A 222 -5.32 -17.70 -20.49
C TYR A 222 -4.77 -17.81 -21.91
N ASP A 223 -3.60 -17.21 -22.18
CA ASP A 223 -2.92 -17.30 -23.47
C ASP A 223 -2.49 -18.74 -23.79
N ALA A 224 -1.96 -19.46 -22.79
CA ALA A 224 -1.61 -20.87 -22.94
C ALA A 224 -2.84 -21.75 -23.21
N ALA A 225 -3.99 -21.45 -22.59
CA ALA A 225 -5.25 -22.14 -22.85
C ALA A 225 -5.75 -21.84 -24.28
N LEU A 226 -5.67 -20.59 -24.73
CA LEU A 226 -6.04 -20.20 -26.09
C LEU A 226 -5.17 -20.90 -27.15
N ASN A 227 -3.86 -21.00 -26.90
CA ASN A 227 -2.91 -21.69 -27.78
C ASN A 227 -3.16 -23.21 -27.86
N LYS A 228 -3.61 -23.85 -26.77
CA LYS A 228 -3.99 -25.27 -26.78
C LYS A 228 -5.24 -25.56 -27.64
N VAL A 229 -6.15 -24.59 -27.76
CA VAL A 229 -7.39 -24.72 -28.54
C VAL A 229 -7.13 -24.65 -30.06
N GLN A 230 -5.96 -24.17 -30.51
CA GLN A 230 -5.63 -24.10 -31.94
C GLN A 230 -5.39 -25.48 -32.61
N ASN A 231 -5.46 -26.60 -31.88
CA ASN A 231 -5.60 -27.91 -32.51
C ASN A 231 -7.03 -28.07 -33.08
N PRO A 232 -7.20 -28.18 -34.42
CA PRO A 232 -8.51 -28.08 -35.05
C PRO A 232 -9.29 -29.38 -34.85
N GLY A 233 -10.13 -29.44 -33.82
CA GLY A 233 -11.01 -30.59 -33.60
C GLY A 233 -11.98 -30.44 -32.43
N ASP A 234 -11.52 -29.84 -31.33
CA ASP A 234 -12.36 -29.68 -30.15
C ASP A 234 -12.79 -28.22 -30.00
N LYS A 235 -14.07 -27.93 -30.26
CA LYS A 235 -14.71 -26.74 -29.69
C LYS A 235 -14.81 -26.99 -28.19
N PRO A 236 -14.04 -26.31 -27.32
CA PRO A 236 -14.28 -26.45 -25.91
C PRO A 236 -15.64 -25.80 -25.65
N LYS A 237 -16.61 -26.60 -25.23
CA LYS A 237 -17.59 -26.09 -24.27
C LYS A 237 -16.79 -25.81 -23.01
N SER A 238 -16.08 -24.67 -22.98
CA SER A 238 -15.61 -24.10 -21.72
C SER A 238 -16.91 -23.71 -21.01
N ASP A 239 -17.43 -24.63 -20.21
CA ASP A 239 -18.28 -24.25 -19.10
C ASP A 239 -17.38 -23.41 -18.20
N VAL A 240 -17.26 -22.12 -18.52
CA VAL A 240 -16.60 -21.13 -17.65
C VAL A 240 -17.23 -21.35 -16.30
N PRO A 241 -16.47 -21.83 -15.29
CA PRO A 241 -17.00 -22.02 -13.96
C PRO A 241 -17.63 -20.69 -13.58
N GLU A 242 -18.95 -20.67 -13.36
CA GLU A 242 -19.59 -19.50 -12.81
C GLU A 242 -18.77 -19.10 -11.59
N LEU A 243 -18.36 -17.81 -11.47
CA LEU A 243 -17.64 -17.31 -10.29
C LEU A 243 -18.32 -17.90 -9.06
N GLU A 244 -17.67 -18.90 -8.45
CA GLU A 244 -18.26 -19.89 -7.54
C GLU A 244 -19.41 -19.28 -6.73
N CYS A 245 -20.65 -19.61 -7.14
CA CYS A 245 -21.95 -19.06 -6.73
C CYS A 245 -21.93 -18.28 -5.41
N LEU A 246 -21.73 -16.95 -5.42
CA LEU A 246 -21.84 -16.03 -4.26
C LEU A 246 -21.02 -16.39 -2.99
N GLY A 247 -20.42 -17.58 -2.93
CA GLY A 247 -19.84 -18.21 -1.76
C GLY A 247 -18.38 -17.85 -1.55
N PHE A 248 -17.73 -17.21 -2.54
CA PHE A 248 -16.45 -16.52 -2.33
C PHE A 248 -16.51 -15.56 -1.13
N MET A 249 -17.69 -14.97 -0.89
CA MET A 249 -17.93 -14.07 0.23
C MET A 249 -18.51 -14.79 1.46
N GLU A 250 -19.13 -15.96 1.30
CA GLU A 250 -19.67 -16.74 2.42
C GLU A 250 -18.56 -17.48 3.17
N ASP A 251 -17.54 -18.00 2.47
CA ASP A 251 -16.39 -18.69 3.06
C ASP A 251 -15.07 -17.96 2.77
N VAL A 252 -15.03 -16.65 3.06
CA VAL A 252 -13.78 -15.87 3.09
C VAL A 252 -12.70 -16.57 3.95
N PRO A 253 -13.01 -17.14 5.15
CA PRO A 253 -12.04 -17.90 5.93
C PRO A 253 -11.47 -19.12 5.20
N GLY A 254 -12.28 -19.86 4.43
CA GLY A 254 -11.81 -20.98 3.60
C GLY A 254 -10.99 -20.54 2.39
N SER A 255 -11.21 -19.31 1.91
CA SER A 255 -10.52 -18.75 0.74
C SER A 255 -9.19 -18.07 1.06
N LEU A 256 -8.81 -17.93 2.34
CA LEU A 256 -7.54 -17.30 2.76
C LEU A 256 -6.32 -17.94 2.09
N LYS A 257 -6.35 -19.26 1.88
CA LYS A 257 -5.26 -19.98 1.20
C LYS A 257 -5.13 -19.59 -0.29
N LYS A 258 -6.23 -19.18 -0.95
CA LYS A 258 -6.22 -18.69 -2.34
C LYS A 258 -5.56 -17.30 -2.46
N LEU A 259 -5.34 -16.59 -1.35
CA LEU A 259 -4.70 -15.27 -1.37
C LEU A 259 -3.20 -15.34 -1.56
N ILE A 260 -2.58 -16.38 -1.01
CA ILE A 260 -1.13 -16.52 -1.01
C ILE A 260 -0.71 -17.16 -2.32
N ASN A 261 0.19 -16.49 -3.04
CA ASN A 261 0.75 -17.02 -4.27
C ASN A 261 1.37 -18.40 -4.01
N SER A 262 1.12 -19.36 -4.90
CA SER A 262 1.86 -20.61 -4.89
C SER A 262 3.34 -20.30 -5.00
N THR A 263 4.15 -20.82 -4.08
CA THR A 263 5.60 -20.71 -4.16
C THR A 263 6.05 -21.29 -5.50
N SER A 264 6.67 -20.46 -6.34
CA SER A 264 7.33 -20.88 -7.58
C SER A 264 8.24 -22.07 -7.27
N GLU A 265 8.17 -23.16 -8.04
CA GLU A 265 9.07 -24.31 -7.85
C GLU A 265 10.52 -23.83 -7.86
N GLU A 266 11.20 -23.97 -6.72
CA GLU A 266 12.60 -23.58 -6.57
C GLU A 266 13.46 -24.44 -7.49
N ILE A 267 14.13 -23.78 -8.45
CA ILE A 267 15.10 -24.45 -9.31
C ILE A 267 16.40 -24.60 -8.53
N ARG A 268 16.59 -25.76 -7.91
CA ARG A 268 17.83 -26.06 -7.20
C ARG A 268 18.98 -26.14 -8.22
N SER A 269 20.00 -25.30 -8.07
CA SER A 269 21.17 -25.23 -8.96
C SER A 269 22.43 -25.83 -8.32
N VAL A 270 22.58 -25.70 -7.00
CA VAL A 270 23.71 -26.19 -6.19
C VAL A 270 23.16 -26.81 -4.89
N GLU A 271 23.89 -27.74 -4.28
CA GLU A 271 23.50 -28.29 -2.97
C GLU A 271 23.79 -27.31 -1.83
N ASN A 272 24.99 -26.73 -1.80
CA ASN A 272 25.38 -25.69 -0.85
C ASN A 272 26.60 -24.87 -1.33
N ILE A 273 26.66 -23.59 -0.95
CA ILE A 273 27.83 -22.69 -1.14
C ILE A 273 28.06 -21.97 0.19
N VAL A 274 29.12 -22.32 0.91
CA VAL A 274 29.46 -21.74 2.23
C VAL A 274 30.92 -21.32 2.32
N PHE A 275 31.27 -20.47 3.27
CA PHE A 275 32.67 -20.27 3.64
C PHE A 275 33.29 -21.60 4.07
N SER A 276 34.47 -21.87 3.55
CA SER A 276 35.25 -23.02 3.99
C SER A 276 35.68 -22.82 5.44
N SER A 277 35.83 -23.91 6.18
CA SER A 277 36.37 -23.87 7.55
C SER A 277 37.82 -23.36 7.62
N PHE A 278 38.51 -23.27 6.47
CA PHE A 278 39.82 -22.64 6.35
C PHE A 278 39.79 -21.11 6.19
N ASN A 279 38.60 -20.51 6.06
CA ASN A 279 38.43 -19.06 5.92
C ASN A 279 38.50 -18.39 7.31
N PRO A 280 39.16 -17.22 7.47
CA PRO A 280 39.82 -16.41 6.44
C PRO A 280 41.21 -16.94 6.05
N PRO A 281 41.72 -16.62 4.83
CA PRO A 281 43.08 -16.99 4.45
C PRO A 281 44.13 -16.43 5.41
N PRO A 282 45.14 -17.23 5.80
CA PRO A 282 46.21 -16.76 6.69
C PRO A 282 47.07 -15.69 5.99
N SER A 283 47.74 -14.84 6.77
CA SER A 283 48.44 -13.65 6.25
C SER A 283 49.42 -13.95 5.09
N HIS A 284 50.17 -15.06 5.16
CA HIS A 284 51.10 -15.44 4.10
C HIS A 284 50.39 -15.82 2.78
N ARG A 285 49.14 -16.32 2.84
CA ARG A 285 48.31 -16.60 1.66
C ARG A 285 47.65 -15.35 1.12
N ARG A 286 47.24 -14.42 1.99
CA ARG A 286 46.78 -13.08 1.58
C ARG A 286 47.86 -12.33 0.80
N LEU A 287 49.14 -12.48 1.19
CA LEU A 287 50.27 -11.92 0.43
C LEU A 287 50.46 -12.55 -0.97
N VAL A 288 49.96 -13.77 -1.19
CA VAL A 288 49.96 -14.43 -2.50
C VAL A 288 48.70 -14.07 -3.32
N GLY A 289 47.74 -13.36 -2.71
CA GLY A 289 46.53 -12.88 -3.36
C GLY A 289 45.27 -13.70 -3.08
N ASP A 290 45.31 -14.66 -2.15
CA ASP A 290 44.10 -15.37 -1.71
C ASP A 290 43.24 -14.45 -0.83
N LEU A 291 41.97 -14.32 -1.16
CA LEU A 291 41.03 -13.43 -0.46
C LEU A 291 39.97 -14.21 0.32
N ILE A 292 39.52 -15.34 -0.22
CA ILE A 292 38.41 -16.11 0.34
C ILE A 292 38.54 -17.60 0.02
N TYR A 293 38.08 -18.46 0.93
CA TYR A 293 37.90 -19.89 0.69
C TYR A 293 36.43 -20.29 0.85
N LEU A 294 35.92 -21.06 -0.11
CA LEU A 294 34.54 -21.53 -0.16
C LEU A 294 34.48 -23.05 -0.28
N ASP A 295 33.52 -23.68 0.39
CA ASP A 295 33.16 -25.07 0.17
C ASP A 295 31.85 -25.14 -0.64
N VAL A 296 31.93 -25.78 -1.80
CA VAL A 296 30.80 -25.94 -2.71
C VAL A 296 30.46 -27.42 -2.88
N VAL A 297 29.18 -27.75 -2.75
CA VAL A 297 28.66 -29.08 -3.03
C VAL A 297 27.69 -28.99 -4.21
N THR A 298 28.02 -29.68 -5.30
CA THR A 298 27.18 -29.73 -6.51
C THR A 298 26.03 -30.71 -6.37
N LEU A 299 25.00 -30.59 -7.22
CA LEU A 299 23.87 -31.55 -7.30
C LEU A 299 24.27 -32.96 -7.79
N GLU A 300 25.53 -33.14 -8.16
CA GLU A 300 26.12 -34.43 -8.51
C GLU A 300 26.74 -35.11 -7.26
N GLY A 301 26.78 -34.41 -6.12
CA GLY A 301 27.40 -34.87 -4.86
C GLY A 301 28.89 -34.56 -4.77
N ASN A 302 29.48 -33.93 -5.79
CA ASN A 302 30.90 -33.55 -5.78
C ASN A 302 31.13 -32.34 -4.86
N LYS A 303 32.13 -32.45 -3.99
CA LYS A 303 32.58 -31.40 -3.07
C LYS A 303 33.84 -30.75 -3.59
N TYR A 304 33.85 -29.42 -3.66
CA TYR A 304 34.98 -28.63 -4.14
C TYR A 304 35.32 -27.56 -3.11
N CYS A 305 36.60 -27.42 -2.81
CA CYS A 305 37.14 -26.28 -2.09
C CYS A 305 37.63 -25.26 -3.12
N ILE A 306 37.00 -24.08 -3.14
CA ILE A 306 37.26 -23.01 -4.11
C ILE A 306 38.06 -21.91 -3.41
N THR A 307 39.15 -21.49 -4.03
CA THR A 307 39.88 -20.29 -3.64
C THR A 307 39.46 -19.14 -4.55
N GLY A 308 39.01 -18.05 -3.95
CA GLY A 308 38.86 -16.77 -4.64
C GLY A 308 40.09 -15.90 -4.40
N THR A 309 40.70 -15.45 -5.48
CA THR A 309 41.89 -14.58 -5.48
C THR A 309 41.54 -13.18 -5.95
N THR A 310 42.53 -12.29 -5.95
CA THR A 310 42.43 -10.96 -6.57
C THR A 310 42.10 -11.00 -8.07
N LYS A 311 42.21 -12.13 -8.77
CA LYS A 311 42.00 -12.21 -10.23
C LYS A 311 40.90 -13.18 -10.64
N THR A 312 40.86 -14.34 -10.01
CA THR A 312 40.03 -15.47 -10.47
C THR A 312 39.58 -16.35 -9.31
N PHE A 313 38.59 -17.20 -9.59
CA PHE A 313 38.18 -18.30 -8.75
C PHE A 313 38.71 -19.61 -9.34
N TYR A 314 39.31 -20.46 -8.51
CA TYR A 314 39.77 -21.79 -8.91
C TYR A 314 39.51 -22.86 -7.85
N VAL A 315 39.43 -24.12 -8.27
CA VAL A 315 39.34 -25.26 -7.35
C VAL A 315 40.72 -25.62 -6.82
N ASN A 316 40.89 -25.56 -5.50
CA ASN A 316 42.12 -25.96 -4.84
C ASN A 316 42.15 -27.48 -4.56
N SER A 317 43.31 -27.99 -4.15
CA SER A 317 43.55 -29.43 -3.93
C SER A 317 43.24 -29.87 -2.50
N SER A 318 42.57 -29.02 -1.70
CA SER A 318 42.30 -29.31 -0.30
C SER A 318 41.35 -30.49 -0.18
N SER A 319 41.58 -31.33 0.82
CA SER A 319 40.77 -32.51 1.06
C SER A 319 40.59 -32.76 2.55
N GLY A 320 39.34 -32.88 3.00
CA GLY A 320 39.02 -33.08 4.41
C GLY A 320 39.59 -31.96 5.27
N ASN A 321 40.45 -32.31 6.24
CA ASN A 321 41.07 -31.36 7.17
C ASN A 321 42.45 -30.87 6.71
N ILE A 322 42.86 -31.15 5.46
CA ILE A 322 44.16 -30.76 4.90
C ILE A 322 43.94 -29.66 3.88
N LEU A 323 44.42 -28.44 4.20
CA LEU A 323 44.47 -27.32 3.27
C LEU A 323 45.62 -27.54 2.28
N ASP A 324 45.28 -27.75 1.01
CA ASP A 324 46.23 -27.67 -0.11
C ASP A 324 45.71 -26.62 -1.09
N PRO A 325 46.16 -25.36 -0.95
CA PRO A 325 45.60 -24.25 -1.71
C PRO A 325 46.08 -24.26 -3.18
N ARG A 326 46.90 -25.23 -3.61
CA ARG A 326 47.34 -25.31 -5.00
C ARG A 326 46.18 -25.72 -5.91
N PRO A 327 46.07 -25.17 -7.13
CA PRO A 327 45.03 -25.57 -8.09
C PRO A 327 45.03 -27.09 -8.33
N SER A 328 43.86 -27.72 -8.26
CA SER A 328 43.72 -29.18 -8.37
C SER A 328 44.03 -29.72 -9.76
N LYS A 329 43.56 -29.05 -10.82
CA LYS A 329 43.79 -29.42 -12.23
C LYS A 329 43.75 -28.17 -13.13
N SER A 330 44.47 -28.21 -14.25
CA SER A 330 44.36 -27.21 -15.31
C SER A 330 42.95 -27.22 -15.92
N GLY A 331 42.24 -26.08 -15.88
CA GLY A 331 40.91 -25.90 -16.46
C GLY A 331 39.76 -25.60 -15.47
N PHE A 332 39.96 -25.83 -14.17
CA PHE A 332 39.01 -25.47 -13.11
C PHE A 332 39.27 -24.07 -12.54
N GLU A 333 39.31 -23.10 -13.45
CA GLU A 333 39.51 -21.69 -13.15
C GLU A 333 38.58 -20.83 -14.02
N ALA A 334 38.00 -19.79 -13.44
CA ALA A 334 37.23 -18.78 -14.15
C ALA A 334 37.34 -17.41 -13.46
N ALA A 335 37.04 -16.34 -14.20
CA ALA A 335 37.04 -14.99 -13.65
C ALA A 335 35.94 -14.78 -12.60
N THR A 336 34.78 -15.43 -12.76
CA THR A 336 33.63 -15.32 -11.86
C THR A 336 33.30 -16.66 -11.20
N LEU A 337 32.69 -16.62 -10.02
CA LEU A 337 32.24 -17.82 -9.32
C LEU A 337 31.21 -18.59 -10.14
N ILE A 338 30.22 -17.90 -10.72
CA ILE A 338 29.21 -18.53 -11.61
C ILE A 338 29.88 -19.17 -12.83
N GLY A 339 30.86 -18.49 -13.45
CA GLY A 339 31.61 -19.03 -14.56
C GLY A 339 32.39 -20.31 -14.20
N LEU A 340 32.94 -20.37 -12.98
CA LEU A 340 33.59 -21.58 -12.47
C LEU A 340 32.57 -22.71 -12.25
N LEU A 341 31.44 -22.42 -11.62
CA LEU A 341 30.39 -23.41 -11.35
C LEU A 341 29.79 -24.01 -12.65
N GLN A 342 29.63 -23.21 -13.70
CA GLN A 342 29.21 -23.69 -15.03
C GLN A 342 30.21 -24.64 -15.67
N LYS A 343 31.52 -24.50 -15.39
CA LYS A 343 32.56 -25.43 -15.84
C LYS A 343 32.60 -26.70 -14.99
N LEU A 344 32.27 -26.61 -13.70
CA LEU A 344 32.33 -27.72 -12.76
C LEU A 344 31.14 -28.68 -12.87
N SER A 345 29.92 -28.17 -13.12
CA SER A 345 28.72 -29.00 -13.19
C SER A 345 27.84 -28.67 -14.39
N SER A 346 27.55 -29.69 -15.18
CA SER A 346 26.60 -29.60 -16.29
C SER A 346 25.16 -29.37 -15.80
N LYS A 347 24.79 -29.97 -14.66
CA LYS A 347 23.49 -29.75 -14.01
C LYS A 347 23.33 -28.30 -13.57
N PHE A 348 24.37 -27.72 -12.96
CA PHE A 348 24.38 -26.30 -12.60
C PHE A 348 24.18 -25.42 -13.83
N LYS A 349 24.92 -25.67 -14.91
CA LYS A 349 24.81 -24.89 -16.16
C LYS A 349 23.39 -24.92 -16.75
N LYS A 350 22.71 -26.07 -16.69
CA LYS A 350 21.31 -26.20 -17.12
C LYS A 350 20.35 -25.45 -16.19
N ALA A 351 20.46 -25.68 -14.88
CA ALA A 351 19.60 -25.05 -13.87
C ALA A 351 19.74 -23.53 -13.86
N PHE A 352 20.97 -23.00 -13.95
CA PHE A 352 21.22 -21.57 -14.03
C PHE A 352 20.59 -20.93 -15.26
N ARG A 353 20.67 -21.59 -16.42
CA ARG A 353 19.99 -21.11 -17.65
C ARG A 353 18.47 -21.02 -17.44
N GLU A 354 17.88 -22.03 -16.82
CA GLU A 354 16.44 -22.07 -16.54
C GLU A 354 16.01 -20.95 -15.57
N VAL A 355 16.82 -20.68 -14.54
CA VAL A 355 16.61 -19.53 -13.63
C VAL A 355 16.65 -18.21 -14.40
N MET A 356 17.64 -18.02 -15.27
CA MET A 356 17.76 -16.80 -16.06
C MET A 356 16.63 -16.63 -17.08
N GLU A 357 16.22 -17.70 -17.76
CA GLU A 357 15.08 -17.70 -18.69
C GLU A 357 13.78 -17.34 -17.94
N LYS A 358 13.58 -17.87 -16.73
CA LYS A 358 12.41 -17.55 -15.91
C LYS A 358 12.38 -16.07 -15.49
N LYS A 359 13.52 -15.54 -15.03
CA LYS A 359 13.67 -14.10 -14.71
C LYS A 359 13.46 -13.22 -15.95
N ALA A 360 13.94 -13.64 -17.12
CA ALA A 360 13.78 -12.89 -18.38
C ALA A 360 12.34 -12.94 -18.93
N SER A 361 11.60 -14.04 -18.69
CA SER A 361 10.20 -14.17 -19.08
C SER A 361 9.23 -13.41 -18.18
N ALA A 362 9.67 -13.07 -16.98
CA ALA A 362 8.89 -12.30 -16.01
C ALA A 362 8.80 -10.83 -16.44
N HIS A 363 7.74 -10.15 -16.00
CA HIS A 363 7.63 -8.71 -16.25
C HIS A 363 8.80 -7.98 -15.55
N PRO A 364 9.42 -6.93 -16.13
CA PRO A 364 10.59 -6.28 -15.53
C PRO A 364 10.40 -5.88 -14.07
N PHE A 365 9.21 -5.37 -13.72
CA PHE A 365 8.85 -4.99 -12.35
C PHE A 365 8.65 -6.16 -11.38
N GLU A 366 8.65 -7.41 -11.84
CA GLU A 366 8.65 -8.60 -10.98
C GLU A 366 10.08 -8.94 -10.49
N ASN A 367 11.12 -8.40 -11.14
CA ASN A 367 12.53 -8.64 -10.82
C ASN A 367 13.17 -7.58 -9.91
N VAL A 368 12.61 -6.36 -9.86
CA VAL A 368 13.16 -5.24 -9.08
C VAL A 368 12.85 -5.43 -7.60
N GLN A 369 13.71 -5.13 -6.63
CA GLN A 369 13.34 -5.22 -5.20
C GLN A 369 12.59 -3.96 -4.73
N SER A 370 11.57 -4.12 -3.87
CA SER A 370 10.95 -2.98 -3.17
C SER A 370 11.81 -2.58 -1.98
N LEU A 371 12.08 -1.29 -1.81
CA LEU A 371 12.87 -0.75 -0.70
C LEU A 371 12.14 -0.91 0.65
N LEU A 372 10.81 -0.83 0.65
CA LEU A 372 9.97 -0.95 1.84
C LEU A 372 8.83 -1.94 1.55
N PRO A 373 9.09 -3.26 1.60
CA PRO A 373 8.07 -4.26 1.30
C PRO A 373 6.96 -4.27 2.37
N PRO A 374 5.68 -4.36 1.99
CA PRO A 374 4.57 -4.38 2.92
C PRO A 374 4.60 -5.66 3.76
N HIS A 375 4.22 -5.55 5.03
CA HIS A 375 4.07 -6.70 5.91
C HIS A 375 2.77 -7.45 5.60
N SER A 376 2.87 -8.76 5.37
CA SER A 376 1.69 -9.62 5.30
C SER A 376 1.32 -10.18 6.67
N TRP A 377 0.07 -9.97 7.06
CA TRP A 377 -0.52 -10.56 8.26
C TRP A 377 -0.88 -12.04 8.08
N LEU A 378 -0.88 -12.56 6.84
CA LEU A 378 -1.16 -13.97 6.53
C LEU A 378 0.07 -14.66 5.94
N ARG A 379 0.34 -15.89 6.37
CA ARG A 379 1.38 -16.74 5.77
C ARG A 379 0.89 -18.14 5.45
N THR A 380 1.63 -18.82 4.57
CA THR A 380 1.28 -20.13 4.04
C THR A 380 1.00 -21.16 5.13
N TYR A 381 -0.07 -21.94 4.96
CA TYR A 381 -0.39 -23.09 5.79
C TYR A 381 -0.67 -24.36 4.93
N PRO A 382 -0.11 -25.54 5.29
CA PRO A 382 0.79 -25.79 6.42
C PRO A 382 2.12 -25.03 6.29
N VAL A 383 2.72 -24.69 7.43
CA VAL A 383 4.00 -23.99 7.47
C VAL A 383 5.06 -24.89 6.82
N PRO A 384 5.83 -24.40 5.83
CA PRO A 384 6.88 -25.20 5.22
C PRO A 384 7.88 -25.72 6.26
N ASP A 385 8.28 -26.99 6.15
CA ASP A 385 9.27 -27.58 7.05
C ASP A 385 10.59 -26.79 7.02
N HIS A 386 11.18 -26.58 8.20
CA HIS A 386 12.47 -25.89 8.32
C HIS A 386 13.62 -26.79 7.82
N LYS A 387 13.96 -26.65 6.53
CA LYS A 387 15.04 -27.42 5.90
C LYS A 387 16.41 -26.90 6.30
N ARG A 388 17.40 -27.80 6.41
CA ARG A 388 18.81 -27.45 6.62
C ARG A 388 19.30 -26.60 5.45
N ASP A 389 19.73 -25.39 5.77
CA ASP A 389 20.39 -24.49 4.84
C ASP A 389 21.57 -23.86 5.57
N ALA A 390 22.77 -24.17 5.12
CA ALA A 390 23.98 -23.66 5.76
C ALA A 390 24.29 -22.23 5.32
N ALA A 391 23.84 -21.81 4.12
CA ALA A 391 24.00 -20.43 3.68
C ALA A 391 23.17 -19.49 4.56
N ARG A 392 21.92 -19.86 4.89
CA ARG A 392 21.08 -19.11 5.84
C ARG A 392 21.76 -18.93 7.22
N ALA A 393 22.44 -19.95 7.72
CA ALA A 393 23.14 -19.87 9.01
C ALA A 393 24.37 -18.94 8.96
N GLU A 394 25.12 -18.99 7.87
CA GLU A 394 26.27 -18.11 7.63
C GLU A 394 25.84 -16.65 7.42
N GLU A 395 24.78 -16.43 6.65
CA GLU A 395 24.20 -15.12 6.38
C GLU A 395 23.71 -14.45 7.67
N ALA A 396 23.03 -15.20 8.55
CA ALA A 396 22.62 -14.71 9.86
C ALA A 396 23.80 -14.21 10.71
N LEU A 397 24.99 -14.81 10.59
CA LEU A 397 26.21 -14.37 11.29
C LEU A 397 26.91 -13.19 10.60
N THR A 398 26.74 -13.05 9.28
CA THR A 398 27.40 -12.01 8.49
C THR A 398 26.60 -10.71 8.48
N ILE A 399 25.25 -10.79 8.46
CA ILE A 399 24.35 -9.64 8.40
C ILE A 399 24.14 -8.98 9.78
N SER A 400 24.13 -9.76 10.86
CA SER A 400 23.74 -9.27 12.20
C SER A 400 24.60 -8.13 12.76
N TYR A 401 25.75 -7.82 12.11
CA TYR A 401 26.60 -6.69 12.48
C TYR A 401 27.08 -5.85 11.27
N GLY A 402 26.33 -5.90 10.16
CA GLY A 402 26.57 -5.07 8.97
C GLY A 402 27.67 -5.59 8.05
N SER A 403 27.48 -5.40 6.75
CA SER A 403 28.54 -5.59 5.74
C SER A 403 29.53 -4.41 5.68
N GLU A 404 29.25 -3.36 6.46
CA GLU A 404 30.02 -2.14 6.55
C GLU A 404 31.38 -2.39 7.18
N LEU A 405 32.40 -1.66 6.71
CA LEU A 405 33.75 -1.76 7.25
C LEU A 405 33.71 -1.43 8.75
N ILE A 406 34.00 -2.42 9.60
CA ILE A 406 34.27 -2.21 11.02
C ILE A 406 35.32 -1.10 11.15
N GLY A 407 34.87 0.10 11.54
CA GLY A 407 35.73 1.28 11.74
C GLY A 407 35.40 2.53 10.91
N MET A 408 34.54 2.47 9.89
CA MET A 408 33.98 3.66 9.23
C MET A 408 32.48 3.71 9.50
N GLN A 409 32.09 4.22 10.67
CA GLN A 409 30.67 4.44 10.96
C GLN A 409 30.12 5.53 10.04
N ARG A 410 29.00 5.24 9.39
CA ARG A 410 28.30 6.16 8.49
C ARG A 410 27.83 7.39 9.25
N ASP A 411 28.00 8.59 8.70
CA ASP A 411 27.47 9.81 9.29
C ASP A 411 26.16 10.18 8.57
N TRP A 412 25.05 9.68 9.11
CA TRP A 412 23.72 9.89 8.54
C TRP A 412 23.34 11.36 8.42
N ASN A 413 23.75 12.18 9.39
CA ASN A 413 23.40 13.58 9.38
C ASN A 413 24.21 14.33 8.33
N GLU A 414 25.52 14.10 8.24
CA GLU A 414 26.35 14.73 7.21
C GLU A 414 25.90 14.34 5.80
N GLU A 415 25.57 13.06 5.56
CA GLU A 415 25.04 12.62 4.27
C GLU A 415 23.70 13.29 3.95
N LEU A 416 22.78 13.36 4.91
CA LEU A 416 21.48 13.98 4.71
C LEU A 416 21.62 15.47 4.39
N GLN A 417 22.41 16.21 5.18
CA GLN A 417 22.57 17.65 4.98
C GLN A 417 23.35 17.97 3.70
N SER A 418 24.36 17.16 3.35
CA SER A 418 25.06 17.28 2.06
C SER A 418 24.10 17.15 0.88
N CYS A 419 23.17 16.18 0.94
CA CYS A 419 22.14 16.03 -0.09
C CYS A 419 21.23 17.28 -0.15
N ARG A 420 20.86 17.87 0.99
CA ARG A 420 20.04 19.09 1.01
C ARG A 420 20.74 20.31 0.42
N GLU A 421 22.06 20.35 0.49
CA GLU A 421 22.89 21.44 -0.02
C GLU A 421 23.21 21.33 -1.50
N PHE A 422 22.74 20.26 -2.17
CA PHE A 422 22.90 20.16 -3.62
C PHE A 422 22.27 21.35 -4.34
N PRO A 423 22.88 21.80 -5.46
CA PRO A 423 22.23 22.74 -6.37
C PRO A 423 20.83 22.26 -6.73
N HIS A 424 19.90 23.19 -6.87
CA HIS A 424 18.49 22.91 -7.13
C HIS A 424 17.85 24.01 -7.99
N THR A 425 18.65 24.69 -8.81
CA THR A 425 18.21 25.79 -9.68
C THR A 425 17.59 25.27 -10.97
N SER A 426 18.13 24.17 -11.50
CA SER A 426 17.58 23.50 -12.69
C SER A 426 16.67 22.32 -12.29
N PRO A 427 15.73 21.89 -13.17
CA PRO A 427 14.94 20.69 -12.92
C PRO A 427 15.79 19.42 -12.74
N GLN A 428 16.87 19.27 -13.50
CA GLN A 428 17.78 18.12 -13.38
C GLN A 428 18.50 18.11 -12.03
N GLU A 429 18.97 19.27 -11.58
CA GLU A 429 19.56 19.45 -10.26
C GLU A 429 18.59 19.07 -9.13
N ARG A 430 17.32 19.49 -9.23
CA ARG A 430 16.27 19.13 -8.27
C ARG A 430 16.01 17.61 -8.23
N ILE A 431 15.94 16.96 -9.39
CA ILE A 431 15.78 15.51 -9.48
C ILE A 431 16.95 14.77 -8.82
N LEU A 432 18.19 15.21 -9.08
CA LEU A 432 19.39 14.61 -8.48
C LEU A 432 19.38 14.76 -6.95
N ARG A 433 19.04 15.96 -6.45
CA ARG A 433 18.88 16.26 -5.03
C ARG A 433 17.83 15.37 -4.38
N ASP A 434 16.64 15.31 -4.95
CA ASP A 434 15.53 14.51 -4.43
C ASP A 434 15.86 13.01 -4.44
N ARG A 435 16.50 12.52 -5.50
CA ARG A 435 16.96 11.13 -5.60
C ARG A 435 17.94 10.78 -4.49
N ALA A 436 18.91 11.66 -4.24
CA ALA A 436 19.91 11.49 -3.18
C ALA A 436 19.24 11.50 -1.79
N LEU A 437 18.36 12.47 -1.53
CA LEU A 437 17.61 12.58 -0.27
C LEU A 437 16.73 11.35 -0.01
N TYR A 438 16.03 10.87 -1.03
CA TYR A 438 15.17 9.69 -0.93
C TYR A 438 15.98 8.44 -0.57
N LYS A 439 17.12 8.23 -1.25
CA LYS A 439 18.01 7.10 -1.01
C LYS A 439 18.59 7.11 0.40
N VAL A 440 19.20 8.22 0.82
CA VAL A 440 19.80 8.35 2.17
C VAL A 440 18.74 8.18 3.26
N SER A 441 17.55 8.76 3.08
CA SER A 441 16.45 8.61 4.04
C SER A 441 15.95 7.17 4.13
N SER A 442 15.86 6.45 3.01
CA SER A 442 15.42 5.04 2.99
C SER A 442 16.44 4.13 3.66
N ASP A 443 17.73 4.32 3.39
CA ASP A 443 18.83 3.61 4.06
C ASP A 443 18.82 3.86 5.57
N PHE A 444 18.59 5.12 5.99
CA PHE A 444 18.49 5.49 7.40
C PHE A 444 17.33 4.75 8.08
N VAL A 445 16.17 4.65 7.42
CA VAL A 445 15.00 3.92 7.97
C VAL A 445 15.31 2.44 8.17
N ASP A 446 16.02 1.79 7.23
CA ASP A 446 16.42 0.39 7.38
C ASP A 446 17.45 0.20 8.51
N ALA A 447 18.42 1.10 8.62
CA ALA A 447 19.39 1.08 9.73
C ALA A 447 18.71 1.31 11.08
N ALA A 448 17.78 2.27 11.16
CA ALA A 448 16.99 2.56 12.35
C ALA A 448 16.10 1.38 12.75
N LEU A 449 15.51 0.68 11.78
CA LEU A 449 14.72 -0.53 12.01
C LEU A 449 15.54 -1.63 12.69
N ASN A 450 16.71 -1.94 12.12
CA ASN A 450 17.61 -2.97 12.64
C ASN A 450 18.15 -2.59 14.03
N GLY A 451 18.50 -1.31 14.23
CA GLY A 451 18.92 -0.79 15.52
C GLY A 451 17.82 -0.89 16.59
N ALA A 452 16.57 -0.53 16.26
CA ALA A 452 15.45 -0.63 17.19
C ALA A 452 15.14 -2.07 17.60
N ILE A 453 15.19 -3.02 16.66
CA ILE A 453 15.07 -4.45 16.96
C ILE A 453 16.20 -4.88 17.91
N GLY A 454 17.43 -4.45 17.65
CA GLY A 454 18.59 -4.75 18.49
C GLY A 454 18.49 -4.20 19.92
N VAL A 455 17.94 -2.99 20.08
CA VAL A 455 17.68 -2.35 21.39
C VAL A 455 16.65 -3.16 22.17
N ILE A 456 15.49 -3.47 21.56
CA ILE A 456 14.43 -4.24 22.21
C ILE A 456 14.88 -5.66 22.55
N SER A 457 15.68 -6.27 21.68
CA SER A 457 16.25 -7.61 21.89
C SER A 457 17.43 -7.62 22.87
N ARG A 458 17.73 -6.48 23.52
CA ARG A 458 18.83 -6.31 24.49
C ARG A 458 20.22 -6.67 23.93
N CYS A 459 20.37 -6.60 22.61
CA CYS A 459 21.64 -6.80 21.91
C CYS A 459 22.51 -5.54 21.91
N ILE A 460 21.89 -4.38 22.17
CA ILE A 460 22.55 -3.07 22.25
C ILE A 460 22.43 -2.55 23.69
N PRO A 461 23.54 -2.29 24.41
CA PRO A 461 23.50 -1.75 25.76
C PRO A 461 23.19 -0.24 25.77
N PRO A 462 22.55 0.27 26.84
CA PRO A 462 22.31 1.71 27.00
C PRO A 462 23.62 2.46 27.30
N ILE A 463 23.67 3.73 26.93
CA ILE A 463 24.81 4.64 27.20
C ILE A 463 24.80 5.13 28.64
N ASN A 464 23.61 5.31 29.19
CA ASN A 464 23.34 5.79 30.54
C ASN A 464 22.72 4.68 31.41
N PRO A 465 23.43 3.57 31.70
CA PRO A 465 22.90 2.43 32.45
C PRO A 465 22.59 2.73 33.92
N THR A 466 22.97 3.90 34.43
CA THR A 466 22.71 4.35 35.79
C THR A 466 21.35 5.01 35.95
N ASP A 467 20.77 5.46 34.83
CA ASP A 467 19.48 6.13 34.83
C ASP A 467 18.36 5.08 34.89
N PRO A 468 17.13 5.47 35.27
CA PRO A 468 15.98 4.58 35.19
C PRO A 468 15.78 4.05 33.76
N GLU A 469 15.30 2.81 33.61
CA GLU A 469 15.14 2.17 32.30
C GLU A 469 14.26 2.97 31.31
N CYS A 470 13.28 3.73 31.81
CA CYS A 470 12.45 4.61 30.96
C CYS A 470 13.25 5.73 30.29
N LEU A 471 14.34 6.21 30.92
CA LEU A 471 15.21 7.27 30.44
C LEU A 471 16.46 6.74 29.72
N HIS A 472 16.57 5.42 29.53
CA HIS A 472 17.69 4.85 28.81
C HIS A 472 17.75 5.34 27.36
N MET A 473 18.93 5.78 26.96
CA MET A 473 19.31 6.13 25.62
C MET A 473 20.32 5.12 25.07
N TYR A 474 20.20 4.81 23.79
CA TYR A 474 21.07 3.85 23.11
C TYR A 474 21.65 4.52 21.87
N VAL A 475 22.88 4.18 21.50
CA VAL A 475 23.45 4.54 20.18
C VAL A 475 23.94 3.29 19.48
N HIS A 476 23.53 3.15 18.24
CA HIS A 476 24.03 2.12 17.34
C HIS A 476 24.03 2.67 15.92
N ASN A 477 25.09 2.39 15.18
CA ASN A 477 25.29 2.88 13.81
C ASN A 477 25.07 4.40 13.64
N ASN A 478 25.57 5.22 14.60
CA ASN A 478 25.37 6.68 14.63
C ASN A 478 23.90 7.14 14.59
N ILE A 479 23.01 6.34 15.20
CA ILE A 479 21.60 6.66 15.42
C ILE A 479 21.35 6.61 16.92
N PHE A 480 20.71 7.65 17.47
CA PHE A 480 20.17 7.66 18.83
C PHE A 480 18.83 6.96 18.86
N PHE A 481 18.64 6.10 19.86
CA PHE A 481 17.38 5.42 20.13
C PHE A 481 16.92 5.73 21.55
N SER A 482 15.64 6.04 21.71
CA SER A 482 14.98 6.23 22.99
C SER A 482 13.59 5.60 22.99
N PHE A 483 13.10 5.22 24.17
CA PHE A 483 11.75 4.69 24.32
C PHE A 483 10.73 5.81 24.48
N ALA A 484 9.57 5.67 23.82
CA ALA A 484 8.40 6.47 24.13
C ALA A 484 7.43 5.70 25.03
N VAL A 485 6.71 6.40 25.90
CA VAL A 485 5.70 5.83 26.81
C VAL A 485 4.29 6.01 26.25
N ASP A 486 3.44 4.99 26.43
CA ASP A 486 2.04 5.04 26.00
C ASP A 486 1.15 5.63 27.11
N ALA A 487 1.05 6.96 27.17
CA ALA A 487 0.28 7.66 28.19
C ALA A 487 -1.22 7.31 28.18
N ASP A 488 -1.77 6.86 27.03
CA ASP A 488 -3.18 6.52 26.91
C ASP A 488 -3.56 5.26 27.71
N ILE A 489 -2.60 4.33 27.95
CA ILE A 489 -2.89 3.08 28.68
C ILE A 489 -2.59 3.16 30.16
N GLU A 490 -1.62 3.98 30.59
CA GLU A 490 -1.34 4.20 32.01
C GLU A 490 -2.56 4.77 32.76
N GLN A 491 -3.41 5.52 32.06
CA GLN A 491 -4.66 6.04 32.61
C GLN A 491 -5.67 4.93 32.93
N LEU A 492 -5.70 3.84 32.15
CA LEU A 492 -6.54 2.67 32.44
C LEU A 492 -5.95 1.86 33.60
N SER A 493 -4.64 1.66 33.62
CA SER A 493 -3.99 0.85 34.66
C SER A 493 -4.11 1.50 36.05
N LYS A 494 -4.02 2.84 36.14
CA LYS A 494 -4.23 3.62 37.37
C LYS A 494 -5.65 3.47 37.95
N LYS A 495 -6.65 3.10 37.17
CA LYS A 495 -8.04 2.92 37.65
C LYS A 495 -8.35 1.55 38.24
N ARG A 496 -7.48 0.54 38.09
CA ARG A 496 -7.69 -0.74 38.78
C ARG A 496 -7.56 -0.50 40.29
N PRO A 497 -8.61 -0.70 41.11
CA PRO A 497 -8.45 -0.65 42.55
C PRO A 497 -7.42 -1.72 42.90
N SER A 498 -6.30 -1.30 43.47
CA SER A 498 -5.29 -2.20 43.97
C SER A 498 -5.97 -3.09 45.01
N ASN A 499 -6.33 -4.31 44.61
CA ASN A 499 -6.70 -5.39 45.51
C ASN A 499 -5.41 -5.82 46.23
N GLN A 500 -4.82 -4.91 47.01
CA GLN A 500 -3.95 -5.28 48.11
C GLN A 500 -4.85 -6.01 49.09
N MET A 501 -4.80 -7.34 49.03
CA MET A 501 -5.16 -8.19 50.15
C MET A 501 -4.41 -7.64 51.36
N THR A 502 -5.14 -6.88 52.18
CA THR A 502 -4.70 -6.41 53.47
C THR A 502 -4.51 -7.64 54.34
N GLU A 503 -3.30 -8.20 54.33
CA GLU A 503 -2.84 -9.08 55.38
C GLU A 503 -2.86 -8.28 56.68
N LYS A 504 -3.95 -8.45 57.44
CA LYS A 504 -4.08 -8.02 58.83
C LYS A 504 -3.04 -8.74 59.66
N VAL A 505 -1.82 -8.21 59.71
CA VAL A 505 -0.87 -8.52 60.77
C VAL A 505 -1.28 -7.69 61.97
N SER A 506 -1.93 -8.35 62.92
CA SER A 506 -2.33 -7.79 64.21
C SER A 506 -1.09 -7.50 65.07
N SER A 507 -0.54 -6.30 65.00
CA SER A 507 0.39 -5.79 66.02
C SER A 507 -0.38 -4.97 67.05
N SER A 508 -0.79 -5.65 68.12
CA SER A 508 -1.28 -5.04 69.35
C SER A 508 -0.08 -4.59 70.17
N GLU A 509 0.16 -3.28 70.24
CA GLU A 509 0.79 -2.66 71.42
C GLU A 509 0.31 -1.20 71.52
N LYS A 510 -0.80 -1.03 72.23
CA LYS A 510 -1.31 0.27 72.68
C LYS A 510 -0.43 0.74 73.84
N VAL A 511 0.35 1.79 73.64
CA VAL A 511 0.84 2.63 74.75
C VAL A 511 0.24 4.03 74.58
N SER A 512 -0.44 4.42 75.65
CA SER A 512 -1.33 5.57 75.81
C SER A 512 -0.63 6.91 75.60
N CYS A 513 -1.16 7.73 74.69
CA CYS A 513 -0.87 9.14 74.56
C CYS A 513 -1.54 9.92 75.71
N THR A 514 -0.73 10.57 76.54
CA THR A 514 -1.16 11.62 77.47
C THR A 514 -1.04 12.98 76.78
N GLU A 515 -2.12 13.74 76.86
CA GLU A 515 -2.35 15.08 76.37
C GLU A 515 -1.28 16.08 76.86
N GLY A 516 -0.75 16.89 75.95
CA GLY A 516 0.18 17.97 76.22
C GLY A 516 0.23 18.91 75.02
N THR A 517 -0.41 20.05 75.18
CA THR A 517 -0.79 21.06 74.18
C THR A 517 0.41 21.80 73.57
N CYS A 518 0.31 22.01 72.25
CA CYS A 518 0.83 23.07 71.38
C CYS A 518 2.07 23.88 71.81
N ASP A 519 3.13 23.84 71.00
CA ASP A 519 3.57 24.99 70.18
C ASP A 519 4.72 24.59 69.22
N ASN A 520 4.54 24.93 67.95
CA ASN A 520 5.52 25.13 66.86
C ASN A 520 6.65 24.10 66.65
N GLU A 521 6.59 23.36 65.54
CA GLU A 521 7.44 23.59 64.34
C GLU A 521 7.36 22.39 63.38
N GLU A 522 7.16 22.73 62.10
CA GLU A 522 7.53 21.97 60.90
C GLU A 522 6.92 20.56 60.71
N HIS A 523 5.71 20.56 60.16
CA HIS A 523 5.18 19.43 59.39
C HIS A 523 6.11 19.14 58.20
N ASN A 524 6.98 18.14 58.38
CA ASN A 524 7.59 17.35 57.31
C ASN A 524 6.48 16.73 56.45
N ASN A 525 5.98 17.49 55.47
CA ASN A 525 5.29 16.89 54.33
C ASN A 525 6.34 16.07 53.58
N CYS A 526 6.15 14.75 53.57
CA CYS A 526 6.82 13.86 52.64
C CYS A 526 6.65 14.44 51.24
N ASN A 527 7.76 14.91 50.66
CA ASN A 527 7.85 15.28 49.26
C ASN A 527 7.43 14.07 48.43
N GLU A 528 6.20 14.09 47.91
CA GLU A 528 5.90 13.39 46.66
C GLU A 528 6.91 13.89 45.64
N ALA A 529 7.78 13.00 45.17
CA ALA A 529 8.70 13.32 44.08
C ALA A 529 7.85 13.86 42.92
N PRO A 530 8.14 15.06 42.39
CA PRO A 530 7.36 15.62 41.31
C PRO A 530 7.42 14.65 40.14
N LEU A 531 6.25 14.17 39.73
CA LEU A 531 6.04 13.18 38.67
C LEU A 531 6.98 13.44 37.50
N VAL A 532 7.85 12.48 37.24
CA VAL A 532 8.82 12.40 36.11
C VAL A 532 8.12 12.42 34.74
N GLU A 533 6.78 12.49 34.71
CA GLU A 533 5.93 12.55 33.50
C GLU A 533 6.29 13.71 32.55
N ASN A 534 6.96 14.78 33.02
CA ASN A 534 7.23 15.96 32.20
C ASN A 534 8.37 15.83 31.18
N GLU A 535 9.28 14.86 31.31
CA GLU A 535 10.46 14.74 30.43
C GLU A 535 10.39 13.56 29.45
N GLN A 536 9.50 12.59 29.68
CA GLN A 536 9.43 11.40 28.85
C GLN A 536 8.62 11.63 27.56
N ALA A 537 9.17 11.24 26.42
CA ALA A 537 8.45 11.27 25.15
C ALA A 537 7.22 10.34 25.20
N THR A 538 6.02 10.88 24.98
CA THR A 538 4.81 10.06 24.86
C THR A 538 4.62 9.57 23.43
N TYR A 539 3.81 8.53 23.24
CA TYR A 539 3.42 8.06 21.92
C TYR A 539 2.84 9.18 21.03
N ALA A 540 2.04 10.08 21.61
CA ALA A 540 1.48 11.21 20.91
C ALA A 540 2.57 12.24 20.55
N SER A 541 3.41 12.60 21.53
CA SER A 541 4.56 13.49 21.35
C SER A 541 5.48 13.03 20.21
N ALA A 542 5.90 11.77 20.21
CA ALA A 542 6.76 11.23 19.15
C ALA A 542 6.11 11.32 17.77
N ASN A 543 4.82 10.99 17.64
CA ASN A 543 4.12 11.12 16.35
C ASN A 543 4.01 12.57 15.89
N ASN A 544 3.79 13.50 16.81
CA ASN A 544 3.69 14.91 16.47
C ASN A 544 5.07 15.49 16.13
N ASP A 545 6.13 15.06 16.81
CA ASP A 545 7.51 15.44 16.51
C ASP A 545 7.93 14.97 15.10
N LEU A 546 7.63 13.72 14.74
CA LEU A 546 7.89 13.20 13.39
C LEU A 546 7.12 14.00 12.32
N LYS A 547 5.86 14.36 12.59
CA LYS A 547 5.07 15.20 11.69
C LYS A 547 5.64 16.60 11.58
N GLY A 548 6.01 17.21 12.70
CA GLY A 548 6.60 18.55 12.74
C GLY A 548 7.93 18.59 12.00
N THR A 549 8.80 17.63 12.27
CA THR A 549 10.04 17.41 11.52
C THR A 549 9.74 17.32 10.02
N LYS A 550 8.80 16.46 9.61
CA LYS A 550 8.41 16.33 8.21
C LYS A 550 7.96 17.66 7.58
N LEU A 551 7.16 18.48 8.29
CA LEU A 551 6.71 19.79 7.79
C LEU A 551 7.87 20.77 7.58
N TYR A 552 8.82 20.86 8.52
CA TYR A 552 10.00 21.71 8.36
C TYR A 552 10.92 21.19 7.25
N GLN A 553 11.01 19.87 7.08
CA GLN A 553 11.73 19.26 5.97
C GLN A 553 11.08 19.59 4.61
N GLU A 554 9.75 19.63 4.53
CA GLU A 554 9.00 20.00 3.32
C GLU A 554 8.98 21.51 3.04
N ALA A 555 9.10 22.36 4.07
CA ALA A 555 9.23 23.81 3.93
C ALA A 555 10.59 24.23 3.33
N ASP A 556 11.62 23.40 3.49
CA ASP A 556 12.95 23.49 2.84
C ASP A 556 13.61 24.89 2.91
N VAL A 557 13.64 25.49 4.11
CA VAL A 557 14.22 26.82 4.32
C VAL A 557 15.75 26.78 4.31
N PRO A 558 16.43 27.62 3.49
CA PRO A 558 17.89 27.63 3.41
C PRO A 558 18.58 27.89 4.75
N GLY A 559 19.55 27.03 5.07
CA GLY A 559 20.37 27.16 6.27
C GLY A 559 19.67 26.79 7.58
N LEU A 560 18.45 26.24 7.52
CA LEU A 560 17.72 25.62 8.63
C LEU A 560 17.60 24.11 8.39
N TYR A 561 18.05 23.31 9.35
CA TYR A 561 18.18 21.86 9.18
C TYR A 561 17.44 21.11 10.28
N ASN A 562 17.10 19.86 10.00
CA ASN A 562 16.50 18.93 10.96
C ASN A 562 17.22 17.58 10.88
N LEU A 563 17.11 16.80 11.94
CA LEU A 563 17.66 15.44 11.99
C LEU A 563 16.75 14.45 11.26
N ALA A 564 17.33 13.34 10.79
CA ALA A 564 16.55 12.22 10.29
C ALA A 564 15.79 11.57 11.46
N MET A 565 14.54 11.17 11.24
CA MET A 565 13.69 10.59 12.29
C MET A 565 12.85 9.41 11.78
N ALA A 566 12.78 8.35 12.58
CA ALA A 566 11.89 7.22 12.38
C ALA A 566 11.30 6.75 13.72
N ILE A 567 10.07 6.22 13.69
CA ILE A 567 9.39 5.66 14.85
C ILE A 567 9.10 4.19 14.55
N ILE A 568 9.57 3.31 15.42
CA ILE A 568 9.44 1.86 15.28
C ILE A 568 8.63 1.32 16.45
N ASP A 569 7.48 0.73 16.15
CA ASP A 569 6.67 0.00 17.11
C ASP A 569 7.00 -1.50 16.99
N TYR A 570 7.58 -2.09 18.04
CA TYR A 570 7.92 -3.51 18.06
C TYR A 570 7.77 -4.10 19.47
N ARG A 571 7.15 -5.28 19.56
CA ARG A 571 6.94 -6.01 20.84
C ARG A 571 6.31 -5.14 21.94
N GLY A 572 5.35 -4.28 21.58
CA GLY A 572 4.70 -3.39 22.55
C GLY A 572 5.49 -2.14 22.94
N HIS A 573 6.75 -2.03 22.53
CA HIS A 573 7.58 -0.84 22.71
C HIS A 573 7.47 0.08 21.49
N ARG A 574 7.59 1.38 21.72
CA ARG A 574 7.87 2.37 20.68
C ARG A 574 9.27 2.88 20.88
N VAL A 575 10.08 2.78 19.85
CA VAL A 575 11.43 3.33 19.80
C VAL A 575 11.42 4.50 18.83
N VAL A 576 11.90 5.64 19.30
CA VAL A 576 12.21 6.80 18.47
C VAL A 576 13.67 6.71 18.07
N ALA A 577 13.93 6.73 16.77
CA ALA A 577 15.26 6.71 16.18
C ALA A 577 15.55 8.05 15.52
N GLN A 578 16.66 8.68 15.89
CA GLN A 578 17.09 9.98 15.36
C GLN A 578 18.57 9.96 14.97
N SER A 579 18.96 10.64 13.89
CA SER A 579 20.39 10.82 13.57
C SER A 579 21.11 11.63 14.66
N VAL A 580 22.40 11.41 14.82
CA VAL A 580 23.21 12.12 15.83
C VAL A 580 23.47 13.56 15.41
N LEU A 581 23.30 14.51 16.34
CA LEU A 581 23.70 15.91 16.14
C LEU A 581 25.23 16.03 16.12
N PRO A 582 25.85 16.69 15.12
CA PRO A 582 27.30 16.87 15.06
C PRO A 582 27.85 17.58 16.29
N GLY A 583 28.89 17.00 16.90
CA GLY A 583 29.60 17.55 18.07
C GLY A 583 29.10 17.07 19.43
N ILE A 584 27.85 16.57 19.52
CA ILE A 584 27.21 16.24 20.81
C ILE A 584 27.97 15.17 21.61
N LEU A 585 28.54 14.18 20.91
CA LEU A 585 29.32 13.11 21.53
C LEU A 585 30.76 13.51 21.88
N GLN A 586 31.25 14.61 21.29
CA GLN A 586 32.61 15.11 21.47
C GLN A 586 32.69 16.15 22.60
N GLY A 587 31.54 16.66 23.08
CA GLY A 587 31.47 17.75 24.07
C GLY A 587 31.87 19.11 23.49
N ASP A 588 31.74 19.28 22.16
CA ASP A 588 32.05 20.52 21.46
C ASP A 588 30.91 21.56 21.63
N LYS A 589 31.05 22.74 20.99
CA LYS A 589 30.10 23.87 21.04
C LYS A 589 28.61 23.54 20.79
N SER A 590 28.30 22.32 20.33
CA SER A 590 26.95 21.81 20.08
C SER A 590 26.05 21.75 21.32
N ASP A 591 26.58 21.87 22.54
CA ASP A 591 25.74 21.84 23.76
C ASP A 591 25.02 23.17 24.04
N ALA A 592 25.36 24.25 23.32
CA ALA A 592 24.72 25.55 23.53
C ALA A 592 23.37 25.63 22.80
N LEU A 593 22.27 25.52 23.55
CA LEU A 593 20.95 25.93 23.07
C LEU A 593 20.98 27.43 22.72
N LEU A 594 20.67 27.77 21.48
CA LEU A 594 20.66 29.16 20.99
C LEU A 594 19.26 29.71 20.77
N TYR A 595 18.27 28.84 20.56
CA TYR A 595 16.90 29.24 20.28
C TYR A 595 15.90 28.28 20.91
N GLY A 596 14.83 28.81 21.52
CA GLY A 596 13.80 28.01 22.20
C GLY A 596 14.08 27.82 23.69
N SER A 597 13.43 26.85 24.33
CA SER A 597 13.42 26.75 25.79
C SER A 597 14.29 25.65 26.39
N VAL A 598 14.94 25.96 27.52
CA VAL A 598 15.52 25.01 28.47
C VAL A 598 14.53 24.79 29.63
N ASP A 599 14.40 23.55 30.09
CA ASP A 599 13.61 23.16 31.27
C ASP A 599 12.12 23.59 31.21
N ASN A 600 11.46 23.39 30.07
CA ASN A 600 10.02 23.65 29.89
C ASN A 600 9.61 25.09 30.26
N GLY A 601 10.28 26.08 29.69
CA GLY A 601 9.90 27.50 29.78
C GLY A 601 10.68 28.28 30.84
N LYS A 602 11.42 27.61 31.74
CA LYS A 602 12.15 28.30 32.82
C LYS A 602 13.20 29.26 32.28
N LYS A 603 13.93 28.85 31.25
CA LYS A 603 14.90 29.70 30.55
C LYS A 603 14.61 29.64 29.06
N ILE A 604 14.63 30.80 28.41
CA ILE A 604 14.47 30.92 26.97
C ILE A 604 15.78 31.44 26.39
N CYS A 605 16.27 30.75 25.37
CA CYS A 605 17.41 31.15 24.57
C CYS A 605 16.90 31.79 23.28
N TRP A 606 17.52 32.89 22.88
CA TRP A 606 17.14 33.62 21.68
C TRP A 606 18.37 34.12 20.95
N ASN A 607 18.38 33.96 19.63
CA ASN A 607 19.43 34.40 18.74
C ASN A 607 18.80 35.00 17.48
N GLU A 608 19.27 36.18 17.08
CA GLU A 608 18.69 36.96 15.98
C GLU A 608 18.81 36.24 14.62
N ASP A 609 20.00 35.72 14.30
CA ASP A 609 20.26 35.01 13.03
C ASP A 609 19.43 33.73 12.93
N PHE A 610 19.34 32.97 14.03
CA PHE A 610 18.52 31.76 14.11
C PHE A 610 17.03 32.11 13.95
N HIS A 611 16.57 33.16 14.63
CA HIS A 611 15.19 33.61 14.58
C HIS A 611 14.76 34.01 13.16
N ALA A 612 15.61 34.70 12.40
CA ALA A 612 15.30 35.11 11.03
C ALA A 612 14.97 33.91 10.13
N LYS A 613 15.74 32.82 10.24
CA LYS A 613 15.50 31.57 9.49
C LYS A 613 14.22 30.87 9.94
N VAL A 614 13.99 30.79 11.24
CA VAL A 614 12.76 30.20 11.80
C VAL A 614 11.53 31.01 11.38
N LEU A 615 11.64 32.34 11.30
CA LEU A 615 10.57 33.23 10.86
C LEU A 615 10.21 33.02 9.38
N GLU A 616 11.18 32.68 8.53
CA GLU A 616 10.91 32.29 7.14
C GLU A 616 10.10 30.98 7.08
N ALA A 617 10.52 29.97 7.84
CA ALA A 617 9.78 28.71 7.95
C ALA A 617 8.37 28.93 8.53
N ALA A 618 8.24 29.82 9.51
CA ALA A 618 6.98 30.17 10.13
C ALA A 618 5.96 30.73 9.14
N LYS A 619 6.38 31.54 8.16
CA LYS A 619 5.51 32.07 7.10
C LYS A 619 4.94 30.96 6.22
N LEU A 620 5.76 29.98 5.86
CA LEU A 620 5.33 28.82 5.05
C LEU A 620 4.40 27.87 5.83
N LEU A 621 4.59 27.79 7.15
CA LEU A 621 3.86 26.89 8.03
C LEU A 621 2.67 27.54 8.77
N HIS A 622 2.32 28.78 8.44
CA HIS A 622 1.26 29.56 9.12
C HIS A 622 1.45 29.72 10.63
N ILE A 623 2.69 29.87 11.10
CA ILE A 623 3.04 30.08 12.51
C ILE A 623 3.20 31.58 12.78
N LYS A 624 2.48 32.08 13.80
CA LYS A 624 2.55 33.49 14.22
C LYS A 624 3.79 33.71 15.09
N GLU A 625 4.53 34.78 14.82
CA GLU A 625 5.53 35.29 15.77
C GLU A 625 4.81 35.77 17.04
N HIS A 626 5.22 35.26 18.19
CA HIS A 626 4.55 35.51 19.46
C HIS A 626 5.57 35.73 20.59
N SER A 627 5.14 36.46 21.62
CA SER A 627 6.00 36.76 22.77
C SER A 627 5.82 35.71 23.87
N VAL A 628 6.90 35.35 24.56
CA VAL A 628 6.93 34.36 25.64
C VAL A 628 7.80 34.87 26.77
N ILE A 629 7.38 34.63 28.00
CA ILE A 629 8.04 35.08 29.23
C ILE A 629 8.77 33.90 29.87
N ASP A 630 10.02 34.10 30.27
CA ASP A 630 10.80 33.13 31.04
C ASP A 630 10.56 33.25 32.56
N ALA A 631 11.18 32.40 33.38
CA ALA A 631 11.07 32.48 34.84
C ALA A 631 11.73 33.75 35.44
N SER A 632 12.50 34.50 34.65
CA SER A 632 13.12 35.77 35.02
C SER A 632 12.28 36.98 34.56
N GLU A 633 11.05 36.75 34.11
CA GLU A 633 10.11 37.75 33.56
C GLU A 633 10.64 38.48 32.30
N THR A 634 11.60 37.89 31.59
CA THR A 634 12.13 38.44 30.35
C THR A 634 11.30 37.98 29.16
N VAL A 635 10.91 38.93 28.29
CA VAL A 635 10.05 38.69 27.13
C VAL A 635 10.89 38.42 25.89
N PHE A 636 10.65 37.30 25.22
CA PHE A 636 11.30 36.91 23.96
C PHE A 636 10.26 36.69 22.86
N LYS A 637 10.61 37.05 21.62
CA LYS A 637 9.76 36.77 20.46
C LYS A 637 10.20 35.49 19.76
N LEU A 638 9.28 34.53 19.64
CA LEU A 638 9.51 33.25 19.00
C LEU A 638 8.59 33.07 17.78
N ALA A 639 9.11 32.40 16.75
CA ALA A 639 8.38 32.04 15.53
C ALA A 639 8.27 30.50 15.35
N ALA A 640 8.54 29.76 16.41
CA ALA A 640 8.37 28.31 16.52
C ALA A 640 7.81 27.98 17.90
N PRO A 641 7.32 26.75 18.14
CA PRO A 641 6.84 26.35 19.45
C PRO A 641 7.92 26.53 20.53
N VAL A 642 7.55 27.03 21.71
CA VAL A 642 8.51 27.25 22.83
C VAL A 642 9.41 26.06 23.15
N GLU A 643 8.90 24.84 22.98
CA GLU A 643 9.60 23.59 23.28
C GLU A 643 10.67 23.22 22.26
N CYS A 644 10.68 23.87 21.10
CA CYS A 644 11.68 23.59 20.09
C CYS A 644 13.08 23.88 20.63
N LYS A 645 14.06 23.15 20.14
CA LYS A 645 15.47 23.38 20.47
C LYS A 645 16.24 23.72 19.22
N GLY A 646 16.66 24.98 19.13
CA GLY A 646 17.56 25.47 18.11
C GLY A 646 19.00 25.41 18.58
N ILE A 647 19.80 24.57 17.92
CA ILE A 647 21.18 24.28 18.27
C ILE A 647 22.05 24.45 17.02
N VAL A 648 23.28 24.93 17.18
CA VAL A 648 24.26 24.94 16.09
C VAL A 648 25.20 23.76 16.26
N GLY A 649 25.24 22.87 15.26
CA GLY A 649 26.12 21.72 15.25
C GLY A 649 27.60 22.11 15.11
N SER A 650 28.51 21.17 15.37
CA SER A 650 29.95 21.40 15.16
C SER A 650 30.34 21.67 13.69
N ASP A 651 29.44 21.36 12.76
CA ASP A 651 29.51 21.67 11.33
C ASP A 651 29.03 23.10 10.99
N ASN A 652 28.63 23.90 11.98
CA ASN A 652 28.08 25.25 11.87
C ASN A 652 26.67 25.33 11.22
N ARG A 653 25.96 24.21 11.08
CA ARG A 653 24.57 24.20 10.60
C ARG A 653 23.59 24.46 11.75
N HIS A 654 22.48 25.13 11.44
CA HIS A 654 21.44 25.50 12.43
C HIS A 654 20.36 24.42 12.45
N TYR A 655 20.29 23.65 13.53
CA TYR A 655 19.37 22.55 13.70
C TYR A 655 18.18 22.94 14.56
N LEU A 656 16.97 22.67 14.09
CA LEU A 656 15.74 22.83 14.86
C LEU A 656 15.16 21.46 15.21
N LEU A 657 14.98 21.22 16.51
CA LEU A 657 14.56 19.94 17.10
C LEU A 657 13.29 20.13 17.95
N ASP A 658 12.72 19.02 18.43
CA ASP A 658 11.57 18.98 19.35
C ASP A 658 10.33 19.72 18.80
N LEU A 659 9.90 19.33 17.59
CA LEU A 659 8.86 19.96 16.79
C LEU A 659 7.46 19.37 17.05
N MET A 660 7.12 19.12 18.31
CA MET A 660 5.88 18.43 18.67
C MET A 660 4.58 19.25 18.51
N ARG A 661 4.67 20.58 18.37
CA ARG A 661 3.50 21.48 18.31
C ARG A 661 3.58 22.52 17.20
N VAL A 662 4.07 22.12 16.03
CA VAL A 662 4.12 23.02 14.84
C VAL A 662 2.76 23.64 14.55
N THR A 663 1.69 22.86 14.74
CA THR A 663 0.31 23.33 14.70
C THR A 663 -0.24 23.56 16.11
N PRO A 664 -1.16 24.53 16.29
CA PRO A 664 -1.72 24.86 17.59
C PRO A 664 -2.52 23.71 18.20
N ARG A 665 -2.72 23.76 19.52
CA ARG A 665 -3.58 22.81 20.23
C ARG A 665 -5.02 22.89 19.76
N ASP A 666 -5.70 21.74 19.82
CA ASP A 666 -7.13 21.65 19.57
C ASP A 666 -7.92 22.23 20.74
N ALA A 667 -8.58 23.37 20.54
CA ALA A 667 -9.33 24.05 21.60
C ALA A 667 -10.57 23.24 22.06
N ASN A 668 -10.99 22.23 21.30
CA ASN A 668 -12.06 21.31 21.72
C ASN A 668 -11.59 20.30 22.78
N TYR A 669 -10.27 20.14 22.97
CA TYR A 669 -9.68 19.13 23.84
C TYR A 669 -8.58 19.73 24.74
N THR A 670 -8.96 20.46 25.79
CA THR A 670 -8.03 21.19 26.68
C THR A 670 -7.68 20.47 27.98
N GLY A 671 -8.33 19.33 28.29
CA GLY A 671 -8.08 18.58 29.53
C GLY A 671 -6.65 18.04 29.64
N PRO A 672 -6.20 17.64 30.86
CA PRO A 672 -4.84 17.12 31.09
C PRO A 672 -4.53 15.87 30.23
N GLU A 673 -5.53 15.02 29.97
CA GLU A 673 -5.43 13.84 29.10
C GLU A 673 -5.28 14.20 27.60
N SER A 674 -5.43 15.47 27.25
CA SER A 674 -5.39 15.99 25.88
C SER A 674 -4.19 16.91 25.62
N ARG A 675 -3.18 16.89 26.50
CA ARG A 675 -1.99 17.76 26.44
C ARG A 675 -1.26 17.79 25.10
N PHE A 676 -1.29 16.69 24.33
CA PHE A 676 -0.63 16.56 23.04
C PHE A 676 -1.60 16.54 21.85
N CYS A 677 -2.82 17.04 22.04
CA CYS A 677 -3.83 17.13 20.99
C CYS A 677 -3.66 18.42 20.21
N VAL A 678 -3.03 18.29 19.05
CA VAL A 678 -2.75 19.39 18.12
C VAL A 678 -3.60 19.26 16.87
N LEU A 679 -3.99 20.39 16.29
CA LEU A 679 -4.71 20.46 15.03
C LEU A 679 -3.83 19.93 13.89
N ARG A 680 -4.46 19.50 12.80
CA ARG A 680 -3.74 18.94 11.65
C ARG A 680 -3.30 20.04 10.67
N PRO A 681 -2.12 19.94 10.02
CA PRO A 681 -1.69 20.91 9.00
C PRO A 681 -2.67 21.02 7.84
N GLU A 682 -3.30 19.91 7.45
CA GLU A 682 -4.30 19.87 6.38
C GLU A 682 -5.54 20.73 6.74
N LEU A 683 -5.93 20.76 8.03
CA LEU A 683 -7.00 21.63 8.54
C LEU A 683 -6.60 23.10 8.51
N ILE A 684 -5.38 23.43 8.94
CA ILE A 684 -4.85 24.80 8.92
C ILE A 684 -4.88 25.34 7.48
N THR A 685 -4.38 24.54 6.54
CA THR A 685 -4.37 24.90 5.11
C THR A 685 -5.79 25.12 4.58
N SER A 686 -6.72 24.19 4.87
CA SER A 686 -8.13 24.31 4.46
C SER A 686 -8.81 25.54 5.05
N PHE A 687 -8.52 25.88 6.31
CA PHE A 687 -9.08 27.05 6.98
C PHE A 687 -8.55 28.35 6.36
N CYS A 688 -7.24 28.46 6.15
CA CYS A 688 -6.61 29.62 5.53
C CYS A 688 -7.18 29.88 4.11
N GLN A 689 -7.41 28.82 3.34
CA GLN A 689 -8.04 28.91 2.03
C GLN A 689 -9.50 29.39 2.11
N ALA A 690 -10.29 28.83 3.03
CA ALA A 690 -11.68 29.23 3.22
C ALA A 690 -11.81 30.70 3.67
N GLU A 691 -10.98 31.13 4.62
CA GLU A 691 -11.00 32.51 5.12
C GLU A 691 -10.55 33.52 4.04
N SER A 692 -9.59 33.13 3.19
CA SER A 692 -9.15 33.95 2.05
C SER A 692 -10.27 34.13 1.03
N LEU A 693 -11.04 33.07 0.75
CA LEU A 693 -12.21 33.14 -0.13
C LEU A 693 -13.31 34.04 0.46
N GLU A 694 -13.60 33.94 1.75
CA GLU A 694 -14.59 34.81 2.40
C GLU A 694 -14.17 36.29 2.39
N LYS A 695 -12.91 36.60 2.72
CA LYS A 695 -12.37 37.97 2.65
C LYS A 695 -12.47 38.56 1.23
N SER A 696 -12.29 37.74 0.20
CA SER A 696 -12.43 38.17 -1.20
C SER A 696 -13.88 38.57 -1.56
N LYS A 697 -14.88 37.82 -1.08
CA LYS A 697 -16.31 38.10 -1.33
C LYS A 697 -16.76 39.44 -0.73
N PHE A 698 -16.29 39.80 0.46
CA PHE A 698 -16.64 41.07 1.10
C PHE A 698 -16.02 42.28 0.40
N LYS A 699 -14.83 42.13 -0.18
CA LYS A 699 -14.17 43.22 -0.90
C LYS A 699 -14.94 43.63 -2.16
N THR A 700 -15.52 42.66 -2.87
CA THR A 700 -16.41 42.93 -4.02
C THR A 700 -17.72 43.64 -3.66
N LYS A 701 -18.27 43.44 -2.45
CA LYS A 701 -19.53 44.10 -2.03
C LYS A 701 -19.34 45.53 -1.55
N ALA A 702 -18.15 45.91 -1.08
CA ALA A 702 -17.87 47.26 -0.59
C ALA A 702 -17.77 48.29 -1.73
N ASP A 703 -17.46 47.86 -2.95
CA ASP A 703 -17.28 48.77 -4.10
C ASP A 703 -18.59 49.16 -4.82
N GLU A 704 -19.75 48.59 -4.46
CA GLU A 704 -21.05 48.90 -5.10
C GLU A 704 -22.05 49.69 -4.22
N GLY A 705 -21.61 50.28 -3.10
CA GLY A 705 -22.49 50.96 -2.13
C GLY A 705 -22.22 52.45 -1.93
N GLY A 706 -22.32 53.27 -2.98
CA GLY A 706 -22.37 54.73 -2.89
C GLY A 706 -23.63 55.27 -3.55
N ASP A 707 -24.36 56.14 -2.84
CA ASP A 707 -25.63 56.82 -3.20
C ASP A 707 -26.88 55.93 -3.28
N ASP A 708 -27.72 55.93 -2.23
CA ASP A 708 -28.82 56.91 -2.19
C ASP A 708 -29.60 56.88 -0.86
N SER A 709 -30.02 58.06 -0.45
CA SER A 709 -30.71 58.34 0.81
C SER A 709 -32.22 58.10 0.76
N SER A 710 -32.77 57.67 1.91
CA SER A 710 -34.17 57.80 2.34
C SER A 710 -35.27 56.97 1.63
N ASN A 711 -35.74 55.92 2.29
CA ASN A 711 -37.15 55.83 2.68
C ASN A 711 -37.39 54.71 3.70
N VAL A 712 -37.93 55.13 4.85
CA VAL A 712 -38.42 54.28 5.93
C VAL A 712 -39.75 53.67 5.49
N SER A 713 -39.89 52.34 5.54
CA SER A 713 -41.14 51.66 5.91
C SER A 713 -40.87 50.18 6.12
N ALA A 714 -40.99 49.76 7.38
CA ALA A 714 -40.94 48.39 7.81
C ALA A 714 -42.23 47.66 7.39
N ASP A 715 -42.10 46.57 6.66
CA ASP A 715 -43.10 45.50 6.63
C ASP A 715 -42.36 44.16 6.56
N THR A 716 -42.10 43.62 7.74
CA THR A 716 -41.53 42.30 8.00
C THR A 716 -42.61 41.23 7.82
N SER A 717 -42.45 40.38 6.81
CA SER A 717 -42.71 38.93 6.85
C SER A 717 -43.05 38.37 5.46
N LYS A 718 -42.09 37.67 4.85
CA LYS A 718 -42.31 36.44 4.07
C LYS A 718 -40.96 35.87 3.64
N VAL A 719 -40.54 34.87 4.40
CA VAL A 719 -39.46 33.94 4.10
C VAL A 719 -39.86 33.18 2.82
N GLY A 720 -39.02 33.25 1.80
CA GLY A 720 -39.16 32.52 0.55
C GLY A 720 -37.76 32.22 0.04
N ASP A 721 -37.31 31.00 0.29
CA ASP A 721 -36.04 30.43 -0.14
C ASP A 721 -35.85 30.60 -1.65
N ALA A 722 -34.81 31.34 -2.04
CA ALA A 722 -34.28 31.34 -3.39
C ALA A 722 -32.85 30.80 -3.31
N LEU A 723 -32.70 29.60 -3.85
CA LEU A 723 -31.48 28.81 -4.00
C LEU A 723 -30.39 29.65 -4.69
N ILE A 724 -29.23 29.74 -4.06
CA ILE A 724 -28.03 30.34 -4.64
C ILE A 724 -27.24 29.21 -5.29
N ASP A 725 -27.33 29.12 -6.62
CA ASP A 725 -26.45 28.29 -7.44
C ASP A 725 -25.01 28.83 -7.36
N GLY A 726 -24.14 28.06 -6.73
CA GLY A 726 -22.71 28.31 -6.67
C GLY A 726 -22.00 27.70 -7.86
N GLU A 727 -22.01 28.39 -9.01
CA GLU A 727 -21.11 28.08 -10.11
C GLU A 727 -19.79 28.87 -9.97
N ALA A 728 -18.69 28.14 -10.15
CA ALA A 728 -17.32 28.59 -10.07
C ALA A 728 -17.01 29.65 -11.15
N ASN A 729 -17.01 30.93 -10.75
CA ASN A 729 -16.57 32.04 -11.58
C ASN A 729 -15.07 32.31 -11.37
N GLY A 730 -14.29 32.11 -12.44
CA GLY A 730 -12.86 32.43 -12.47
C GLY A 730 -12.23 32.33 -13.86
N ALA A 731 -12.98 32.57 -14.94
CA ALA A 731 -12.44 32.67 -16.29
C ALA A 731 -12.25 34.16 -16.65
N SER A 732 -11.02 34.66 -16.60
CA SER A 732 -10.70 36.01 -17.06
C SER A 732 -10.81 36.09 -18.58
N ASN A 733 -11.73 36.91 -19.08
CA ASN A 733 -11.89 37.21 -20.50
C ASN A 733 -10.59 37.76 -21.12
N SER A 734 -10.01 37.00 -22.03
CA SER A 734 -8.91 37.41 -22.89
C SER A 734 -9.46 38.20 -24.09
N ASP A 735 -9.58 39.52 -23.95
CA ASP A 735 -9.83 40.40 -25.08
C ASP A 735 -8.52 40.65 -25.86
N GLN A 736 -8.50 40.15 -27.10
CA GLN A 736 -7.45 40.33 -28.08
C GLN A 736 -7.22 41.82 -28.38
N LYS A 737 -6.01 42.33 -28.11
CA LYS A 737 -5.55 43.61 -28.67
C LYS A 737 -4.10 43.50 -29.15
N SER A 738 -3.99 43.27 -30.47
CA SER A 738 -2.89 43.55 -31.41
C SER A 738 -1.51 43.89 -30.81
N ILE A 739 -0.60 42.94 -30.98
CA ILE A 739 0.86 43.07 -30.86
C ILE A 739 1.36 43.98 -32.00
N SER A 740 2.07 45.05 -31.66
CA SER A 740 2.88 45.83 -32.61
C SER A 740 4.29 45.98 -32.07
N ASP A 741 5.24 45.56 -32.90
CA ASP A 741 6.69 45.44 -32.72
C ASP A 741 7.38 46.66 -32.10
N LYS A 742 8.26 46.41 -31.11
CA LYS A 742 9.52 47.13 -30.92
C LYS A 742 10.61 46.19 -30.37
N GLN A 743 11.54 45.84 -31.26
CA GLN A 743 12.83 45.21 -30.98
C GLN A 743 13.79 46.21 -30.28
N ASN A 744 14.85 45.62 -29.66
CA ASN A 744 16.11 46.20 -29.16
C ASN A 744 16.01 46.90 -27.78
N THR A 745 16.82 46.59 -26.75
CA THR A 745 18.22 46.12 -26.72
C THR A 745 18.61 45.69 -25.28
N THR A 746 19.45 44.65 -25.19
CA THR A 746 20.43 44.31 -24.14
C THR A 746 20.00 44.29 -22.65
N ALA A 747 19.86 43.05 -22.16
CA ALA A 747 19.86 42.69 -20.75
C ALA A 747 21.29 42.69 -20.21
N GLU A 748 21.53 43.45 -19.14
CA GLU A 748 22.45 43.13 -18.05
C GLU A 748 22.22 44.16 -16.92
N ASP A 749 22.04 43.61 -15.71
CA ASP A 749 22.12 44.27 -14.40
C ASP A 749 21.15 45.41 -14.05
N TYR A 750 19.99 45.06 -13.49
CA TYR A 750 19.41 45.84 -12.39
C TYR A 750 18.70 44.92 -11.38
N ALA A 751 19.46 44.41 -10.42
CA ALA A 751 18.98 44.20 -9.07
C ALA A 751 18.96 45.55 -8.33
N ALA A 752 17.93 45.75 -7.51
CA ALA A 752 17.67 46.89 -6.64
C ALA A 752 16.97 48.10 -7.27
N GLY A 753 15.65 48.18 -7.02
CA GLY A 753 14.97 49.46 -6.81
C GLY A 753 13.72 49.71 -7.63
N SER A 754 12.57 49.20 -7.19
CA SER A 754 11.27 49.87 -7.37
C SER A 754 10.27 49.16 -6.45
N SER A 755 9.97 49.73 -5.29
CA SER A 755 9.01 50.80 -5.06
C SER A 755 7.74 50.20 -4.45
N GLU A 756 7.61 50.51 -3.16
CA GLU A 756 6.47 50.28 -2.28
C GLU A 756 5.12 50.54 -2.96
N SER A 757 4.39 49.46 -3.28
CA SER A 757 2.92 49.47 -3.31
C SER A 757 2.34 48.06 -3.44
N SER A 758 2.82 47.08 -2.68
CA SER A 758 2.12 45.80 -2.53
C SER A 758 1.41 45.80 -1.18
N LYS A 759 0.12 46.14 -1.16
CA LYS A 759 -0.75 45.95 0.01
C LYS A 759 -0.60 44.50 0.46
N SER A 760 0.00 44.28 1.63
CA SER A 760 0.20 42.96 2.21
C SER A 760 -1.13 42.23 2.26
N CYS A 761 -1.25 41.09 1.59
CA CYS A 761 -2.29 40.15 1.94
C CYS A 761 -1.97 39.70 3.37
N ASP A 762 -2.79 40.07 4.35
CA ASP A 762 -2.60 39.66 5.74
C ASP A 762 -2.60 38.13 5.81
N GLN A 763 -1.41 37.52 5.83
CA GLN A 763 -1.26 36.07 5.93
C GLN A 763 -1.79 35.62 7.28
N ILE A 764 -2.77 34.72 7.25
CA ILE A 764 -3.35 34.12 8.46
C ILE A 764 -2.29 33.23 9.10
N ALA A 765 -1.97 33.50 10.36
CA ALA A 765 -0.95 32.79 11.12
C ALA A 765 -1.45 32.54 12.56
N PHE A 766 -1.01 31.43 13.15
CA PHE A 766 -1.49 30.95 14.46
C PHE A 766 -0.37 30.87 15.48
N ASN A 767 -0.64 31.31 16.70
CA ASN A 767 0.26 31.14 17.83
C ASN A 767 0.16 29.69 18.35
N PRO A 768 1.21 28.86 18.22
CA PRO A 768 1.18 27.44 18.59
C PRO A 768 1.17 27.21 20.10
N ASN A 769 1.52 28.22 20.89
CA ASN A 769 1.65 28.14 22.34
C ASN A 769 0.39 28.56 23.11
N VAL A 770 -0.69 28.88 22.40
CA VAL A 770 -2.01 29.08 22.98
C VAL A 770 -2.54 27.77 23.58
N PHE A 771 -3.23 27.86 24.73
CA PHE A 771 -3.72 26.70 25.52
C PHE A 771 -2.61 25.75 26.00
N THR A 772 -1.40 26.28 26.19
CA THR A 772 -0.28 25.56 26.83
C THR A 772 -0.01 26.12 28.22
N ASP A 773 0.80 25.40 29.00
CA ASP A 773 1.17 25.81 30.36
C ASP A 773 2.28 26.90 30.37
N PHE A 774 2.74 27.34 29.19
CA PHE A 774 3.78 28.37 29.06
C PHE A 774 3.21 29.78 29.27
N THR A 775 3.98 30.63 29.94
CA THR A 775 3.65 32.05 30.14
C THR A 775 3.85 32.83 28.86
N LEU A 776 2.74 33.18 28.19
CA LEU A 776 2.75 34.04 27.00
C LEU A 776 3.02 35.49 27.40
N GLY A 777 3.85 36.16 26.62
CA GLY A 777 4.08 37.61 26.70
C GLY A 777 3.18 38.36 25.73
N GLY A 778 2.98 39.66 25.97
CA GLY A 778 2.16 40.53 25.12
C GLY A 778 0.99 41.16 25.88
N ASN A 779 0.24 42.02 25.19
CA ASN A 779 -0.97 42.62 25.76
C ASN A 779 -2.05 41.54 25.91
N GLN A 780 -2.83 41.60 26.99
CA GLN A 780 -3.92 40.64 27.22
C GLN A 780 -4.89 40.56 26.03
N GLU A 781 -5.09 41.67 25.32
CA GLU A 781 -5.90 41.74 24.10
C GLU A 781 -5.31 40.93 22.94
N GLU A 782 -3.99 40.89 22.79
CA GLU A 782 -3.31 40.13 21.74
C GLU A 782 -3.40 38.62 22.01
N ILE A 783 -3.17 38.21 23.26
CA ILE A 783 -3.30 36.81 23.68
C ILE A 783 -4.76 36.34 23.50
N ALA A 784 -5.73 37.18 23.88
CA ALA A 784 -7.14 36.90 23.68
C ALA A 784 -7.50 36.77 22.19
N ALA A 785 -6.93 37.60 21.32
CA ALA A 785 -7.12 37.50 19.87
C ALA A 785 -6.50 36.20 19.29
N ASP A 786 -5.31 35.81 19.76
CA ASP A 786 -4.67 34.55 19.37
C ASP A 786 -5.49 33.33 19.81
N GLU A 787 -6.00 33.35 21.05
CA GLU A 787 -6.95 32.36 21.55
C GLU A 787 -8.22 32.28 20.72
N GLU A 788 -8.78 33.43 20.35
CA GLU A 788 -9.97 33.49 19.52
C GLU A 788 -9.70 32.91 18.13
N ASN A 789 -8.54 33.17 17.53
CA ASN A 789 -8.15 32.63 16.24
C ASN A 789 -8.01 31.11 16.27
N VAL A 790 -7.35 30.54 17.29
CA VAL A 790 -7.25 29.07 17.44
C VAL A 790 -8.62 28.44 17.72
N LYS A 791 -9.47 29.10 18.52
CA LYS A 791 -10.87 28.69 18.74
C LYS A 791 -11.67 28.69 17.44
N LYS A 792 -11.51 29.71 16.57
CA LYS A 792 -12.18 29.76 15.25
C LYS A 792 -11.82 28.56 14.38
N VAL A 793 -10.55 28.15 14.32
CA VAL A 793 -10.15 26.96 13.56
C VAL A 793 -10.73 25.67 14.18
N SER A 794 -10.70 25.59 15.50
CA SER A 794 -11.23 24.44 16.24
C SER A 794 -12.75 24.30 16.07
N SER A 795 -13.48 25.43 16.03
CA SER A 795 -14.90 25.49 15.67
C SER A 795 -15.13 25.17 14.20
N TYR A 796 -14.31 25.68 13.27
CA TYR A 796 -14.40 25.36 11.85
C TYR A 796 -14.27 23.85 11.57
N LEU A 797 -13.37 23.16 12.28
CA LEU A 797 -13.28 21.70 12.23
C LEU A 797 -14.62 21.03 12.58
N VAL A 798 -15.25 21.51 13.65
CA VAL A 798 -16.45 20.95 14.25
C VAL A 798 -17.72 21.29 13.47
N ASP A 799 -17.84 22.53 13.02
CA ASP A 799 -19.06 23.12 12.46
C ASP A 799 -19.11 23.03 10.94
N VAL A 800 -17.96 22.90 10.26
CA VAL A 800 -17.86 22.88 8.79
C VAL A 800 -17.21 21.61 8.27
N VAL A 801 -15.98 21.31 8.70
CA VAL A 801 -15.19 20.21 8.11
C VAL A 801 -15.80 18.85 8.45
N LEU A 802 -16.17 18.61 9.71
CA LEU A 802 -16.76 17.34 10.13
C LEU A 802 -18.13 17.07 9.47
N PRO A 803 -19.09 18.02 9.47
CA PRO A 803 -20.34 17.85 8.74
C PRO A 803 -20.12 17.58 7.25
N LYS A 804 -19.23 18.33 6.59
CA LYS A 804 -18.90 18.12 5.18
C LYS A 804 -18.30 16.74 4.93
N PHE A 805 -17.33 16.31 5.75
CA PHE A 805 -16.75 14.98 5.63
C PHE A 805 -17.80 13.87 5.82
N ILE A 806 -18.76 14.04 6.74
CA ILE A 806 -19.87 13.10 6.91
C ILE A 806 -20.78 13.11 5.68
N GLU A 807 -21.06 14.28 5.09
CA GLU A 807 -21.81 14.41 3.84
C GLU A 807 -21.08 13.68 2.69
N ASP A 808 -19.79 13.91 2.50
CA ASP A 808 -18.95 13.28 1.47
C ASP A 808 -18.91 11.75 1.62
N LEU A 809 -18.97 11.24 2.85
CA LEU A 809 -19.13 9.81 3.15
C LEU A 809 -20.54 9.31 2.76
N CYS A 810 -21.57 10.09 3.03
CA CYS A 810 -22.97 9.75 2.71
C CYS A 810 -23.23 9.76 1.20
N THR A 811 -22.62 10.67 0.46
CA THR A 811 -22.73 10.77 -1.01
C THR A 811 -21.83 9.78 -1.76
N LEU A 812 -20.97 9.05 -1.04
CA LEU A 812 -19.94 8.16 -1.56
C LEU A 812 -18.86 8.87 -2.40
N GLU A 813 -18.67 10.18 -2.21
CA GLU A 813 -17.49 10.88 -2.75
C GLU A 813 -16.20 10.39 -2.09
N VAL A 814 -16.31 10.09 -0.78
CA VAL A 814 -15.27 9.41 -0.02
C VAL A 814 -15.83 8.07 0.43
N SER A 815 -15.29 6.97 -0.10
CA SER A 815 -15.71 5.61 0.27
C SER A 815 -14.54 4.82 0.88
N PRO A 816 -14.29 4.95 2.20
CA PRO A 816 -13.23 4.20 2.86
C PRO A 816 -13.63 2.73 3.00
N MET A 817 -12.72 1.84 2.59
CA MET A 817 -12.96 0.39 2.54
C MET A 817 -12.56 -0.33 3.84
N ASP A 818 -11.59 0.22 4.56
CA ASP A 818 -11.02 -0.37 5.77
C ASP A 818 -10.50 0.72 6.73
N GLY A 819 -9.98 0.29 7.87
CA GLY A 819 -9.51 1.22 8.91
C GLY A 819 -8.32 2.10 8.48
N GLN A 820 -7.48 1.61 7.56
CA GLN A 820 -6.34 2.37 7.04
C GLN A 820 -6.84 3.46 6.09
N THR A 821 -7.67 3.11 5.10
CA THR A 821 -8.25 4.07 4.16
C THR A 821 -9.17 5.09 4.85
N LEU A 822 -9.88 4.70 5.91
CA LEU A 822 -10.62 5.65 6.77
C LEU A 822 -9.68 6.64 7.48
N THR A 823 -8.56 6.14 8.01
CA THR A 823 -7.57 7.00 8.69
C THR A 823 -6.95 8.00 7.71
N GLU A 824 -6.63 7.55 6.50
CA GLU A 824 -6.11 8.41 5.44
C GLU A 824 -7.13 9.45 4.99
N ALA A 825 -8.40 9.06 4.84
CA ALA A 825 -9.48 9.97 4.49
C ALA A 825 -9.68 11.06 5.56
N LEU A 826 -9.74 10.67 6.85
CA LEU A 826 -9.82 11.63 7.96
C LEU A 826 -8.65 12.62 7.92
N HIS A 827 -7.43 12.11 7.78
CA HIS A 827 -6.23 12.93 7.76
C HIS A 827 -6.19 13.89 6.58
N ALA A 828 -6.59 13.45 5.39
CA ALA A 828 -6.65 14.29 4.19
C ALA A 828 -7.64 15.47 4.34
N HIS A 829 -8.69 15.29 5.16
CA HIS A 829 -9.64 16.36 5.50
C HIS A 829 -9.24 17.15 6.74
N GLY A 830 -8.03 16.96 7.28
CA GLY A 830 -7.58 17.66 8.49
C GLY A 830 -8.22 17.17 9.79
N VAL A 831 -8.87 16.01 9.79
CA VAL A 831 -9.53 15.43 10.95
C VAL A 831 -8.58 14.44 11.66
N ASN A 832 -8.37 14.62 12.96
CA ASN A 832 -7.66 13.64 13.79
C ASN A 832 -8.55 12.43 14.12
N VAL A 833 -7.96 11.24 14.20
CA VAL A 833 -8.68 9.99 14.51
C VAL A 833 -9.43 10.04 15.85
N ARG A 834 -9.08 10.94 16.77
CA ARG A 834 -9.85 11.16 18.01
C ARG A 834 -11.33 11.46 17.73
N TYR A 835 -11.64 12.17 16.64
CA TYR A 835 -13.01 12.50 16.24
C TYR A 835 -13.80 11.33 15.62
N ILE A 836 -13.21 10.13 15.51
CA ILE A 836 -13.88 8.98 14.90
C ILE A 836 -15.20 8.62 15.59
N GLY A 837 -15.34 8.85 16.91
CA GLY A 837 -16.59 8.66 17.63
C GLY A 837 -17.70 9.61 17.15
N ARG A 838 -17.34 10.86 16.86
CA ARG A 838 -18.27 11.86 16.31
C ARG A 838 -18.67 11.54 14.87
N VAL A 839 -17.71 11.09 14.06
CA VAL A 839 -17.98 10.60 12.70
C VAL A 839 -18.93 9.39 12.75
N ALA A 840 -18.67 8.42 13.63
CA ALA A 840 -19.54 7.25 13.83
C ALA A 840 -20.98 7.67 14.12
N ASN A 841 -21.18 8.64 15.03
CA ASN A 841 -22.51 9.15 15.33
C ASN A 841 -23.21 9.80 14.13
N GLY A 842 -22.47 10.50 13.27
CA GLY A 842 -23.00 11.09 12.03
C GLY A 842 -23.44 10.06 11.00
N VAL A 843 -22.69 8.96 10.86
CA VAL A 843 -22.94 7.91 9.85
C VAL A 843 -23.78 6.74 10.37
N LYS A 844 -24.41 6.86 11.55
CA LYS A 844 -25.19 5.79 12.19
C LYS A 844 -26.34 5.24 11.34
N HIS A 845 -26.83 6.05 10.40
CA HIS A 845 -27.89 5.67 9.46
C HIS A 845 -27.38 4.83 8.28
N LEU A 846 -26.05 4.74 8.08
CA LEU A 846 -25.37 3.97 7.04
C LEU A 846 -24.65 2.78 7.67
N PRO A 847 -25.20 1.55 7.59
CA PRO A 847 -24.67 0.39 8.31
C PRO A 847 -23.20 0.07 8.02
N HIS A 848 -22.78 0.20 6.76
CA HIS A 848 -21.42 -0.13 6.34
C HIS A 848 -20.35 0.78 6.95
N LEU A 849 -20.61 2.09 7.03
CA LEU A 849 -19.72 3.07 7.66
C LEU A 849 -19.78 3.01 9.19
N TRP A 850 -20.97 2.84 9.75
CA TRP A 850 -21.16 2.60 11.17
C TRP A 850 -20.32 1.42 11.65
N ASP A 851 -20.44 0.27 10.96
CA ASP A 851 -19.66 -0.93 11.27
C ASP A 851 -18.16 -0.68 11.11
N LEU A 852 -17.74 0.08 10.08
CA LEU A 852 -16.34 0.41 9.86
C LEU A 852 -15.76 1.25 11.01
N CYS A 853 -16.46 2.29 11.45
CA CYS A 853 -16.05 3.11 12.59
C CYS A 853 -15.98 2.30 13.88
N LEU A 854 -16.99 1.46 14.16
CA LEU A 854 -17.00 0.57 15.33
C LEU A 854 -15.81 -0.39 15.34
N ASN A 855 -15.53 -1.01 14.19
CA ASN A 855 -14.41 -1.93 14.04
C ASN A 855 -13.08 -1.19 14.26
N GLU A 856 -12.90 0.00 13.69
CA GLU A 856 -11.64 0.77 13.83
C GLU A 856 -11.42 1.25 15.28
N ILE A 857 -12.47 1.71 15.97
CA ILE A 857 -12.40 2.06 17.40
C ILE A 857 -11.98 0.84 18.21
N THR A 858 -12.67 -0.29 18.02
CA THR A 858 -12.42 -1.55 18.72
C THR A 858 -10.98 -2.04 18.50
N VAL A 859 -10.52 -2.08 17.25
CA VAL A 859 -9.17 -2.54 16.88
C VAL A 859 -8.11 -1.63 17.48
N ARG A 860 -8.30 -0.31 17.48
CA ARG A 860 -7.33 0.61 18.07
C ARG A 860 -7.23 0.43 19.58
N SER A 861 -8.36 0.28 20.28
CA SER A 861 -8.38 -0.02 21.72
C SER A 861 -7.65 -1.34 22.01
N ALA A 862 -8.02 -2.41 21.31
CA ALA A 862 -7.40 -3.73 21.44
C ALA A 862 -5.89 -3.70 21.16
N LYS A 863 -5.46 -2.92 20.16
CA LYS A 863 -4.04 -2.73 19.83
C LYS A 863 -3.24 -2.11 20.99
N HIS A 864 -3.78 -1.14 21.71
CA HIS A 864 -3.09 -0.57 22.87
C HIS A 864 -2.94 -1.61 23.99
N ILE A 865 -4.01 -2.33 24.30
CA ILE A 865 -4.00 -3.38 25.34
C ILE A 865 -3.03 -4.51 24.98
N LEU A 866 -3.04 -4.99 23.73
CA LEU A 866 -2.11 -6.03 23.28
C LEU A 866 -0.65 -5.55 23.34
N LYS A 867 -0.38 -4.30 22.97
CA LYS A 867 0.97 -3.74 23.07
C LYS A 867 1.46 -3.66 24.51
N ASP A 868 0.60 -3.28 25.44
CA ASP A 868 0.93 -3.28 26.87
C ASP A 868 1.28 -4.69 27.37
N ILE A 869 0.43 -5.66 27.05
CA ILE A 869 0.67 -7.08 27.37
C ILE A 869 2.02 -7.55 26.80
N LEU A 870 2.31 -7.27 25.52
CA LEU A 870 3.54 -7.70 24.84
C LEU A 870 4.82 -7.11 25.44
N ARG A 871 4.74 -5.94 26.08
CA ARG A 871 5.89 -5.25 26.67
C ARG A 871 6.48 -6.01 27.85
N ASP A 872 5.62 -6.63 28.66
CA ASP A 872 6.01 -7.26 29.94
C ASP A 872 6.29 -8.77 29.82
N ILE A 873 6.08 -9.35 28.64
CA ILE A 873 6.19 -10.79 28.39
C ILE A 873 7.63 -11.20 28.05
N GLU A 874 8.05 -12.38 28.49
CA GLU A 874 9.32 -13.02 28.10
C GLU A 874 9.26 -13.63 26.68
N ASP A 875 10.42 -13.74 26.01
CA ASP A 875 10.49 -14.07 24.57
C ASP A 875 9.76 -15.36 24.18
N HIS A 876 9.89 -16.38 25.02
CA HIS A 876 9.32 -17.70 24.76
C HIS A 876 7.79 -17.78 24.97
N ASP A 877 7.20 -16.77 25.60
CA ASP A 877 5.77 -16.69 25.89
C ASP A 877 4.99 -15.80 24.90
N ILE A 878 5.68 -15.03 24.03
CA ILE A 878 5.04 -14.10 23.08
C ILE A 878 3.96 -14.81 22.25
N GLY A 879 4.30 -15.94 21.62
CA GLY A 879 3.34 -16.66 20.76
C GLY A 879 2.10 -17.12 21.52
N SER A 880 2.28 -17.62 22.74
CA SER A 880 1.18 -18.06 23.60
C SER A 880 0.32 -16.90 24.05
N ALA A 881 0.91 -15.75 24.37
CA ALA A 881 0.19 -14.57 24.79
C ALA A 881 -0.61 -13.92 23.65
N VAL A 882 -0.05 -13.85 22.43
CA VAL A 882 -0.79 -13.37 21.26
C VAL A 882 -1.97 -14.31 20.97
N SER A 883 -1.75 -15.62 20.97
CA SER A 883 -2.81 -16.62 20.78
C SER A 883 -3.91 -16.49 21.85
N HIS A 884 -3.53 -16.37 23.12
CA HIS A 884 -4.45 -16.14 24.25
C HIS A 884 -5.25 -14.85 24.07
N PHE A 885 -4.59 -13.73 23.73
CA PHE A 885 -5.26 -12.46 23.48
C PHE A 885 -6.29 -12.58 22.36
N LEU A 886 -5.92 -13.20 21.23
CA LEU A 886 -6.83 -13.41 20.11
C LEU A 886 -8.01 -14.32 20.49
N ASN A 887 -7.79 -15.32 21.33
CA ASN A 887 -8.86 -16.17 21.86
C ASN A 887 -9.80 -15.40 22.81
N CYS A 888 -9.28 -14.50 23.64
CA CYS A 888 -10.10 -13.62 24.46
C CYS A 888 -10.89 -12.62 23.60
N PHE A 889 -10.29 -12.10 22.54
CA PHE A 889 -10.86 -11.08 21.68
C PHE A 889 -11.93 -11.62 20.73
N PHE A 890 -11.65 -12.74 20.05
CA PHE A 890 -12.54 -13.34 19.06
C PHE A 890 -13.36 -14.52 19.58
N GLY A 891 -12.80 -15.31 20.49
CA GLY A 891 -13.45 -16.48 21.11
C GLY A 891 -14.21 -16.12 22.38
N ASN A 892 -14.46 -17.12 23.23
CA ASN A 892 -15.12 -16.97 24.52
C ASN A 892 -14.32 -17.67 25.62
N TYR A 893 -13.08 -17.21 25.80
CA TYR A 893 -12.18 -17.74 26.79
C TYR A 893 -12.55 -17.21 28.18
N GLN A 894 -12.79 -18.13 29.11
CA GLN A 894 -13.05 -17.82 30.52
C GLN A 894 -11.95 -18.43 31.37
N THR A 895 -11.46 -17.68 32.36
CA THR A 895 -10.51 -18.21 33.34
C THR A 895 -11.18 -19.33 34.13
N ALA A 896 -10.49 -20.47 34.29
CA ALA A 896 -11.00 -21.58 35.09
C ALA A 896 -11.02 -21.18 36.57
N GLY A 897 -12.09 -20.51 37.00
CA GLY A 897 -12.35 -20.19 38.39
C GLY A 897 -12.58 -21.45 39.22
N GLY A 898 -11.54 -21.90 39.93
CA GLY A 898 -11.65 -22.42 41.29
C GLY A 898 -12.72 -23.49 41.59
N LYS A 899 -12.94 -24.48 40.72
CA LYS A 899 -13.47 -25.78 41.15
C LYS A 899 -12.70 -26.86 40.41
N ALA A 900 -11.78 -27.49 41.12
CA ALA A 900 -11.16 -28.75 40.71
C ALA A 900 -12.26 -29.81 40.56
N SER A 901 -12.94 -29.82 39.42
CA SER A 901 -13.70 -30.98 38.98
C SER A 901 -12.69 -31.93 38.35
N ALA A 902 -12.14 -32.79 39.20
CA ALA A 902 -11.50 -34.00 38.75
C ALA A 902 -12.50 -34.78 37.89
N ASN A 903 -12.24 -34.88 36.59
CA ASN A 903 -12.39 -36.08 35.76
C ASN A 903 -12.41 -35.73 34.27
N SER A 904 -11.25 -35.79 33.64
CA SER A 904 -11.15 -36.23 32.24
C SER A 904 -9.83 -36.96 32.03
N SER A 905 -9.82 -38.21 32.51
CA SER A 905 -8.88 -39.22 32.07
C SER A 905 -9.12 -39.53 30.60
N THR A 906 -8.21 -39.16 29.70
CA THR A 906 -7.97 -39.85 28.41
C THR A 906 -6.73 -39.29 27.70
N ALA A 907 -5.55 -39.48 28.29
CA ALA A 907 -4.28 -39.37 27.56
C ALA A 907 -3.69 -40.76 27.39
N LYS A 908 -3.98 -41.39 26.25
CA LYS A 908 -3.49 -42.71 25.86
C LYS A 908 -1.99 -42.63 25.53
N ASN A 909 -1.19 -43.30 26.35
CA ASN A 909 0.01 -44.07 26.01
C ASN A 909 0.95 -43.51 24.92
N GLN A 910 1.85 -42.60 25.31
CA GLN A 910 3.15 -42.50 24.65
C GLN A 910 4.09 -43.56 25.24
N LYS A 911 4.44 -44.53 24.39
CA LYS A 911 5.36 -45.63 24.69
C LYS A 911 6.76 -45.10 24.95
N LYS A 912 7.27 -45.46 26.12
CA LYS A 912 8.66 -45.42 26.56
C LYS A 912 9.63 -45.98 25.50
N PHE A 913 10.66 -45.21 25.16
CA PHE A 913 11.98 -45.74 24.84
C PHE A 913 12.99 -45.11 25.81
N PHE A 914 13.49 -45.94 26.71
CA PHE A 914 14.59 -45.64 27.65
C PHE A 914 15.89 -46.19 27.06
N GLY A 915 16.98 -45.44 27.24
CA GLY A 915 18.37 -45.85 27.01
C GLY A 915 19.21 -44.59 26.94
N ALA A 916 19.88 -44.06 27.96
CA ALA A 916 20.72 -44.58 29.04
C ALA A 916 22.01 -43.74 29.01
N ASP A 917 22.15 -42.89 30.03
CA ASP A 917 23.34 -42.58 30.82
C ASP A 917 24.67 -42.19 30.13
N GLN A 918 25.15 -40.97 30.38
CA GLN A 918 26.02 -40.64 31.54
C GLN A 918 26.48 -39.16 31.49
N PRO A 919 26.18 -38.34 32.53
CA PRO A 919 26.74 -36.99 32.67
C PRO A 919 27.92 -36.98 33.66
N ILE A 920 29.09 -36.55 33.19
CA ILE A 920 30.27 -36.36 34.04
C ILE A 920 30.38 -34.89 34.50
N THR A 921 30.07 -34.75 35.78
CA THR A 921 30.33 -33.70 36.77
C THR A 921 31.45 -32.67 36.48
N LYS A 922 31.11 -31.38 36.57
CA LYS A 922 32.01 -30.34 37.12
C LYS A 922 31.31 -29.56 38.24
N LYS A 923 31.87 -29.71 39.45
CA LYS A 923 31.48 -29.08 40.72
C LYS A 923 31.78 -27.57 40.68
N GLY A 924 30.77 -26.75 40.95
CA GLY A 924 30.91 -25.39 41.46
C GLY A 924 29.96 -25.22 42.65
N GLN A 925 30.49 -25.26 43.86
CA GLN A 925 29.73 -25.17 45.11
C GLN A 925 29.32 -23.71 45.39
N GLY A 926 28.03 -23.40 45.23
CA GLY A 926 27.38 -22.22 45.80
C GLY A 926 26.21 -22.68 46.66
N ARG A 927 26.36 -22.62 47.98
CA ARG A 927 25.47 -23.23 48.97
C ARG A 927 24.58 -22.14 49.58
N GLY A 928 23.33 -22.04 49.16
CA GLY A 928 22.31 -21.17 49.76
C GLY A 928 20.94 -21.84 49.72
N LYS A 929 20.53 -22.45 50.83
CA LYS A 929 19.26 -23.17 51.00
C LYS A 929 18.10 -22.17 51.10
N GLY A 930 17.17 -22.23 50.15
CA GLY A 930 15.81 -21.72 50.30
C GLY A 930 14.86 -22.65 49.55
N LYS A 931 14.32 -23.67 50.23
CA LYS A 931 13.24 -24.51 49.70
C LYS A 931 11.94 -23.67 49.73
N ALA A 932 11.71 -22.87 48.70
CA ALA A 932 10.39 -22.32 48.42
C ALA A 932 9.73 -23.20 47.35
N SER A 933 8.56 -23.74 47.68
CA SER A 933 7.73 -24.55 46.79
C SER A 933 7.57 -23.88 45.43
N SER A 934 7.81 -24.63 44.35
CA SER A 934 7.57 -24.23 42.97
C SER A 934 6.08 -24.00 42.71
N LYS A 935 5.53 -22.89 43.20
CA LYS A 935 4.33 -22.30 42.60
C LYS A 935 4.81 -21.77 41.26
N LYS A 936 4.46 -22.45 40.16
CA LYS A 936 4.58 -21.87 38.81
C LYS A 936 3.89 -20.52 38.87
N SER A 937 4.66 -19.44 38.82
CA SER A 937 4.11 -18.09 38.68
C SER A 937 3.33 -18.11 37.36
N PHE A 938 2.01 -17.98 37.43
CA PHE A 938 1.22 -17.87 36.21
C PHE A 938 1.56 -16.54 35.55
N SER A 939 1.90 -16.56 34.26
CA SER A 939 2.19 -15.35 33.51
C SER A 939 0.97 -14.41 33.53
N SER A 940 1.19 -13.11 33.72
CA SER A 940 0.15 -12.11 33.97
C SER A 940 -0.93 -12.08 32.89
N TYR A 941 -0.56 -12.33 31.63
CA TYR A 941 -1.48 -12.33 30.50
C TYR A 941 -2.58 -13.39 30.62
N MET A 942 -2.33 -14.51 31.31
CA MET A 942 -3.33 -15.59 31.47
C MET A 942 -4.51 -15.19 32.38
N MET A 943 -4.38 -14.11 33.15
CA MET A 943 -5.45 -13.59 34.00
C MET A 943 -6.49 -12.80 33.22
N VAL A 944 -6.16 -12.34 32.00
CA VAL A 944 -7.09 -11.61 31.14
C VAL A 944 -8.04 -12.61 30.48
N ASP A 945 -9.33 -12.55 30.82
CA ASP A 945 -10.37 -13.28 30.11
C ASP A 945 -11.10 -12.39 29.10
N SER A 946 -12.03 -12.97 28.34
CA SER A 946 -12.83 -12.22 27.37
C SER A 946 -13.62 -11.07 27.99
N ASN A 947 -14.12 -11.19 29.23
CA ASN A 947 -14.96 -10.15 29.82
C ASN A 947 -14.12 -8.94 30.25
N ILE A 948 -12.97 -9.20 30.86
CA ILE A 948 -12.01 -8.16 31.26
C ILE A 948 -11.52 -7.41 30.02
N LEU A 949 -11.08 -8.13 28.99
CA LEU A 949 -10.58 -7.51 27.76
C LEU A 949 -11.61 -6.58 27.11
N TRP A 950 -12.86 -7.02 26.99
CA TRP A 950 -13.91 -6.21 26.37
C TRP A 950 -14.37 -5.03 27.25
N SER A 951 -14.32 -5.18 28.58
CA SER A 951 -14.50 -4.07 29.52
C SER A 951 -13.42 -3.00 29.32
N ASP A 952 -12.15 -3.43 29.24
CA ASP A 952 -11.01 -2.52 29.02
C ASP A 952 -11.12 -1.82 27.66
N ILE A 953 -11.58 -2.51 26.61
CA ILE A 953 -11.84 -1.92 25.29
C ILE A 953 -12.94 -0.84 25.34
N GLN A 954 -14.04 -1.12 26.04
CA GLN A 954 -15.16 -0.18 26.20
C GLN A 954 -14.74 1.07 26.98
N GLU A 955 -13.98 0.88 28.07
CA GLU A 955 -13.47 2.00 28.85
C GLU A 955 -12.49 2.86 28.04
N PHE A 956 -11.56 2.22 27.32
CA PHE A 956 -10.62 2.94 26.45
C PHE A 956 -11.35 3.72 25.36
N ALA A 957 -12.38 3.12 24.74
CA ALA A 957 -13.14 3.77 23.68
C ALA A 957 -13.88 5.00 24.19
N LYS A 958 -14.48 4.90 25.39
CA LYS A 958 -15.16 6.01 26.05
C LYS A 958 -14.19 7.13 26.43
N ALA A 959 -13.04 6.79 27.00
CA ALA A 959 -12.04 7.78 27.40
C ALA A 959 -11.39 8.49 26.21
N LYS A 960 -10.96 7.74 25.18
CA LYS A 960 -10.14 8.27 24.10
C LYS A 960 -10.93 8.86 22.93
N TYR A 961 -12.09 8.30 22.61
CA TYR A 961 -12.89 8.69 21.43
C TYR A 961 -14.26 9.27 21.80
N GLU A 962 -14.53 9.48 23.09
CA GLU A 962 -15.82 9.97 23.61
C GLU A 962 -17.01 9.17 23.05
N PHE A 963 -16.80 7.86 22.90
CA PHE A 963 -17.73 6.98 22.21
C PHE A 963 -18.05 5.74 23.04
N GLU A 964 -19.34 5.51 23.30
CA GLU A 964 -19.82 4.32 23.97
C GLU A 964 -20.03 3.19 22.96
N LEU A 965 -19.11 2.22 22.96
CA LEU A 965 -19.23 1.02 22.13
C LEU A 965 -20.49 0.22 22.52
N PRO A 966 -21.38 -0.10 21.56
CA PRO A 966 -22.54 -0.96 21.84
C PRO A 966 -22.12 -2.31 22.45
N GLU A 967 -22.90 -2.85 23.40
CA GLU A 967 -22.60 -4.15 24.02
C GLU A 967 -22.49 -5.30 23.01
N LEU A 968 -23.27 -5.21 21.93
CA LEU A 968 -23.27 -6.19 20.83
C LEU A 968 -22.07 -6.05 19.88
N SER A 969 -21.17 -5.08 20.07
CA SER A 969 -20.02 -4.87 19.18
C SER A 969 -19.15 -6.13 19.05
N ARG A 970 -19.07 -6.95 20.11
CA ARG A 970 -18.33 -8.22 20.09
C ARG A 970 -18.93 -9.24 19.12
N THR A 971 -20.25 -9.29 18.98
CA THR A 971 -20.94 -10.27 18.13
C THR A 971 -21.13 -9.75 16.71
N THR A 972 -21.29 -8.43 16.52
CA THR A 972 -21.48 -7.83 15.20
C THR A 972 -20.18 -7.60 14.43
N ALA A 973 -19.02 -7.63 15.10
CA ALA A 973 -17.73 -7.38 14.45
C ALA A 973 -17.45 -8.34 13.28
N LYS A 974 -17.04 -7.77 12.14
CA LYS A 974 -16.61 -8.52 10.94
C LYS A 974 -15.26 -9.21 11.21
N LYS A 975 -15.30 -10.41 11.79
CA LYS A 975 -14.17 -11.13 12.40
C LYS A 975 -12.87 -11.11 11.58
N VAL A 976 -12.93 -11.45 10.29
CA VAL A 976 -11.73 -11.50 9.42
C VAL A 976 -11.15 -10.10 9.14
N SER A 977 -11.98 -9.11 8.81
CA SER A 977 -11.54 -7.73 8.57
C SER A 977 -10.95 -7.09 9.85
N VAL A 978 -11.57 -7.35 11.00
CA VAL A 978 -11.08 -6.92 12.32
C VAL A 978 -9.74 -7.59 12.67
N LEU A 979 -9.60 -8.90 12.41
CA LEU A 979 -8.35 -9.64 12.63
C LEU A 979 -7.23 -9.10 11.76
N ARG A 980 -7.48 -8.93 10.45
CA ARG A 980 -6.56 -8.30 9.50
C ARG A 980 -6.06 -6.95 10.02
N ASN A 981 -6.98 -6.07 10.37
CA ASN A 981 -6.66 -4.71 10.81
C ASN A 981 -5.84 -4.72 12.10
N LEU A 982 -6.21 -5.54 13.09
CA LEU A 982 -5.43 -5.69 14.33
C LEU A 982 -4.01 -6.21 14.06
N CYS A 983 -3.89 -7.28 13.26
CA CYS A 983 -2.60 -7.87 12.90
C CYS A 983 -1.70 -6.85 12.18
N GLN A 984 -2.21 -6.09 11.22
CA GLN A 984 -1.44 -5.06 10.51
C GLN A 984 -0.97 -3.93 11.44
N LYS A 985 -1.80 -3.47 12.39
CA LYS A 985 -1.44 -2.39 13.32
C LYS A 985 -0.45 -2.81 14.43
N VAL A 986 -0.36 -4.10 14.73
CA VAL A 986 0.55 -4.66 15.76
C VAL A 986 1.78 -5.33 15.15
N GLY A 987 1.70 -5.75 13.88
CA GLY A 987 2.75 -6.48 13.17
C GLY A 987 2.69 -8.00 13.37
N VAL A 988 1.52 -8.58 13.62
CA VAL A 988 1.37 -10.03 13.82
C VAL A 988 1.13 -10.74 12.49
N SER A 989 1.92 -11.77 12.17
CA SER A 989 1.60 -12.72 11.10
C SER A 989 0.94 -13.99 11.67
N ILE A 990 -0.17 -14.41 11.08
CA ILE A 990 -0.87 -15.66 11.40
C ILE A 990 -0.90 -16.64 10.22
N ALA A 991 -1.15 -17.91 10.52
CA ALA A 991 -1.33 -18.96 9.51
C ALA A 991 -2.62 -18.78 8.67
N ALA A 992 -2.52 -18.90 7.35
CA ALA A 992 -3.68 -18.84 6.45
C ALA A 992 -4.46 -20.17 6.44
N ARG A 993 -5.14 -20.47 7.56
CA ARG A 993 -6.04 -21.62 7.70
C ARG A 993 -7.48 -21.16 7.92
N LYS A 994 -8.42 -22.10 7.78
CA LYS A 994 -9.82 -21.87 8.14
C LYS A 994 -9.93 -21.86 9.67
N TYR A 995 -10.33 -20.73 10.22
CA TYR A 995 -10.57 -20.54 11.66
C TYR A 995 -12.05 -20.73 11.98
N ASP A 996 -12.35 -21.47 13.04
CA ASP A 996 -13.71 -21.59 13.57
C ASP A 996 -13.95 -20.53 14.65
N PHE A 997 -14.46 -19.37 14.24
CA PHE A 997 -14.79 -18.27 15.14
C PHE A 997 -15.97 -18.57 16.08
N SER A 998 -16.67 -19.70 15.90
CA SER A 998 -17.69 -20.16 16.86
C SER A 998 -17.09 -20.93 18.03
N ALA A 999 -15.84 -21.41 17.89
CA ALA A 999 -15.13 -22.07 18.97
C ALA A 999 -14.73 -21.08 20.07
N ASN A 1000 -14.60 -21.58 21.30
CA ASN A 1000 -14.12 -20.77 22.43
C ASN A 1000 -12.65 -20.33 22.25
N THR A 1001 -11.85 -21.15 21.55
CA THR A 1001 -10.41 -20.93 21.30
C THR A 1001 -10.10 -21.15 19.81
N PRO A 1002 -10.43 -20.18 18.95
CA PRO A 1002 -10.19 -20.30 17.51
C PRO A 1002 -8.70 -20.43 17.13
N PHE A 1003 -7.80 -19.89 17.95
CA PHE A 1003 -6.36 -19.79 17.68
C PHE A 1003 -5.55 -20.67 18.62
N GLU A 1004 -4.47 -21.23 18.07
CA GLU A 1004 -3.45 -21.98 18.78
C GLU A 1004 -2.11 -21.22 18.74
N THR A 1005 -1.18 -21.52 19.63
CA THR A 1005 0.16 -20.92 19.61
C THR A 1005 0.90 -21.19 18.29
N SER A 1006 0.65 -22.34 17.67
CA SER A 1006 1.20 -22.74 16.36
C SER A 1006 0.75 -21.85 15.20
N ASP A 1007 -0.33 -21.08 15.39
CA ASP A 1007 -0.83 -20.16 14.38
C ASP A 1007 -0.08 -18.83 14.33
N ILE A 1008 0.64 -18.49 15.40
CA ILE A 1008 1.38 -17.23 15.49
C ILE A 1008 2.75 -17.44 14.87
N LEU A 1009 2.93 -16.93 13.66
CA LEU A 1009 4.09 -17.28 12.82
C LEU A 1009 5.21 -16.25 12.87
N ASP A 1010 4.88 -15.00 13.13
CA ASP A 1010 5.87 -13.92 13.21
C ASP A 1010 5.30 -12.72 13.99
N LEU A 1011 6.19 -11.93 14.58
CA LEU A 1011 5.91 -10.60 15.09
C LEU A 1011 6.93 -9.66 14.45
N ARG A 1012 6.45 -8.71 13.65
CA ARG A 1012 7.27 -7.76 12.91
C ARG A 1012 7.12 -6.33 13.44
N PRO A 1013 8.16 -5.50 13.29
CA PRO A 1013 8.07 -4.07 13.58
C PRO A 1013 7.11 -3.35 12.63
N VAL A 1014 6.41 -2.34 13.16
CA VAL A 1014 5.59 -1.39 12.38
C VAL A 1014 6.28 -0.03 12.42
N ILE A 1015 6.55 0.54 11.25
CA ILE A 1015 7.44 1.71 11.10
C ILE A 1015 6.65 2.93 10.62
N LYS A 1016 7.02 4.10 11.12
CA LYS A 1016 6.64 5.41 10.58
C LYS A 1016 7.91 6.24 10.36
N HIS A 1017 7.98 6.97 9.26
CA HIS A 1017 9.18 7.71 8.88
C HIS A 1017 8.82 9.03 8.17
N SER A 1018 9.82 9.90 8.02
CA SER A 1018 9.71 11.17 7.29
C SER A 1018 10.38 11.16 5.91
N VAL A 1019 10.56 9.98 5.29
CA VAL A 1019 11.08 9.86 3.90
C VAL A 1019 10.39 10.90 2.99
N PRO A 1020 11.18 11.71 2.27
CA PRO A 1020 10.67 12.86 1.52
C PRO A 1020 9.74 12.44 0.39
N VAL A 1021 8.82 13.34 0.04
CA VAL A 1021 7.91 13.20 -1.11
C VAL A 1021 8.36 14.20 -2.17
N CYS A 1022 8.37 13.79 -3.45
CA CYS A 1022 8.67 14.70 -4.55
C CYS A 1022 7.48 15.64 -4.80
N SER A 1023 7.60 16.90 -4.40
CA SER A 1023 6.57 17.93 -4.55
C SER A 1023 6.23 18.21 -6.02
N GLU A 1024 7.25 18.34 -6.87
CA GLU A 1024 7.08 18.60 -8.31
C GLU A 1024 6.24 17.52 -8.99
N ALA A 1025 6.53 16.24 -8.73
CA ALA A 1025 5.72 15.14 -9.26
C ALA A 1025 4.28 15.14 -8.74
N LYS A 1026 4.07 15.50 -7.47
CA LYS A 1026 2.74 15.59 -6.87
C LYS A 1026 1.91 16.68 -7.56
N ASP A 1027 2.50 17.85 -7.79
CA ASP A 1027 1.84 18.99 -8.45
C ASP A 1027 1.48 18.64 -9.90
N LEU A 1028 2.38 17.97 -10.63
CA LEU A 1028 2.10 17.46 -11.98
C LEU A 1028 0.95 16.45 -11.99
N VAL A 1029 0.89 15.54 -11.01
CA VAL A 1029 -0.22 14.59 -10.87
C VAL A 1029 -1.54 15.30 -10.58
N GLU A 1030 -1.56 16.31 -9.72
CA GLU A 1030 -2.78 17.08 -9.47
C GLU A 1030 -3.22 17.87 -10.70
N MET A 1031 -2.29 18.52 -11.42
CA MET A 1031 -2.58 19.21 -12.68
C MET A 1031 -3.14 18.24 -13.73
N GLY A 1032 -2.53 17.06 -13.87
CA GLY A 1032 -2.98 16.01 -14.79
C GLY A 1032 -4.41 15.53 -14.49
N LYS A 1033 -4.81 15.47 -13.20
CA LYS A 1033 -6.19 15.13 -12.80
C LYS A 1033 -7.19 16.22 -13.19
N VAL A 1034 -6.84 17.49 -12.97
CA VAL A 1034 -7.69 18.62 -13.35
C VAL A 1034 -7.92 18.61 -14.87
N GLN A 1035 -6.86 18.49 -15.66
CA GLN A 1035 -6.94 18.42 -17.12
C GLN A 1035 -7.73 17.19 -17.62
N LEU A 1036 -7.58 16.04 -16.95
CA LEU A 1036 -8.38 14.86 -17.27
C LEU A 1036 -9.88 15.08 -17.01
N ALA A 1037 -10.23 15.81 -15.94
CA ALA A 1037 -11.60 16.15 -15.63
C ALA A 1037 -12.21 17.09 -16.68
N GLU A 1038 -11.40 18.00 -17.24
CA GLU A 1038 -11.74 18.90 -18.34
C GLU A 1038 -11.82 18.20 -19.72
N GLY A 1039 -11.37 16.94 -19.81
CA GLY A 1039 -11.38 16.15 -21.06
C GLY A 1039 -10.16 16.39 -21.96
N MET A 1040 -9.16 17.13 -21.49
CA MET A 1040 -7.92 17.46 -22.19
C MET A 1040 -6.93 16.28 -22.11
N LEU A 1041 -7.17 15.24 -22.91
CA LEU A 1041 -6.45 13.96 -22.81
C LEU A 1041 -4.95 14.07 -23.14
N SER A 1042 -4.57 14.90 -24.11
CA SER A 1042 -3.17 15.02 -24.55
C SER A 1042 -2.31 15.69 -23.47
N GLU A 1043 -2.81 16.78 -22.90
CA GLU A 1043 -2.19 17.53 -21.81
C GLU A 1043 -2.12 16.69 -20.54
N SER A 1044 -3.21 15.97 -20.25
CA SER A 1044 -3.26 15.03 -19.13
C SER A 1044 -2.21 13.91 -19.29
N TYR A 1045 -2.06 13.35 -20.49
CA TYR A 1045 -1.03 12.35 -20.78
C TYR A 1045 0.38 12.90 -20.55
N THR A 1046 0.65 14.14 -20.99
CA THR A 1046 1.96 14.76 -20.81
C THR A 1046 2.30 14.97 -19.33
N PHE A 1047 1.36 15.50 -18.54
CA PHE A 1047 1.57 15.72 -17.10
C PHE A 1047 1.82 14.41 -16.35
N PHE A 1048 1.01 13.37 -16.60
CA PHE A 1048 1.21 12.08 -15.94
C PHE A 1048 2.48 11.36 -16.39
N SER A 1049 2.89 11.51 -17.65
CA SER A 1049 4.14 10.91 -18.17
C SER A 1049 5.38 11.59 -17.59
N GLU A 1050 5.33 12.92 -17.46
CA GLU A 1050 6.39 13.71 -16.83
C GLU A 1050 6.50 13.35 -15.34
N ALA A 1051 5.38 13.34 -14.61
CA ALA A 1051 5.37 12.92 -13.21
C ALA A 1051 5.89 11.49 -13.02
N PHE A 1052 5.50 10.56 -13.89
CA PHE A 1052 5.99 9.18 -13.89
C PHE A 1052 7.52 9.13 -14.06
N SER A 1053 8.06 9.89 -15.01
CA SER A 1053 9.51 9.95 -15.28
C SER A 1053 10.29 10.49 -14.09
N ILE A 1054 9.82 11.59 -13.49
CA ILE A 1054 10.44 12.20 -12.31
C ILE A 1054 10.40 11.22 -11.13
N LEU A 1055 9.25 10.62 -10.84
CA LEU A 1055 9.12 9.67 -9.73
C LEU A 1055 9.99 8.43 -9.91
N GLN A 1056 10.13 7.92 -11.14
CA GLN A 1056 11.00 6.78 -11.40
C GLN A 1056 12.48 7.13 -11.19
N GLN A 1057 12.91 8.33 -11.55
CA GLN A 1057 14.28 8.81 -11.33
C GLN A 1057 14.58 9.05 -9.84
N VAL A 1058 13.61 9.60 -9.09
CA VAL A 1058 13.77 9.95 -7.67
C VAL A 1058 13.61 8.73 -6.75
N THR A 1059 12.48 8.03 -6.87
CA THR A 1059 12.08 6.96 -5.93
C THR A 1059 12.35 5.55 -6.44
N GLY A 1060 12.66 5.40 -7.73
CA GLY A 1060 12.70 4.11 -8.42
C GLY A 1060 11.30 3.64 -8.88
N PRO A 1061 11.21 2.49 -9.57
CA PRO A 1061 9.95 2.02 -10.14
C PRO A 1061 8.97 1.43 -9.11
N MET A 1062 9.45 1.04 -7.92
CA MET A 1062 8.66 0.35 -6.89
C MET A 1062 8.17 1.32 -5.81
N HIS A 1063 7.29 2.25 -6.19
CA HIS A 1063 6.73 3.25 -5.28
C HIS A 1063 5.23 3.50 -5.53
N ARG A 1064 4.46 3.78 -4.47
CA ARG A 1064 2.99 3.98 -4.57
C ARG A 1064 2.60 5.10 -5.54
N GLU A 1065 3.34 6.20 -5.56
CA GLU A 1065 3.04 7.32 -6.46
C GLU A 1065 3.34 6.99 -7.94
N VAL A 1066 4.30 6.10 -8.22
CA VAL A 1066 4.54 5.59 -9.57
C VAL A 1066 3.35 4.75 -10.04
N ALA A 1067 2.78 3.93 -9.15
CA ALA A 1067 1.55 3.19 -9.41
C ALA A 1067 0.37 4.14 -9.72
N ASN A 1068 0.23 5.22 -8.95
CA ASN A 1068 -0.79 6.25 -9.21
C ASN A 1068 -0.66 6.87 -10.60
N CYS A 1069 0.56 7.21 -11.03
CA CYS A 1069 0.80 7.71 -12.38
C CYS A 1069 0.42 6.67 -13.44
N CYS A 1070 0.81 5.40 -13.27
CA CYS A 1070 0.44 4.32 -14.18
C CYS A 1070 -1.08 4.16 -14.30
N ARG A 1071 -1.84 4.26 -13.20
CA ARG A 1071 -3.30 4.21 -13.20
C ARG A 1071 -3.91 5.32 -14.07
N TYR A 1072 -3.43 6.55 -13.88
CA TYR A 1072 -3.93 7.68 -14.64
C TYR A 1072 -3.53 7.62 -16.12
N LEU A 1073 -2.30 7.22 -16.43
CA LEU A 1073 -1.85 6.96 -17.81
C LEU A 1073 -2.72 5.89 -18.48
N ALA A 1074 -3.04 4.80 -17.77
CA ALA A 1074 -3.93 3.76 -18.28
C ALA A 1074 -5.31 4.33 -18.63
N MET A 1075 -5.87 5.17 -17.75
CA MET A 1075 -7.16 5.82 -17.97
C MET A 1075 -7.14 6.79 -19.16
N VAL A 1076 -6.10 7.60 -19.30
CA VAL A 1076 -5.96 8.52 -20.43
C VAL A 1076 -5.82 7.76 -21.76
N LEU A 1077 -4.95 6.75 -21.82
CA LEU A 1077 -4.76 5.90 -23.00
C LEU A 1077 -6.05 5.18 -23.39
N TYR A 1078 -6.80 4.72 -22.39
CA TYR A 1078 -8.10 4.12 -22.60
C TYR A 1078 -9.09 5.07 -23.28
N HIS A 1079 -9.18 6.31 -22.78
CA HIS A 1079 -10.03 7.35 -23.36
C HIS A 1079 -9.56 7.82 -24.75
N ALA A 1080 -8.24 7.77 -25.00
CA ALA A 1080 -7.67 8.02 -26.32
C ALA A 1080 -7.94 6.86 -27.31
N GLY A 1081 -8.36 5.69 -26.83
CA GLY A 1081 -8.63 4.50 -27.63
C GLY A 1081 -7.42 3.57 -27.82
N ASP A 1082 -6.29 3.84 -27.18
CA ASP A 1082 -5.13 2.94 -27.12
C ASP A 1082 -5.31 1.90 -26.01
N MET A 1083 -6.05 0.85 -26.34
CA MET A 1083 -6.37 -0.25 -25.42
C MET A 1083 -5.13 -1.06 -25.02
N ALA A 1084 -4.17 -1.22 -25.92
CA ALA A 1084 -2.97 -2.01 -25.65
C ALA A 1084 -2.05 -1.26 -24.68
N GLY A 1085 -1.86 0.04 -24.89
CA GLY A 1085 -1.18 0.93 -23.96
C GLY A 1085 -1.86 0.98 -22.59
N ALA A 1086 -3.20 1.06 -22.55
CA ALA A 1086 -3.95 1.07 -21.29
C ALA A 1086 -3.71 -0.18 -20.44
N ILE A 1087 -3.78 -1.38 -21.04
CA ILE A 1087 -3.53 -2.64 -20.32
C ILE A 1087 -2.08 -2.72 -19.85
N MET A 1088 -1.12 -2.30 -20.68
CA MET A 1088 0.29 -2.29 -20.29
C MET A 1088 0.53 -1.41 -19.06
N GLN A 1089 -0.03 -0.20 -19.03
CA GLN A 1089 0.11 0.71 -17.88
C GLN A 1089 -0.64 0.19 -16.64
N GLN A 1090 -1.84 -0.38 -16.82
CA GLN A 1090 -2.59 -0.97 -15.72
C GLN A 1090 -1.88 -2.20 -15.13
N HIS A 1091 -1.16 -2.96 -15.94
CA HIS A 1091 -0.42 -4.13 -15.49
C HIS A 1091 0.79 -3.71 -14.64
N LYS A 1092 1.48 -2.65 -15.04
CA LYS A 1092 2.54 -2.03 -14.23
C LYS A 1092 2.00 -1.58 -12.88
N GLU A 1093 0.89 -0.84 -12.88
CA GLU A 1093 0.23 -0.35 -11.66
C GLU A 1093 -0.12 -1.49 -10.70
N LEU A 1094 -0.73 -2.56 -11.20
CA LEU A 1094 -1.13 -3.69 -10.40
C LEU A 1094 0.08 -4.42 -9.76
N ILE A 1095 1.15 -4.66 -10.52
CA ILE A 1095 2.38 -5.26 -9.97
C ILE A 1095 2.97 -4.38 -8.86
N ILE A 1096 3.02 -3.07 -9.07
CA ILE A 1096 3.57 -2.15 -8.07
C ILE A 1096 2.70 -2.17 -6.81
N ASN A 1097 1.37 -2.11 -6.93
CA ASN A 1097 0.47 -2.12 -5.76
C ASN A 1097 0.55 -3.43 -4.97
N GLU A 1098 0.60 -4.59 -5.64
CA GLU A 1098 0.79 -5.88 -4.97
C GLU A 1098 2.06 -5.90 -4.09
N ARG A 1099 3.12 -5.20 -4.53
CA ARG A 1099 4.45 -5.24 -3.94
C ARG A 1099 4.78 -4.09 -3.00
N CYS A 1100 4.11 -2.95 -3.12
CA CYS A 1100 4.30 -1.79 -2.26
C CYS A 1100 3.22 -1.67 -1.19
N LEU A 1101 1.98 -2.08 -1.50
CA LEU A 1101 0.84 -1.98 -0.57
C LEU A 1101 0.41 -3.33 -0.01
N GLY A 1102 0.63 -4.40 -0.78
CA GLY A 1102 0.26 -5.76 -0.44
C GLY A 1102 -0.94 -6.26 -1.24
N LEU A 1103 -1.11 -7.59 -1.29
CA LEU A 1103 -2.14 -8.25 -2.09
C LEU A 1103 -3.57 -7.93 -1.65
N ASP A 1104 -3.77 -7.54 -0.39
CA ASP A 1104 -5.07 -7.29 0.24
C ASP A 1104 -5.31 -5.81 0.58
N HIS A 1105 -4.53 -4.91 -0.02
CA HIS A 1105 -4.81 -3.49 0.05
C HIS A 1105 -6.03 -3.12 -0.81
N PRO A 1106 -6.92 -2.21 -0.38
CA PRO A 1106 -8.06 -1.76 -1.19
C PRO A 1106 -7.69 -1.27 -2.59
N ASP A 1107 -6.62 -0.48 -2.71
CA ASP A 1107 -6.15 0.00 -4.02
C ASP A 1107 -5.77 -1.17 -4.94
N THR A 1108 -5.11 -2.23 -4.42
CA THR A 1108 -4.82 -3.45 -5.18
C THR A 1108 -6.11 -4.14 -5.65
N ALA A 1109 -7.17 -4.13 -4.84
CA ALA A 1109 -8.47 -4.67 -5.25
C ALA A 1109 -9.11 -3.85 -6.38
N HIS A 1110 -8.99 -2.52 -6.32
CA HIS A 1110 -9.43 -1.63 -7.39
C HIS A 1110 -8.59 -1.83 -8.67
N SER A 1111 -7.28 -2.01 -8.55
CA SER A 1111 -6.38 -2.33 -9.67
C SER A 1111 -6.83 -3.58 -10.44
N TYR A 1112 -7.27 -4.63 -9.73
CA TYR A 1112 -7.82 -5.84 -10.34
C TYR A 1112 -9.14 -5.59 -11.09
N GLY A 1113 -10.05 -4.81 -10.52
CA GLY A 1113 -11.32 -4.51 -11.20
C GLY A 1113 -11.14 -3.57 -12.39
N ASN A 1114 -10.22 -2.59 -12.33
CA ASN A 1114 -9.86 -1.77 -13.49
C ASN A 1114 -9.26 -2.63 -14.62
N MET A 1115 -8.35 -3.56 -14.27
CA MET A 1115 -7.81 -4.53 -15.21
C MET A 1115 -8.92 -5.40 -15.85
N ALA A 1116 -9.90 -5.84 -15.06
CA ALA A 1116 -11.05 -6.58 -15.56
C ALA A 1116 -11.88 -5.77 -16.58
N LEU A 1117 -12.11 -4.48 -16.32
CA LEU A 1117 -12.82 -3.59 -17.26
C LEU A 1117 -12.06 -3.46 -18.58
N PHE A 1118 -10.73 -3.35 -18.56
CA PHE A 1118 -9.92 -3.30 -19.78
C PHE A 1118 -9.96 -4.61 -20.58
N TYR A 1119 -9.80 -5.76 -19.92
CA TYR A 1119 -9.94 -7.07 -20.59
C TYR A 1119 -11.34 -7.27 -21.19
N HIS A 1120 -12.39 -6.85 -20.50
CA HIS A 1120 -13.75 -6.91 -21.01
C HIS A 1120 -13.95 -5.97 -22.22
N GLY A 1121 -13.28 -4.82 -22.25
CA GLY A 1121 -13.21 -3.93 -23.41
C GLY A 1121 -12.59 -4.59 -24.65
N LEU A 1122 -11.61 -5.48 -24.46
CA LEU A 1122 -11.01 -6.32 -25.52
C LEU A 1122 -11.82 -7.57 -25.87
N ASN A 1123 -13.05 -7.72 -25.35
CA ASN A 1123 -13.88 -8.92 -25.46
C ASN A 1123 -13.26 -10.18 -24.83
N GLN A 1124 -12.18 -10.06 -24.04
CA GLN A 1124 -11.59 -11.15 -23.24
C GLN A 1124 -12.34 -11.30 -21.92
N THR A 1125 -13.65 -11.58 -22.02
CA THR A 1125 -14.58 -11.50 -20.87
C THR A 1125 -14.34 -12.60 -19.83
N GLU A 1126 -13.80 -13.75 -20.23
CA GLU A 1126 -13.44 -14.82 -19.28
C GLU A 1126 -12.28 -14.42 -18.36
N LEU A 1127 -11.22 -13.83 -18.93
CA LEU A 1127 -10.10 -13.28 -18.17
C LEU A 1127 -10.54 -12.09 -17.30
N ALA A 1128 -11.44 -11.24 -17.81
CA ALA A 1128 -12.06 -10.17 -17.05
C ALA A 1128 -12.80 -10.70 -15.81
N LEU A 1129 -13.64 -11.71 -15.97
CA LEU A 1129 -14.38 -12.32 -14.86
C LEU A 1129 -13.45 -12.91 -13.80
N GLN A 1130 -12.32 -13.54 -14.18
CA GLN A 1130 -11.33 -14.03 -13.23
C GLN A 1130 -10.71 -12.91 -12.39
N ASN A 1131 -10.31 -11.80 -13.03
CA ASN A 1131 -9.81 -10.61 -12.33
C ASN A 1131 -10.89 -9.98 -11.44
N MET A 1132 -12.14 -9.97 -11.89
CA MET A 1132 -13.27 -9.46 -11.12
C MET A 1132 -13.59 -10.33 -9.89
N GLY A 1133 -13.47 -11.65 -10.03
CA GLY A 1133 -13.59 -12.59 -8.91
C GLY A 1133 -12.50 -12.36 -7.85
N ARG A 1134 -11.28 -12.03 -8.29
CA ARG A 1134 -10.20 -11.63 -7.38
C ARG A 1134 -10.51 -10.31 -6.68
N ALA A 1135 -10.97 -9.29 -7.41
CA ALA A 1135 -11.39 -8.02 -6.83
C ALA A 1135 -12.46 -8.24 -5.75
N LEU A 1136 -13.50 -9.04 -6.01
CA LEU A 1136 -14.54 -9.37 -5.04
C LEU A 1136 -14.01 -10.07 -3.79
N LEU A 1137 -13.06 -11.01 -3.93
CA LEU A 1137 -12.43 -11.68 -2.79
C LEU A 1137 -11.67 -10.66 -1.91
N LEU A 1138 -10.90 -9.78 -2.54
CA LEU A 1138 -10.10 -8.76 -1.83
C LEU A 1138 -10.99 -7.71 -1.15
N LEU A 1139 -12.02 -7.22 -1.83
CA LEU A 1139 -13.03 -6.32 -1.24
C LEU A 1139 -13.72 -7.00 -0.05
N GLY A 1140 -14.07 -8.29 -0.17
CA GLY A 1140 -14.65 -9.08 0.91
C GLY A 1140 -13.73 -9.22 2.14
N LEU A 1141 -12.41 -9.19 1.97
CA LEU A 1141 -11.44 -9.23 3.08
C LEU A 1141 -11.29 -7.89 3.77
N SER A 1142 -11.24 -6.80 3.00
CA SER A 1142 -11.02 -5.46 3.53
C SER A 1142 -12.27 -4.90 4.20
N SER A 1143 -13.40 -4.86 3.48
CA SER A 1143 -14.67 -4.26 3.98
C SER A 1143 -15.70 -5.28 4.48
N GLY A 1144 -15.54 -6.57 4.17
CA GLY A 1144 -16.60 -7.57 4.33
C GLY A 1144 -17.62 -7.53 3.18
N PRO A 1145 -18.70 -8.33 3.27
CA PRO A 1145 -19.64 -8.50 2.16
C PRO A 1145 -20.62 -7.35 1.94
N ASP A 1146 -20.73 -6.48 2.93
CA ASP A 1146 -21.71 -5.41 3.00
C ASP A 1146 -20.99 -4.06 2.86
N HIS A 1147 -20.62 -3.74 1.61
CA HIS A 1147 -20.03 -2.48 1.18
C HIS A 1147 -20.57 -2.07 -0.21
N PRO A 1148 -20.83 -0.77 -0.47
CA PRO A 1148 -21.31 -0.29 -1.78
C PRO A 1148 -20.45 -0.71 -2.98
N ASP A 1149 -19.12 -0.69 -2.85
CA ASP A 1149 -18.20 -1.14 -3.91
C ASP A 1149 -18.39 -2.61 -4.31
N VAL A 1150 -18.82 -3.48 -3.39
CA VAL A 1150 -19.17 -4.86 -3.72
C VAL A 1150 -20.38 -4.88 -4.65
N ALA A 1151 -21.40 -4.06 -4.37
CA ALA A 1151 -22.58 -3.94 -5.21
C ALA A 1151 -22.24 -3.34 -6.58
N ALA A 1152 -21.37 -2.32 -6.64
CA ALA A 1152 -20.86 -1.79 -7.91
C ALA A 1152 -20.10 -2.86 -8.72
N THR A 1153 -19.28 -3.67 -8.05
CA THR A 1153 -18.55 -4.79 -8.69
C THR A 1153 -19.52 -5.86 -9.21
N PHE A 1154 -20.59 -6.17 -8.47
CA PHE A 1154 -21.64 -7.10 -8.93
C PHE A 1154 -22.37 -6.59 -10.18
N ILE A 1155 -22.64 -5.29 -10.28
CA ILE A 1155 -23.23 -4.69 -11.50
C ILE A 1155 -22.30 -4.92 -12.69
N ASN A 1156 -21.01 -4.66 -12.52
CA ASN A 1156 -20.02 -4.88 -13.58
C ASN A 1156 -19.90 -6.37 -13.98
N VAL A 1157 -19.88 -7.30 -13.01
CA VAL A 1157 -19.91 -8.76 -13.26
C VAL A 1157 -21.18 -9.15 -14.02
N ALA A 1158 -22.34 -8.59 -13.66
CA ALA A 1158 -23.59 -8.86 -14.35
C ALA A 1158 -23.58 -8.39 -15.80
N MET A 1159 -23.03 -7.20 -16.07
CA MET A 1159 -22.85 -6.69 -17.43
C MET A 1159 -21.97 -7.62 -18.27
N MET A 1160 -20.88 -8.15 -17.69
CA MET A 1160 -20.03 -9.13 -18.35
C MET A 1160 -20.79 -10.43 -18.71
N TYR A 1161 -21.63 -10.95 -17.80
CA TYR A 1161 -22.45 -12.13 -18.08
C TYR A 1161 -23.58 -11.87 -19.09
N GLN A 1162 -24.15 -10.66 -19.09
CA GLN A 1162 -25.12 -10.23 -20.09
C GLN A 1162 -24.50 -10.27 -21.49
N ASP A 1163 -23.26 -9.77 -21.64
CA ASP A 1163 -22.53 -9.79 -22.91
C ASP A 1163 -22.15 -11.22 -23.35
N MET A 1164 -21.92 -12.14 -22.40
CA MET A 1164 -21.76 -13.57 -22.68
C MET A 1164 -23.08 -14.29 -23.02
N GLY A 1165 -24.23 -13.63 -22.88
CA GLY A 1165 -25.55 -14.21 -23.09
C GLY A 1165 -26.09 -15.05 -21.92
N LYS A 1166 -25.38 -15.11 -20.78
CA LYS A 1166 -25.82 -15.82 -19.56
C LYS A 1166 -26.77 -14.95 -18.71
N MET A 1167 -27.92 -14.60 -19.28
CA MET A 1167 -28.87 -13.64 -18.69
C MET A 1167 -29.38 -14.02 -17.30
N ASP A 1168 -29.63 -15.31 -17.03
CA ASP A 1168 -30.11 -15.76 -15.71
C ASP A 1168 -29.07 -15.49 -14.60
N THR A 1169 -27.78 -15.65 -14.92
CA THR A 1169 -26.70 -15.36 -13.98
C THR A 1169 -26.53 -13.86 -13.76
N ALA A 1170 -26.61 -13.06 -14.84
CA ALA A 1170 -26.54 -11.60 -14.77
C ALA A 1170 -27.67 -11.03 -13.88
N LEU A 1171 -28.90 -11.54 -14.03
CA LEU A 1171 -30.02 -11.13 -13.20
C LEU A 1171 -29.81 -11.46 -11.72
N ARG A 1172 -29.23 -12.61 -11.38
CA ARG A 1172 -28.91 -12.96 -9.98
C ARG A 1172 -27.95 -11.95 -9.36
N TYR A 1173 -26.87 -11.60 -10.05
CA TYR A 1173 -25.91 -10.59 -9.57
C TYR A 1173 -26.55 -9.20 -9.43
N LEU A 1174 -27.37 -8.76 -10.39
CA LEU A 1174 -28.07 -7.47 -10.30
C LEU A 1174 -29.10 -7.44 -9.17
N GLN A 1175 -29.79 -8.55 -8.90
CA GLN A 1175 -30.73 -8.64 -7.78
C GLN A 1175 -30.01 -8.56 -6.43
N GLU A 1176 -28.87 -9.24 -6.28
CA GLU A 1176 -28.05 -9.13 -5.08
C GLU A 1176 -27.42 -7.74 -4.92
N ALA A 1177 -26.97 -7.11 -6.02
CA ALA A 1177 -26.50 -5.73 -6.00
C ALA A 1177 -27.61 -4.76 -5.55
N LEU A 1178 -28.83 -4.92 -6.06
CA LEU A 1178 -29.98 -4.10 -5.69
C LEU A 1178 -30.30 -4.28 -4.20
N LYS A 1179 -30.40 -5.52 -3.73
CA LYS A 1179 -30.66 -5.84 -2.32
C LYS A 1179 -29.60 -5.24 -1.39
N LYS A 1180 -28.33 -5.25 -1.80
CA LYS A 1180 -27.24 -4.60 -1.06
C LYS A 1180 -27.39 -3.08 -1.04
N ASN A 1181 -27.62 -2.45 -2.19
CA ASN A 1181 -27.80 -0.99 -2.25
C ASN A 1181 -29.01 -0.52 -1.44
N GLU A 1182 -30.17 -1.20 -1.56
CA GLU A 1182 -31.37 -0.88 -0.78
C GLU A 1182 -31.13 -1.01 0.73
N ARG A 1183 -30.33 -1.98 1.18
CA ARG A 1183 -29.99 -2.16 2.60
C ARG A 1183 -28.95 -1.16 3.11
N LEU A 1184 -27.92 -0.86 2.32
CA LEU A 1184 -26.74 -0.09 2.75
C LEU A 1184 -26.91 1.42 2.59
N LEU A 1185 -27.62 1.84 1.55
CA LEU A 1185 -27.78 3.23 1.14
C LEU A 1185 -29.25 3.68 1.17
N GLY A 1186 -30.18 2.73 1.13
CA GLY A 1186 -31.61 2.98 1.09
C GLY A 1186 -32.22 2.94 -0.32
N PRO A 1187 -33.56 2.88 -0.41
CA PRO A 1187 -34.26 2.73 -1.70
C PRO A 1187 -34.20 3.97 -2.60
N GLU A 1188 -33.97 5.15 -2.01
CA GLU A 1188 -34.01 6.45 -2.72
C GLU A 1188 -32.62 6.96 -3.11
N HIS A 1189 -31.56 6.17 -2.90
CA HIS A 1189 -30.19 6.60 -3.20
C HIS A 1189 -29.89 6.54 -4.71
N ILE A 1190 -29.06 7.44 -5.21
CA ILE A 1190 -28.68 7.51 -6.64
C ILE A 1190 -28.08 6.18 -7.12
N GLN A 1191 -27.23 5.53 -6.31
CA GLN A 1191 -26.66 4.23 -6.64
C GLN A 1191 -27.71 3.10 -6.71
N THR A 1192 -28.79 3.19 -5.94
CA THR A 1192 -29.93 2.27 -6.05
C THR A 1192 -30.67 2.48 -7.37
N ALA A 1193 -30.82 3.75 -7.82
CA ALA A 1193 -31.39 4.08 -9.12
C ALA A 1193 -30.56 3.51 -10.30
N VAL A 1194 -29.23 3.58 -10.22
CA VAL A 1194 -28.32 2.96 -11.20
C VAL A 1194 -28.55 1.45 -11.29
N CYS A 1195 -28.72 0.77 -10.16
CA CYS A 1195 -28.99 -0.66 -10.14
C CYS A 1195 -30.36 -1.01 -10.75
N TYR A 1196 -31.39 -0.18 -10.50
CA TYR A 1196 -32.69 -0.32 -11.13
C TYR A 1196 -32.63 -0.15 -12.65
N HIS A 1197 -31.81 0.79 -13.13
CA HIS A 1197 -31.57 1.01 -14.56
C HIS A 1197 -30.89 -0.19 -15.21
N ALA A 1198 -29.84 -0.74 -14.57
CA ALA A 1198 -29.17 -1.95 -15.04
C ALA A 1198 -30.13 -3.16 -15.13
N LEU A 1199 -31.01 -3.34 -14.14
CA LEU A 1199 -32.08 -4.34 -14.20
C LEU A 1199 -33.07 -4.08 -15.35
N ALA A 1200 -33.44 -2.82 -15.58
CA ALA A 1200 -34.35 -2.44 -16.65
C ALA A 1200 -33.77 -2.80 -18.04
N ILE A 1201 -32.47 -2.58 -18.23
CA ILE A 1201 -31.73 -2.99 -19.44
C ILE A 1201 -31.72 -4.52 -19.58
N ALA A 1202 -31.38 -5.25 -18.51
CA ALA A 1202 -31.34 -6.71 -18.52
C ALA A 1202 -32.71 -7.32 -18.87
N PHE A 1203 -33.80 -6.84 -18.25
CA PHE A 1203 -35.16 -7.27 -18.58
C PHE A 1203 -35.55 -6.93 -20.02
N ASN A 1204 -35.06 -5.81 -20.56
CA ASN A 1204 -35.30 -5.46 -21.95
C ASN A 1204 -34.64 -6.46 -22.91
N CYS A 1205 -33.40 -6.83 -22.63
CA CYS A 1205 -32.64 -7.81 -23.42
C CYS A 1205 -33.30 -9.20 -23.39
N MET A 1206 -33.96 -9.56 -22.28
CA MET A 1206 -34.75 -10.78 -22.15
C MET A 1206 -36.16 -10.69 -22.76
N GLY A 1207 -36.57 -9.55 -23.32
CA GLY A 1207 -37.91 -9.34 -23.86
C GLY A 1207 -39.02 -9.17 -22.82
N ALA A 1208 -38.67 -8.99 -21.54
CA ALA A 1208 -39.59 -8.69 -20.45
C ALA A 1208 -39.90 -7.18 -20.37
N PHE A 1209 -40.42 -6.60 -21.46
CA PHE A 1209 -40.58 -5.15 -21.64
C PHE A 1209 -41.39 -4.45 -20.55
N LYS A 1210 -42.40 -5.13 -19.98
CA LYS A 1210 -43.20 -4.58 -18.88
C LYS A 1210 -42.37 -4.37 -17.61
N LEU A 1211 -41.52 -5.34 -17.27
CA LEU A 1211 -40.60 -5.21 -16.11
C LEU A 1211 -39.55 -4.13 -16.39
N SER A 1212 -38.99 -4.12 -17.60
CA SER A 1212 -38.05 -3.08 -18.05
C SER A 1212 -38.63 -1.67 -17.84
N HIS A 1213 -39.85 -1.40 -18.31
CA HIS A 1213 -40.51 -0.11 -18.10
C HIS A 1213 -40.77 0.19 -16.61
N GLN A 1214 -41.13 -0.80 -15.80
CA GLN A 1214 -41.38 -0.62 -14.37
C GLN A 1214 -40.12 -0.29 -13.58
N HIS A 1215 -39.00 -0.97 -13.85
CA HIS A 1215 -37.73 -0.71 -13.18
C HIS A 1215 -37.13 0.64 -13.62
N GLU A 1216 -37.23 0.99 -14.91
CA GLU A 1216 -36.79 2.31 -15.39
C GLU A 1216 -37.63 3.44 -14.79
N LYS A 1217 -38.93 3.22 -14.60
CA LYS A 1217 -39.77 4.19 -13.91
C LYS A 1217 -39.27 4.44 -12.48
N LYS A 1218 -38.87 3.39 -11.74
CA LYS A 1218 -38.29 3.56 -10.41
C LYS A 1218 -37.00 4.38 -10.45
N THR A 1219 -36.12 4.11 -11.43
CA THR A 1219 -34.92 4.92 -11.66
C THR A 1219 -35.28 6.40 -11.85
N TYR A 1220 -36.22 6.70 -12.75
CA TYR A 1220 -36.68 8.07 -13.00
C TYR A 1220 -37.24 8.73 -11.73
N ASP A 1221 -38.14 8.05 -11.02
CA ASP A 1221 -38.77 8.57 -9.80
C ASP A 1221 -37.73 8.93 -8.72
N ILE A 1222 -36.66 8.12 -8.58
CA ILE A 1222 -35.56 8.40 -7.65
C ILE A 1222 -34.71 9.59 -8.14
N LEU A 1223 -34.34 9.61 -9.43
CA LEU A 1223 -33.47 10.66 -9.97
C LEU A 1223 -34.15 12.04 -9.95
N VAL A 1224 -35.43 12.14 -10.31
CA VAL A 1224 -36.21 13.38 -10.20
C VAL A 1224 -36.17 13.92 -8.77
N LYS A 1225 -36.30 13.03 -7.79
CA LYS A 1225 -36.33 13.42 -6.37
C LYS A 1225 -34.97 13.83 -5.82
N GLN A 1226 -33.89 13.17 -6.24
CA GLN A 1226 -32.54 13.43 -5.74
C GLN A 1226 -31.82 14.55 -6.49
N LEU A 1227 -32.14 14.76 -7.77
CA LEU A 1227 -31.37 15.61 -8.68
C LEU A 1227 -32.22 16.67 -9.39
N GLY A 1228 -33.55 16.57 -9.32
CA GLY A 1228 -34.46 17.41 -10.08
C GLY A 1228 -34.71 16.93 -11.52
N ASP A 1229 -35.64 17.59 -12.18
CA ASP A 1229 -36.06 17.28 -13.56
C ASP A 1229 -35.04 17.72 -14.63
N ASP A 1230 -34.18 18.70 -14.30
CA ASP A 1230 -33.23 19.29 -15.23
C ASP A 1230 -31.91 18.50 -15.36
N ASP A 1231 -31.59 17.63 -14.38
CA ASP A 1231 -30.37 16.83 -14.40
C ASP A 1231 -30.33 15.89 -15.62
N SER A 1232 -29.16 15.81 -16.25
CA SER A 1232 -28.92 15.00 -17.45
C SER A 1232 -29.34 13.53 -17.25
N ARG A 1233 -29.07 12.96 -16.07
CA ARG A 1233 -29.39 11.56 -15.74
C ARG A 1233 -30.91 11.36 -15.67
N THR A 1234 -31.65 12.32 -15.13
CA THR A 1234 -33.11 12.29 -15.05
C THR A 1234 -33.73 12.31 -16.46
N ARG A 1235 -33.22 13.19 -17.33
CA ARG A 1235 -33.66 13.29 -18.73
C ARG A 1235 -33.36 12.02 -19.53
N ASP A 1236 -32.18 11.44 -19.32
CA ASP A 1236 -31.80 10.19 -19.95
C ASP A 1236 -32.70 9.03 -19.51
N SER A 1237 -32.97 8.92 -18.21
CA SER A 1237 -33.91 7.92 -17.70
C SER A 1237 -35.32 8.06 -18.27
N LEU A 1238 -35.80 9.30 -18.46
CA LEU A 1238 -37.07 9.58 -19.14
C LEU A 1238 -37.05 9.10 -20.60
N ASN A 1239 -35.94 9.25 -21.31
CA ASN A 1239 -35.77 8.78 -22.69
C ASN A 1239 -35.73 7.24 -22.76
N TRP A 1240 -35.04 6.58 -21.84
CA TRP A 1240 -35.06 5.13 -21.69
C TRP A 1240 -36.47 4.61 -21.39
N MET A 1241 -37.19 5.27 -20.49
CA MET A 1241 -38.56 4.90 -20.13
C MET A 1241 -39.50 4.97 -21.35
N LYS A 1242 -39.40 6.01 -22.18
CA LYS A 1242 -40.15 6.13 -23.45
C LYS A 1242 -39.80 4.99 -24.41
N THR A 1243 -38.51 4.68 -24.55
CA THR A 1243 -38.00 3.61 -25.42
C THR A 1243 -38.53 2.25 -25.00
N PHE A 1244 -38.49 1.93 -23.70
CA PHE A 1244 -39.01 0.66 -23.16
C PHE A 1244 -40.52 0.54 -23.33
N LYS A 1245 -41.27 1.63 -23.10
CA LYS A 1245 -42.72 1.67 -23.33
C LYS A 1245 -43.07 1.44 -24.80
N MET A 1246 -42.32 2.04 -25.73
CA MET A 1246 -42.52 1.82 -27.16
C MET A 1246 -42.28 0.34 -27.53
N ARG A 1247 -41.22 -0.29 -27.01
CA ARG A 1247 -40.94 -1.72 -27.24
C ARG A 1247 -42.04 -2.63 -26.65
N GLU A 1248 -42.58 -2.29 -25.48
CA GLU A 1248 -43.73 -3.00 -24.89
C GLU A 1248 -44.97 -2.95 -25.82
N LEU A 1249 -45.31 -1.76 -26.33
CA LEU A 1249 -46.43 -1.56 -27.26
C LEU A 1249 -46.24 -2.32 -28.58
N GLN A 1250 -45.03 -2.31 -29.14
CA GLN A 1250 -44.72 -3.05 -30.36
C GLN A 1250 -44.92 -4.55 -30.18
N MET A 1251 -44.49 -5.11 -29.05
CA MET A 1251 -44.59 -6.55 -28.80
C MET A 1251 -46.03 -6.99 -28.50
N THR A 1252 -46.81 -6.16 -27.79
CA THR A 1252 -48.25 -6.40 -27.58
C THR A 1252 -49.04 -6.33 -28.89
N ALA A 1253 -48.74 -5.36 -29.76
CA ALA A 1253 -49.32 -5.27 -31.10
C ALA A 1253 -48.96 -6.48 -31.98
N GLN A 1254 -47.72 -6.97 -31.90
CA GLN A 1254 -47.29 -8.16 -32.63
C GLN A 1254 -48.00 -9.43 -32.13
N LYS A 1255 -48.18 -9.58 -30.81
CA LYS A 1255 -48.98 -10.68 -30.22
C LYS A 1255 -50.44 -10.63 -30.68
N GLN A 1256 -51.06 -9.45 -30.72
CA GLN A 1256 -52.42 -9.28 -31.22
C GLN A 1256 -52.53 -9.62 -32.72
N LYS A 1257 -51.57 -9.16 -33.54
CA LYS A 1257 -51.49 -9.53 -34.96
C LYS A 1257 -51.31 -11.03 -35.17
N GLY A 1258 -50.48 -11.68 -34.37
CA GLY A 1258 -50.28 -13.14 -34.42
C GLY A 1258 -51.52 -13.93 -34.00
N GLN A 1259 -52.24 -13.47 -32.97
CA GLN A 1259 -53.51 -14.07 -32.54
C GLN A 1259 -54.61 -13.86 -33.58
N ALA A 1260 -54.72 -12.66 -34.16
CA ALA A 1260 -55.66 -12.38 -35.24
C ALA A 1260 -55.34 -13.17 -36.52
N ALA A 1261 -54.06 -13.32 -36.88
CA ALA A 1261 -53.63 -14.15 -38.00
C ALA A 1261 -53.91 -15.64 -37.75
N ASN A 1262 -53.67 -16.14 -36.52
CA ASN A 1262 -54.03 -17.50 -36.14
C ASN A 1262 -55.54 -17.72 -36.13
N ALA A 1263 -56.33 -16.77 -35.63
CA ALA A 1263 -57.79 -16.81 -35.67
C ALA A 1263 -58.32 -16.77 -37.11
N ALA A 1264 -57.75 -15.93 -37.97
CA ALA A 1264 -58.09 -15.86 -39.39
C ALA A 1264 -57.67 -17.13 -40.15
N ASN A 1265 -56.50 -17.70 -39.84
CA ASN A 1265 -56.04 -18.95 -40.44
C ASN A 1265 -56.83 -20.16 -39.93
N THR A 1266 -57.21 -20.21 -38.65
CA THR A 1266 -58.10 -21.25 -38.13
C THR A 1266 -59.49 -21.11 -38.73
N GLN A 1267 -60.02 -19.90 -38.87
CA GLN A 1267 -61.29 -19.68 -39.55
C GLN A 1267 -61.22 -20.11 -41.01
N LYS A 1268 -60.18 -19.73 -41.76
CA LYS A 1268 -59.95 -20.20 -43.13
C LYS A 1268 -59.78 -21.73 -43.21
N ALA A 1269 -59.11 -22.35 -42.25
CA ALA A 1269 -58.96 -23.81 -42.20
C ALA A 1269 -60.31 -24.50 -41.90
N ILE A 1270 -61.12 -23.94 -40.99
CA ILE A 1270 -62.47 -24.42 -40.70
C ILE A 1270 -63.37 -24.27 -41.94
N ASP A 1271 -63.29 -23.14 -42.63
CA ASP A 1271 -64.09 -22.89 -43.83
C ASP A 1271 -63.65 -23.79 -45.00
N LEU A 1272 -62.34 -24.06 -45.15
CA LEU A 1272 -61.81 -25.05 -46.11
C LEU A 1272 -62.24 -26.49 -45.77
N LEU A 1273 -62.22 -26.88 -44.50
CA LEU A 1273 -62.69 -28.20 -44.05
C LEU A 1273 -64.20 -28.37 -44.28
N LYS A 1274 -64.98 -27.30 -44.12
CA LYS A 1274 -66.42 -27.31 -44.46
C LYS A 1274 -66.67 -27.38 -45.97
N ALA A 1275 -65.81 -26.77 -46.78
CA ALA A 1275 -65.96 -26.76 -48.24
C ALA A 1275 -65.53 -28.10 -48.89
N HIS A 1276 -64.65 -28.87 -48.26
CA HIS A 1276 -64.14 -30.14 -48.79
C HIS A 1276 -64.07 -31.23 -47.71
N PRO A 1277 -65.20 -31.86 -47.34
CA PRO A 1277 -65.22 -32.97 -46.38
C PRO A 1277 -64.33 -34.16 -46.79
N ASP A 1278 -64.07 -34.33 -48.10
CA ASP A 1278 -63.23 -35.41 -48.62
C ASP A 1278 -61.72 -35.20 -48.37
N LEU A 1279 -61.29 -33.99 -47.99
CA LEU A 1279 -59.87 -33.68 -47.78
C LEU A 1279 -59.31 -34.13 -46.42
N ILE A 1280 -60.16 -34.63 -45.50
CA ILE A 1280 -59.75 -35.06 -44.16
C ILE A 1280 -58.74 -36.21 -44.23
N HIS A 1281 -58.73 -37.01 -45.30
CA HIS A 1281 -57.76 -38.09 -45.45
C HIS A 1281 -56.38 -37.66 -45.98
N ALA A 1282 -56.21 -36.44 -46.52
CA ALA A 1282 -54.95 -36.01 -47.14
C ALA A 1282 -54.08 -35.13 -46.23
N PHE A 1283 -54.65 -34.52 -45.19
CA PHE A 1283 -53.95 -33.49 -44.39
C PHE A 1283 -52.90 -34.03 -43.40
N GLN A 1284 -52.70 -35.35 -43.30
CA GLN A 1284 -51.72 -35.91 -42.35
C GLN A 1284 -50.24 -35.76 -42.76
N ASN A 1285 -49.91 -35.25 -43.96
CA ASN A 1285 -48.53 -35.38 -44.47
C ASN A 1285 -47.74 -34.10 -44.83
N ALA A 1286 -48.17 -32.87 -44.50
CA ALA A 1286 -47.35 -31.70 -44.86
C ALA A 1286 -47.48 -30.49 -43.93
N ALA A 1287 -46.58 -30.41 -42.94
CA ALA A 1287 -46.32 -29.22 -42.14
C ALA A 1287 -44.81 -28.92 -42.12
N ALA A 1288 -44.36 -27.86 -42.81
CA ALA A 1288 -43.08 -27.20 -42.54
C ALA A 1288 -42.93 -25.87 -43.31
N THR A 1289 -42.30 -24.89 -42.62
CA THR A 1289 -41.57 -23.68 -43.10
C THR A 1289 -42.35 -22.50 -43.70
N GLY A 1290 -42.08 -21.21 -43.41
CA GLY A 1290 -41.11 -20.52 -42.54
C GLY A 1290 -40.87 -19.04 -42.94
N ARG A 1291 -40.15 -18.28 -42.06
CA ARG A 1291 -39.29 -17.07 -42.25
C ARG A 1291 -39.82 -15.61 -42.20
N THR A 1292 -39.14 -14.78 -41.38
CA THR A 1292 -39.08 -13.28 -41.37
C THR A 1292 -37.80 -12.75 -40.66
N ASN A 1293 -37.29 -11.57 -41.07
CA ASN A 1293 -36.05 -10.87 -40.62
C ASN A 1293 -36.32 -9.49 -39.95
N ALA A 1294 -35.42 -8.98 -39.09
CA ALA A 1294 -35.38 -7.57 -38.59
C ALA A 1294 -33.97 -7.13 -38.08
N LEU A 1295 -33.72 -5.80 -38.06
CA LEU A 1295 -32.44 -5.07 -37.86
C LEU A 1295 -32.42 -4.17 -36.59
N ASN A 1296 -31.22 -3.79 -36.11
CA ASN A 1296 -30.89 -3.21 -34.78
C ASN A 1296 -29.91 -1.98 -34.80
N SER A 1297 -29.91 -1.23 -33.68
CA SER A 1297 -28.82 -0.46 -33.02
C SER A 1297 -28.85 1.10 -33.03
N ALA A 1298 -28.82 1.73 -31.83
CA ALA A 1298 -28.60 3.18 -31.54
C ALA A 1298 -28.11 3.40 -30.07
N VAL A 1299 -26.93 4.02 -29.81
CA VAL A 1299 -26.55 5.40 -29.33
C VAL A 1299 -26.79 5.71 -27.82
N LEU A 1300 -25.73 6.15 -27.10
CA LEU A 1300 -25.62 6.50 -25.66
C LEU A 1300 -24.84 7.84 -25.47
N GLY A 1301 -25.14 8.61 -24.40
CA GLY A 1301 -24.65 9.99 -24.12
C GLY A 1301 -23.76 10.17 -22.87
N GLU A 1302 -23.24 11.40 -22.68
CA GLU A 1302 -22.09 11.84 -21.85
C GLU A 1302 -22.43 12.27 -20.40
N THR A 1303 -21.55 12.00 -19.41
CA THR A 1303 -21.69 12.50 -18.01
C THR A 1303 -20.35 12.79 -17.28
N GLN A 1304 -20.39 13.71 -16.31
CA GLN A 1304 -19.29 14.22 -15.43
C GLN A 1304 -18.67 13.22 -14.42
N PRO A 1305 -17.49 13.53 -13.82
CA PRO A 1305 -16.57 12.57 -13.18
C PRO A 1305 -16.90 12.22 -11.71
N ARG A 1306 -16.55 11.00 -11.29
CA ARG A 1306 -16.58 10.51 -9.90
C ARG A 1306 -15.16 10.33 -9.36
N GLY A 1307 -14.93 10.73 -8.10
CA GLY A 1307 -13.76 10.32 -7.31
C GLY A 1307 -14.02 8.96 -6.63
N ARG A 1308 -13.02 8.08 -6.64
CA ARG A 1308 -12.97 6.77 -5.96
C ARG A 1308 -14.25 5.90 -6.03
N GLY A 1309 -14.46 5.31 -7.21
CA GLY A 1309 -15.30 4.13 -7.42
C GLY A 1309 -14.93 3.56 -8.79
N PHE A 1310 -15.15 2.26 -9.04
CA PHE A 1310 -14.88 1.64 -10.35
C PHE A 1310 -15.44 2.52 -11.46
N ASP A 1311 -14.56 3.12 -12.26
CA ASP A 1311 -14.94 4.20 -13.15
C ASP A 1311 -15.79 3.60 -14.29
N GLU A 1312 -17.11 3.74 -14.20
CA GLU A 1312 -18.06 3.36 -15.25
C GLU A 1312 -17.69 4.01 -16.59
N ARG A 1313 -16.90 5.11 -16.60
CA ARG A 1313 -16.33 5.68 -17.83
C ARG A 1313 -15.54 4.67 -18.62
N ALA A 1314 -14.76 3.78 -17.98
CA ALA A 1314 -14.07 2.71 -18.67
C ALA A 1314 -15.09 1.76 -19.33
N ALA A 1315 -16.14 1.35 -18.62
CA ALA A 1315 -17.19 0.50 -19.21
C ALA A 1315 -17.94 1.18 -20.38
N ARG A 1316 -18.18 2.49 -20.31
CA ARG A 1316 -18.85 3.26 -21.38
C ARG A 1316 -17.95 3.50 -22.58
N ALA A 1317 -16.68 3.85 -22.37
CA ALA A 1317 -15.72 3.92 -23.45
C ALA A 1317 -15.44 2.52 -24.04
N ALA A 1318 -15.58 1.42 -23.29
CA ALA A 1318 -15.58 0.06 -23.86
C ALA A 1318 -16.71 -0.11 -24.86
N ALA A 1319 -17.92 0.34 -24.50
CA ALA A 1319 -19.07 0.31 -25.38
C ALA A 1319 -18.88 1.21 -26.62
N GLU A 1320 -18.21 2.35 -26.47
CA GLU A 1320 -17.90 3.25 -27.59
C GLU A 1320 -16.79 2.70 -28.50
N VAL A 1321 -15.74 2.12 -27.93
CA VAL A 1321 -14.68 1.40 -28.66
C VAL A 1321 -15.28 0.20 -29.39
N ARG A 1322 -16.23 -0.53 -28.78
CA ARG A 1322 -17.02 -1.58 -29.47
C ARG A 1322 -17.81 -1.02 -30.64
N LYS A 1323 -18.40 0.18 -30.52
CA LYS A 1323 -19.09 0.86 -31.61
C LYS A 1323 -18.13 1.25 -32.74
N LYS A 1324 -16.93 1.76 -32.42
CA LYS A 1324 -15.87 2.06 -33.40
C LYS A 1324 -15.30 0.79 -34.05
N ALA A 1325 -15.11 -0.29 -33.28
CA ALA A 1325 -14.64 -1.58 -33.79
C ALA A 1325 -15.67 -2.26 -34.69
N ALA A 1326 -16.96 -2.20 -34.32
CA ALA A 1326 -18.06 -2.63 -35.16
C ALA A 1326 -18.15 -1.80 -36.45
N ALA A 1327 -17.95 -0.48 -36.38
CA ALA A 1327 -17.89 0.39 -37.55
C ALA A 1327 -16.69 0.10 -38.47
N LYS A 1328 -15.56 -0.38 -37.91
CA LYS A 1328 -14.36 -0.82 -38.66
C LYS A 1328 -14.44 -2.26 -39.18
N GLY A 1329 -15.58 -2.95 -39.05
CA GLY A 1329 -15.78 -4.26 -39.67
C GLY A 1329 -15.01 -5.42 -39.03
N LEU A 1330 -14.47 -5.25 -37.81
CA LEU A 1330 -13.90 -6.35 -37.05
C LEU A 1330 -15.04 -7.27 -36.58
N LEU A 1331 -15.12 -8.45 -37.19
CA LEU A 1331 -16.16 -9.47 -37.10
C LEU A 1331 -16.75 -9.66 -35.68
N VAL A 1332 -17.88 -9.01 -35.41
CA VAL A 1332 -18.79 -9.42 -34.33
C VAL A 1332 -19.46 -10.71 -34.79
N ARG A 1333 -19.21 -11.82 -34.09
CA ARG A 1333 -19.83 -13.12 -34.34
C ARG A 1333 -21.35 -12.95 -34.47
N PRO A 1334 -21.99 -13.34 -35.58
CA PRO A 1334 -23.42 -13.15 -35.76
C PRO A 1334 -24.18 -13.91 -34.69
N GLN A 1335 -24.89 -13.19 -33.83
CA GLN A 1335 -25.78 -13.76 -32.82
C GLN A 1335 -26.79 -14.68 -33.52
N GLY A 1336 -26.63 -15.99 -33.29
CA GLY A 1336 -27.55 -17.00 -33.77
C GLY A 1336 -28.92 -16.77 -33.13
N GLY A 1337 -29.89 -16.32 -33.91
CA GLY A 1337 -31.27 -16.19 -33.50
C GLY A 1337 -31.84 -17.56 -33.12
N VAL A 1338 -31.97 -17.83 -31.83
CA VAL A 1338 -32.81 -18.92 -31.34
C VAL A 1338 -34.28 -18.49 -31.52
N PRO A 1339 -35.15 -19.32 -32.13
CA PRO A 1339 -36.55 -18.97 -32.36
C PRO A 1339 -37.27 -18.65 -31.04
N VAL A 1340 -38.09 -17.59 -31.05
CA VAL A 1340 -38.87 -17.04 -29.91
C VAL A 1340 -39.84 -18.06 -29.25
N GLN A 1341 -39.89 -19.31 -29.68
CA GLN A 1341 -40.74 -20.35 -29.09
C GLN A 1341 -40.09 -21.17 -27.96
N ALA A 1342 -38.87 -20.85 -27.52
CA ALA A 1342 -38.24 -21.51 -26.38
C ALA A 1342 -38.03 -20.60 -25.15
N MET A 1343 -38.75 -19.48 -25.04
CA MET A 1343 -38.76 -18.67 -23.81
C MET A 1343 -39.71 -19.30 -22.78
N PRO A 1344 -39.25 -19.57 -21.54
CA PRO A 1344 -40.11 -19.99 -20.46
C PRO A 1344 -41.27 -18.99 -20.28
N PRO A 1345 -42.50 -19.45 -19.99
CA PRO A 1345 -43.61 -18.55 -19.72
C PRO A 1345 -43.27 -17.58 -18.59
N LEU A 1346 -43.80 -16.35 -18.64
CA LEU A 1346 -43.56 -15.29 -17.65
C LEU A 1346 -43.72 -15.74 -16.19
N SER A 1347 -44.58 -16.74 -15.94
CA SER A 1347 -44.73 -17.38 -14.63
C SER A 1347 -43.49 -18.11 -14.13
N GLN A 1348 -42.67 -18.66 -15.02
CA GLN A 1348 -41.42 -19.35 -14.70
C GLN A 1348 -40.31 -18.35 -14.38
N LEU A 1349 -40.26 -17.21 -15.08
CA LEU A 1349 -39.46 -16.03 -14.70
C LEU A 1349 -39.88 -15.50 -13.33
N GLN A 1350 -41.18 -15.43 -13.07
CA GLN A 1350 -41.72 -15.00 -11.77
C GLN A 1350 -41.45 -16.02 -10.64
N ASN A 1351 -41.40 -17.31 -10.97
CA ASN A 1351 -40.98 -18.35 -10.03
C ASN A 1351 -39.48 -18.32 -9.78
N MET A 1352 -38.64 -18.02 -10.78
CA MET A 1352 -37.21 -17.78 -10.59
C MET A 1352 -36.98 -16.58 -9.66
N ILE A 1353 -37.77 -15.51 -9.81
CA ILE A 1353 -37.81 -14.35 -8.90
C ILE A 1353 -38.16 -14.79 -7.46
N ASN A 1354 -39.12 -15.71 -7.29
CA ASN A 1354 -39.53 -16.18 -5.95
C ASN A 1354 -38.59 -17.26 -5.36
N THR A 1355 -37.93 -18.08 -6.18
CA THR A 1355 -37.01 -19.12 -5.68
C THR A 1355 -35.70 -18.53 -5.19
N ALA A 1356 -35.26 -17.39 -5.73
CA ALA A 1356 -34.11 -16.65 -5.19
C ALA A 1356 -34.33 -16.16 -3.75
N THR A 1357 -35.58 -16.12 -3.27
CA THR A 1357 -35.90 -15.73 -1.89
C THR A 1357 -36.05 -16.88 -0.89
N VAL A 1358 -36.03 -18.16 -1.29
CA VAL A 1358 -36.31 -19.28 -0.34
C VAL A 1358 -35.43 -20.52 -0.51
N SER A 1359 -34.31 -20.48 -1.24
CA SER A 1359 -33.41 -21.64 -1.33
C SER A 1359 -32.42 -21.73 -0.16
N SER A 1360 -32.93 -21.95 1.05
CA SER A 1360 -32.23 -22.68 2.10
C SER A 1360 -33.08 -23.92 2.41
N GLU A 1361 -32.47 -25.10 2.37
CA GLU A 1361 -33.08 -26.40 2.71
C GLU A 1361 -33.94 -27.08 1.62
N LYS A 1362 -33.28 -27.67 0.62
CA LYS A 1362 -33.65 -29.01 0.10
C LYS A 1362 -32.39 -29.75 -0.34
N GLY A 1363 -31.65 -30.27 0.64
CA GLY A 1363 -30.60 -31.26 0.40
C GLY A 1363 -31.24 -32.59 -0.01
N GLY A 1364 -30.99 -32.99 -1.26
CA GLY A 1364 -31.35 -34.30 -1.78
C GLY A 1364 -30.48 -35.39 -1.18
N GLU A 1365 -31.15 -36.31 -0.53
CA GLU A 1365 -30.80 -37.71 -0.21
C GLU A 1365 -29.45 -38.20 -0.76
N ASN A 1366 -28.47 -38.32 0.13
CA ASN A 1366 -27.33 -39.22 -0.06
C ASN A 1366 -27.00 -39.91 1.26
N GLY A 1367 -27.13 -41.24 1.27
CA GLY A 1367 -26.39 -42.14 2.17
C GLY A 1367 -26.90 -42.21 3.61
N GLU A 1368 -27.85 -43.13 3.84
CA GLU A 1368 -28.18 -43.66 5.17
C GLU A 1368 -26.92 -44.18 5.88
N ALA A 1369 -26.41 -43.44 6.87
CA ALA A 1369 -25.56 -43.97 7.92
C ALA A 1369 -26.24 -43.67 9.26
N LYS A 1370 -27.06 -44.63 9.71
CA LYS A 1370 -27.66 -44.68 11.04
C LYS A 1370 -26.57 -44.57 12.11
N VAL A 1371 -26.47 -43.42 12.76
CA VAL A 1371 -25.99 -43.35 14.14
C VAL A 1371 -27.09 -42.70 14.97
N GLN A 1372 -27.64 -43.57 15.80
CA GLN A 1372 -28.80 -43.41 16.64
C GLN A 1372 -28.30 -42.86 17.98
N GLU A 1373 -28.53 -41.57 18.27
CA GLU A 1373 -28.41 -41.07 19.63
C GLU A 1373 -29.65 -40.30 20.05
N LYS A 1374 -30.01 -40.57 21.31
CA LYS A 1374 -31.34 -40.51 21.88
C LYS A 1374 -31.73 -39.08 22.22
N LYS A 1375 -32.99 -38.78 21.89
CA LYS A 1375 -33.81 -37.74 22.50
C LYS A 1375 -33.77 -37.90 24.03
N GLU A 1376 -33.25 -36.91 24.73
CA GLU A 1376 -33.72 -36.57 26.07
C GLU A 1376 -34.31 -35.17 26.03
N SER A 1377 -35.59 -35.18 26.37
CA SER A 1377 -36.51 -34.07 26.56
C SER A 1377 -36.12 -33.20 27.75
N SER A 1378 -36.11 -31.88 27.56
CA SER A 1378 -36.48 -30.97 28.64
C SER A 1378 -37.33 -29.83 28.07
N GLU A 1379 -38.55 -29.79 28.60
CA GLU A 1379 -39.62 -28.86 28.28
C GLU A 1379 -39.41 -27.48 28.90
N ASN A 1380 -39.98 -26.49 28.21
CA ASN A 1380 -40.67 -25.31 28.75
C ASN A 1380 -39.86 -24.29 29.57
N GLY A 1381 -39.30 -23.32 28.85
CA GLY A 1381 -39.09 -21.96 29.35
C GLY A 1381 -39.60 -20.96 28.31
N LYS A 1382 -40.86 -20.51 28.47
CA LYS A 1382 -41.48 -19.43 27.68
C LYS A 1382 -40.59 -18.18 27.74
N THR A 1383 -39.90 -17.87 26.65
CA THR A 1383 -39.36 -16.53 26.38
C THR A 1383 -40.12 -16.01 25.18
N GLU A 1384 -40.83 -14.91 25.40
CA GLU A 1384 -41.59 -14.19 24.38
C GLU A 1384 -40.63 -13.77 23.26
N ASN A 1385 -40.68 -14.51 22.16
CA ASN A 1385 -39.99 -14.16 20.92
C ASN A 1385 -40.60 -12.86 20.39
N LEU A 1386 -39.99 -11.74 20.80
CA LEU A 1386 -39.97 -10.50 20.04
C LEU A 1386 -39.41 -10.82 18.65
N ALA A 1387 -40.31 -11.05 17.70
CA ALA A 1387 -39.94 -11.24 16.30
C ALA A 1387 -39.18 -10.00 15.80
N PRO A 1388 -38.09 -10.17 15.01
CA PRO A 1388 -37.25 -9.06 14.57
C PRO A 1388 -38.07 -8.13 13.67
N ALA A 1389 -38.13 -6.86 14.05
CA ALA A 1389 -38.72 -5.79 13.25
C ALA A 1389 -37.99 -5.70 11.90
N GLY A 1390 -38.70 -5.95 10.79
CA GLY A 1390 -38.12 -5.77 9.46
C GLY A 1390 -38.83 -6.45 8.28
N LEU A 1391 -39.77 -7.37 8.50
CA LEU A 1391 -40.61 -7.92 7.44
C LEU A 1391 -41.95 -7.18 7.41
N GLY A 1392 -41.95 -6.03 6.72
CA GLY A 1392 -43.13 -5.19 6.53
C GLY A 1392 -44.31 -5.97 5.92
N ALA A 1393 -45.51 -5.70 6.44
CA ALA A 1393 -46.80 -6.31 6.09
C ALA A 1393 -47.31 -5.98 4.66
N GLY A 1394 -46.43 -5.86 3.67
CA GLY A 1394 -46.75 -5.48 2.30
C GLY A 1394 -47.26 -6.60 1.39
N LEU A 1395 -47.15 -7.87 1.79
CA LEU A 1395 -47.47 -9.01 0.90
C LEU A 1395 -48.82 -9.71 1.20
N THR A 1396 -49.51 -9.40 2.29
CA THR A 1396 -50.83 -10.00 2.58
C THR A 1396 -52.01 -9.19 2.04
N SER A 1397 -51.79 -7.98 1.51
CA SER A 1397 -52.88 -7.14 0.98
C SER A 1397 -53.21 -7.38 -0.51
N LEU A 1398 -52.39 -8.14 -1.25
CA LEU A 1398 -52.59 -8.34 -2.68
C LEU A 1398 -53.46 -9.56 -3.07
N ASP A 1399 -53.81 -10.44 -2.14
CA ASP A 1399 -54.60 -11.64 -2.47
C ASP A 1399 -56.13 -11.49 -2.37
N LYS A 1400 -56.67 -10.35 -1.87
CA LYS A 1400 -58.13 -10.19 -1.75
C LYS A 1400 -58.84 -9.61 -2.98
N LYS A 1401 -58.15 -9.26 -4.07
CA LYS A 1401 -58.80 -8.66 -5.26
C LYS A 1401 -58.96 -9.57 -6.48
N LYS A 1402 -58.64 -10.87 -6.40
CA LYS A 1402 -58.78 -11.81 -7.54
C LYS A 1402 -59.84 -12.91 -7.43
N GLN A 1403 -60.72 -12.89 -6.42
CA GLN A 1403 -61.78 -13.90 -6.26
C GLN A 1403 -63.23 -13.39 -6.36
N LYS A 1404 -63.50 -12.28 -7.07
CA LYS A 1404 -64.90 -11.84 -7.33
C LYS A 1404 -65.24 -11.51 -8.79
N ALA A 1405 -64.63 -12.23 -9.73
CA ALA A 1405 -65.08 -12.21 -11.12
C ALA A 1405 -64.93 -13.59 -11.75
N LYS A 1406 -65.77 -14.55 -11.33
CA LYS A 1406 -66.13 -15.78 -12.06
C LYS A 1406 -67.21 -16.51 -11.26
N LYS A 1407 -68.45 -16.46 -11.77
CA LYS A 1407 -69.73 -16.70 -11.08
C LYS A 1407 -70.09 -15.60 -10.09
#